data_AF-A0A2U0I5F1-F1
#
_entry.id   AF-A0A2U0I5F1-F1
#
_cell.length_a   1.000
_cell.length_b   1.000
_cell.length_c   1.000
_cell.angle_alpha   90.00
_cell.angle_beta   90.00
_cell.angle_gamma   90.00
#
_symmetry.space_group_name_H-M   'P 1'
#
loop_
_entity.id
_entity.type
_entity.pdbx_description
1 polymer ?
#
loop_
_entity_poly.entity_id
_entity_poly.type
_entity_poly.pdbx_seq_one_letter_code
_entity_poly.pdbx_strand_id
1 'polypeptide(L)'
;MSATQTERLNFSSVQNKPDYPDFLDIQIKSFQDFFQLETKSEERGNEGLYNTFMENFPITDTRNQFVLEFLDYFVDPPRYSIQECIERGLTYSVPLKARLKLYCTDPEHEDFETIVQDVYLGVIPYMTPSGTFCINGAERIVVSQLHRSPGVFFGQSFHANGTKLYSARVIPFKGSWIEFATDINSVMYAYIDRKKKLPVTTLFRAIGFERDKDILEIFDLAEEIKATKTGLKKHLGRKLAARVLKTWHEDFVDEDTGEVVSIERNEIVLDRDTELEKEHIEEILDSGTKTILLHKEDNQQGDYAIIHNTLQKDPTNSEKEAVEHIYRQLRNAEPPDEETARGIINKLFFSDQRYNLGEVGRYRMNKKLGLDIDMEKQVLTKEDIITIVKYLIELINSKAEIDDIDHLSNRRVRTVGEQLSSQFGVGLARMARTIRERMNVRDNEVFTPIDLINAKTLSSVINSFFGTNQLSQFMDQTNPLAEITHKRRLSALGPGGLSRERAGFEVRDVHYTHYGRLCPIETPEGPNIGLISSLSVYAKVNNLGFIETPYRKVEDGKIDLKSEPMYLSAEEEEEKLIAQANIPLKEDGQIDSDRVIARMEGDFPVVEPNTLNYADVAPNQIASISASLIPFLEHDDANRALMGSNMMRQAVPLLRADSPIVGTGLERQVASDSRVLINAEGDGEVEYVDANEITIKYDRTDDERMVSFDSDSKTYQLVKFRKTNQSTSINLKPIVSKGDRVKKGQVLCQGYATDKGELALGRNMKVAFMPWKGYNFEDAIVISERVVRDDIFTSIHIDEYSLEVRDTKLGNEELTHDIPNVSEEATKDLDEHGMIRVGAEVKPGDILIGKITPKGESDPTPEEKLLRAIFGDKAGDVKDASLKASPSLRGVVIDKKLFERAIKDKRKRAKDKEDIAALEIAYDAKFDALKDVLVEKLFAIIGGKTAQGVTNDLGETVFPKGKKYTLKMLNAVDDYTHLTGGTWTTDDNLNAMVADLMHNYKIKENDLQGSLRREKFTISVGDELPSGILKLAKVYIAKKRKLKVGDKMAGRHGNKGIVARIVREEDMPFLEDGSPVDIVLNPLGVPSRMNIGQIYETVLGWAGQKLGRKFATPIFDGATIDQINELTDEAGIPRFGHTHLYDGGTGQRFDQPATVGVIYMLKLGHMVDDKMHARSIGPYSLITQQPLGGKAQFGGQRFGEMEVWALEAYGASSTLREILTVKSDDVIGRAKTYESIVKGETMPEPGLPESFNVLMHELKGLGLDIRLEE
;
A
#
# COMPACT_ATOMS: atom_id res chain seq x y z
N MET A 1 -31.64 -10.29 25.84
CA MET A 1 -30.88 -11.43 25.27
C MET A 1 -29.43 -11.05 25.41
N SER A 2 -28.68 -11.73 26.27
CA SER A 2 -27.27 -11.43 26.52
C SER A 2 -26.46 -11.62 25.24
N ALA A 3 -25.38 -10.85 25.07
CA ALA A 3 -24.45 -10.89 23.94
C ALA A 3 -23.71 -12.24 23.76
N THR A 4 -24.07 -13.26 24.53
CA THR A 4 -23.39 -14.57 24.62
C THR A 4 -23.98 -15.67 23.71
N GLN A 5 -25.05 -15.44 22.94
CA GLN A 5 -25.73 -16.52 22.19
C GLN A 5 -26.14 -16.14 20.75
N THR A 6 -25.16 -15.85 19.89
CA THR A 6 -25.34 -16.07 18.43
C THR A 6 -24.21 -16.93 17.93
N GLU A 7 -24.23 -18.21 18.29
CA GLU A 7 -23.39 -19.23 17.67
C GLU A 7 -24.05 -19.66 16.36
N ARG A 8 -23.29 -19.61 15.26
CA ARG A 8 -23.71 -20.14 13.97
C ARG A 8 -23.54 -21.65 13.99
N LEU A 9 -24.51 -22.38 13.48
CA LEU A 9 -24.35 -23.81 13.25
C LEU A 9 -23.39 -24.00 12.07
N ASN A 10 -22.22 -24.59 12.34
CA ASN A 10 -21.13 -24.75 11.38
C ASN A 10 -21.20 -26.13 10.70
N PHE A 11 -21.13 -26.15 9.37
CA PHE A 11 -21.15 -27.37 8.55
C PHE A 11 -19.76 -27.93 8.21
N SER A 12 -18.69 -27.24 8.63
CA SER A 12 -17.31 -27.66 8.34
C SER A 12 -17.04 -29.10 8.81
N SER A 13 -16.49 -29.93 7.93
CA SER A 13 -16.03 -31.28 8.23
C SER A 13 -14.63 -31.31 8.83
N VAL A 14 -13.82 -30.27 8.57
CA VAL A 14 -12.42 -30.21 9.01
C VAL A 14 -12.31 -30.02 10.53
N GLN A 15 -11.54 -30.90 11.17
CA GLN A 15 -11.30 -30.88 12.61
C GLN A 15 -10.06 -30.07 12.99
N ASN A 16 -10.15 -29.35 14.11
CA ASN A 16 -9.06 -28.59 14.74
C ASN A 16 -8.42 -27.51 13.85
N LYS A 17 -9.21 -26.60 13.26
CA LYS A 17 -8.72 -25.46 12.46
C LYS A 17 -7.90 -24.48 13.32
N PRO A 18 -6.71 -24.00 12.88
CA PRO A 18 -5.98 -22.98 13.62
C PRO A 18 -6.72 -21.64 13.56
N ASP A 19 -6.39 -20.77 14.50
CA ASP A 19 -6.89 -19.40 14.47
C ASP A 19 -6.33 -18.64 13.25
N TYR A 20 -7.15 -17.71 12.74
CA TYR A 20 -6.69 -16.81 11.68
C TYR A 20 -5.63 -15.84 12.23
N PRO A 21 -4.60 -15.49 11.44
CA PRO A 21 -3.71 -14.41 11.81
C PRO A 21 -4.47 -13.08 11.83
N ASP A 22 -3.97 -12.09 12.59
CA ASP A 22 -4.54 -10.73 12.53
C ASP A 22 -4.40 -10.21 11.09
N PHE A 23 -5.53 -9.87 10.50
CA PHE A 23 -5.59 -9.44 9.11
C PHE A 23 -4.83 -8.15 8.82
N LEU A 24 -4.51 -7.35 9.83
CA LEU A 24 -3.79 -6.08 9.69
C LEU A 24 -2.29 -6.15 10.00
N ASP A 25 -1.76 -7.32 10.36
CA ASP A 25 -0.34 -7.48 10.73
C ASP A 25 0.62 -6.96 9.65
N ILE A 26 0.33 -7.20 8.37
CA ILE A 26 1.18 -6.73 7.26
C ILE A 26 1.40 -5.20 7.26
N GLN A 27 0.44 -4.44 7.77
CA GLN A 27 0.53 -2.98 7.89
C GLN A 27 1.08 -2.59 9.26
N ILE A 28 0.42 -3.05 10.33
CA ILE A 28 0.66 -2.56 11.69
C ILE A 28 1.98 -3.08 12.23
N LYS A 29 2.20 -4.41 12.16
CA LYS A 29 3.44 -5.03 12.61
C LYS A 29 4.63 -4.46 11.84
N SER A 30 4.53 -4.37 10.51
CA SER A 30 5.60 -3.77 9.69
C SER A 30 5.94 -2.33 10.07
N PHE A 31 4.96 -1.52 10.49
CA PHE A 31 5.19 -0.14 10.90
C PHE A 31 5.76 -0.07 12.32
N GLN A 32 5.31 -0.94 13.22
CA GLN A 32 5.85 -1.10 14.56
C GLN A 32 7.32 -1.54 14.51
N ASP A 33 7.63 -2.57 13.73
CA ASP A 33 8.99 -3.09 13.53
C ASP A 33 9.93 -2.01 12.93
N PHE A 34 9.38 -1.12 12.09
CA PHE A 34 10.15 0.00 11.52
C PHE A 34 10.51 1.06 12.57
N PHE A 35 9.60 1.40 13.48
CA PHE A 35 9.76 2.50 14.45
C PHE A 35 10.18 2.07 15.86
N GLN A 36 10.07 0.79 16.22
CA GLN A 36 10.51 0.21 17.50
C GLN A 36 10.24 1.09 18.74
N LEU A 37 9.04 1.68 18.80
CA LEU A 37 8.69 2.70 19.81
C LEU A 37 8.39 2.11 21.18
N GLU A 38 7.94 0.86 21.22
CA GLU A 38 7.63 0.11 22.45
C GLU A 38 8.80 -0.77 22.89
N THR A 39 9.91 -0.74 22.15
CA THR A 39 11.13 -1.48 22.47
C THR A 39 12.03 -0.60 23.33
N LYS A 40 12.56 -1.16 24.43
CA LYS A 40 13.54 -0.46 25.28
C LYS A 40 14.77 -0.08 24.43
N SER A 41 15.39 1.07 24.69
CA SER A 41 16.57 1.50 23.92
C SER A 41 17.71 0.47 23.92
N GLU A 42 17.87 -0.30 25.00
CA GLU A 42 18.88 -1.38 25.10
C GLU A 42 18.48 -2.67 24.34
N GLU A 43 17.19 -2.89 24.12
CA GLU A 43 16.63 -4.07 23.43
C GLU A 43 16.29 -3.76 21.95
N ARG A 44 16.57 -2.53 21.49
CA ARG A 44 16.29 -2.07 20.13
C ARG A 44 17.18 -2.84 19.13
N GLY A 45 16.56 -3.53 18.19
CA GLY A 45 17.28 -4.27 17.15
C GLY A 45 17.88 -3.35 16.09
N ASN A 46 18.93 -3.80 15.40
CA ASN A 46 19.52 -3.13 14.24
C ASN A 46 18.62 -3.26 13.00
N GLU A 47 17.37 -2.80 13.09
CA GLU A 47 16.37 -2.94 12.03
C GLU A 47 15.61 -1.62 11.81
N GLY A 48 14.87 -1.54 10.71
CA GLY A 48 13.96 -0.43 10.43
C GLY A 48 14.63 0.94 10.32
N LEU A 49 14.09 1.92 11.04
CA LEU A 49 14.59 3.30 11.03
C LEU A 49 15.99 3.40 11.64
N TYR A 50 16.30 2.60 12.67
CA TYR A 50 17.60 2.60 13.32
C TYR A 50 18.70 2.15 12.35
N ASN A 51 18.49 1.03 11.64
CA ASN A 51 19.40 0.60 10.59
C ASN A 51 19.56 1.67 9.49
N THR A 52 18.47 2.33 9.11
CA THR A 52 18.52 3.41 8.10
C THR A 52 19.41 4.59 8.55
N PHE A 53 19.45 4.90 9.86
CA PHE A 53 20.40 5.87 10.41
C PHE A 53 21.83 5.32 10.39
N MET A 54 22.05 4.11 10.88
CA MET A 54 23.37 3.46 10.89
C MET A 54 23.99 3.29 9.50
N GLU A 55 23.18 3.12 8.45
CA GLU A 55 23.69 3.08 7.07
C GLU A 55 24.25 4.42 6.56
N ASN A 56 23.80 5.54 7.13
CA ASN A 56 24.17 6.89 6.68
C ASN A 56 25.14 7.60 7.63
N PHE A 57 25.27 7.14 8.88
CA PHE A 57 26.18 7.65 9.91
C PHE A 57 27.25 6.60 10.24
N PRO A 58 28.46 6.97 10.66
CA PRO A 58 28.92 8.33 10.96
C PRO A 58 29.17 9.17 9.69
N ILE A 59 28.90 10.47 9.80
CA ILE A 59 29.22 11.44 8.74
C ILE A 59 30.53 12.10 9.10
N THR A 60 31.54 11.89 8.27
CA THR A 60 32.84 12.57 8.39
C THR A 60 32.98 13.70 7.38
N ASP A 61 33.78 14.68 7.78
CA ASP A 61 34.27 15.71 6.89
C ASP A 61 35.27 15.18 5.83
N THR A 62 35.57 15.93 4.76
CA THR A 62 36.52 15.52 3.72
C THR A 62 37.93 15.27 4.26
N ARG A 63 38.31 15.97 5.34
CA ARG A 63 39.59 15.78 6.03
C ARG A 63 39.53 14.78 7.18
N ASN A 64 38.37 14.19 7.46
CA ASN A 64 38.11 13.33 8.62
C ASN A 64 38.48 13.97 9.98
N GLN A 65 38.37 15.31 10.12
CA GLN A 65 38.64 16.02 11.37
C GLN A 65 37.41 16.03 12.30
N PHE A 66 36.23 16.29 11.74
CA PHE A 66 34.96 16.29 12.47
C PHE A 66 34.16 15.04 12.12
N VAL A 67 33.65 14.37 13.16
CA VAL A 67 32.81 13.18 13.04
C VAL A 67 31.49 13.42 13.76
N LEU A 68 30.39 13.26 13.01
CA LEU A 68 29.04 13.27 13.57
C LEU A 68 28.52 11.84 13.65
N GLU A 69 28.38 11.34 14.87
CA GLU A 69 27.84 10.03 15.20
C GLU A 69 26.35 10.11 15.56
N PHE A 70 25.62 9.07 15.18
CA PHE A 70 24.25 8.83 15.60
C PHE A 70 24.25 7.90 16.82
N LEU A 71 23.52 8.27 17.87
CA LEU A 71 23.39 7.47 19.09
C LEU A 71 22.00 6.81 19.18
N ASP A 72 20.94 7.62 19.14
CA ASP A 72 19.57 7.13 19.24
C ASP A 72 18.56 8.11 18.61
N TYR A 73 17.30 7.71 18.47
CA TYR A 73 16.21 8.58 18.06
C TYR A 73 15.00 8.50 19.00
N PHE A 74 14.29 9.63 19.06
CA PHE A 74 13.09 9.81 19.85
C PHE A 74 11.97 10.37 19.00
N VAL A 75 10.75 9.91 19.28
CA VAL A 75 9.55 10.41 18.64
C VAL A 75 8.71 11.10 19.70
N ASP A 76 8.48 12.39 19.52
CA ASP A 76 7.60 13.14 20.41
C ASP A 76 6.13 12.79 20.11
N PRO A 77 5.21 12.94 21.07
CA PRO A 77 3.78 12.76 20.84
C PRO A 77 3.25 13.73 19.75
N PRO A 78 2.22 13.31 19.00
CA PRO A 78 1.67 14.09 17.90
C PRO A 78 1.07 15.41 18.40
N ARG A 79 1.11 16.45 17.56
CA ARG A 79 0.58 17.77 17.93
C ARG A 79 -0.94 17.86 17.98
N TYR A 80 -1.62 17.07 17.17
CA TYR A 80 -3.09 17.07 17.09
C TYR A 80 -3.59 15.63 17.17
N SER A 81 -4.83 15.46 17.62
CA SER A 81 -5.50 14.17 17.53
C SER A 81 -5.86 13.84 16.07
N ILE A 82 -6.10 12.56 15.79
CA ILE A 82 -6.51 12.09 14.45
C ILE A 82 -7.78 12.82 13.98
N GLN A 83 -8.75 13.00 14.87
CA GLN A 83 -10.02 13.66 14.56
C GLN A 83 -9.81 15.14 14.21
N GLU A 84 -8.97 15.86 14.95
CA GLU A 84 -8.62 17.25 14.64
C GLU A 84 -7.89 17.36 13.30
N CYS A 85 -7.00 16.42 12.97
CA CYS A 85 -6.32 16.40 11.68
C CYS A 85 -7.31 16.25 10.52
N ILE A 86 -8.27 15.32 10.62
CA ILE A 86 -9.33 15.11 9.61
C ILE A 86 -10.16 16.38 9.43
N GLU A 87 -10.59 16.99 10.53
CA GLU A 87 -11.47 18.15 10.50
C GLU A 87 -10.80 19.40 9.94
N ARG A 88 -9.54 19.63 10.34
CA ARG A 88 -8.76 20.82 9.94
C ARG A 88 -8.10 20.67 8.56
N GLY A 89 -8.05 19.47 7.99
CA GLY A 89 -7.31 19.24 6.75
C GLY A 89 -5.79 19.11 6.96
N LEU A 90 -5.35 18.70 8.15
CA LEU A 90 -3.94 18.58 8.52
C LEU A 90 -3.45 17.12 8.40
N THR A 91 -2.13 16.95 8.42
CA THR A 91 -1.50 15.63 8.42
C THR A 91 -1.22 15.18 9.84
N TYR A 92 -1.71 13.99 10.21
CA TYR A 92 -1.39 13.38 11.50
C TYR A 92 0.07 12.93 11.50
N SER A 93 0.88 13.64 12.27
CA SER A 93 2.33 13.50 12.23
C SER A 93 2.95 13.65 13.61
N VAL A 94 4.07 12.97 13.78
CA VAL A 94 4.88 12.97 14.99
C VAL A 94 6.22 13.68 14.72
N PRO A 95 6.70 14.53 15.64
CA PRO A 95 8.04 15.12 15.54
C PRO A 95 9.13 14.07 15.77
N LEU A 96 10.08 13.92 14.85
CA LEU A 96 11.27 13.07 15.02
C LEU A 96 12.47 13.89 15.49
N LYS A 97 13.14 13.38 16.52
CA LYS A 97 14.43 13.88 17.01
C LYS A 97 15.48 12.77 16.96
N ALA A 98 16.73 13.13 16.71
CA ALA A 98 17.85 12.22 16.80
C ALA A 98 18.90 12.78 17.77
N ARG A 99 19.42 11.92 18.65
CA ARG A 99 20.52 12.22 19.56
C ARG A 99 21.83 12.01 18.81
N LEU A 100 22.53 13.11 18.56
CA LEU A 100 23.75 13.13 17.76
C LEU A 100 24.93 13.57 18.62
N LYS A 101 26.09 12.96 18.37
CA LYS A 101 27.35 13.26 19.03
C LYS A 101 28.33 13.81 18.01
N LEU A 102 28.81 15.03 18.24
CA LEU A 102 29.82 15.67 17.42
C LEU A 102 31.12 15.73 18.21
N TYR A 103 32.20 15.19 17.64
CA TYR A 103 33.54 15.28 18.23
C TYR A 103 34.59 15.53 17.15
N CYS A 104 35.71 16.10 17.57
CA CYS A 104 36.88 16.35 16.73
C CYS A 104 37.94 15.26 17.03
N THR A 105 38.57 14.73 15.97
CA THR A 105 39.66 13.75 16.08
C THR A 105 41.05 14.38 15.92
N ASP A 106 41.12 15.67 15.64
CA ASP A 106 42.38 16.39 15.41
C ASP A 106 43.03 16.85 16.74
N PRO A 107 44.28 16.45 17.03
CA PRO A 107 45.02 16.91 18.20
C PRO A 107 45.28 18.43 18.23
N GLU A 108 45.24 19.13 17.09
CA GLU A 108 45.46 20.59 17.04
C GLU A 108 44.23 21.42 17.50
N HIS A 109 43.06 20.79 17.60
CA HIS A 109 41.80 21.40 18.05
C HIS A 109 41.42 20.93 19.48
N GLU A 110 42.34 21.05 20.44
CA GLU A 110 42.11 20.67 21.85
C GLU A 110 40.92 21.40 22.52
N ASP A 111 40.53 22.58 22.02
CA ASP A 111 39.42 23.38 22.58
C ASP A 111 38.02 22.89 22.16
N PHE A 112 37.89 21.87 21.29
CA PHE A 112 36.59 21.39 20.81
C PHE A 112 36.00 20.33 21.75
N GLU A 113 35.09 20.74 22.63
CA GLU A 113 34.36 19.83 23.52
C GLU A 113 33.44 18.89 22.71
N THR A 114 33.33 17.63 23.16
CA THR A 114 32.37 16.68 22.57
C THR A 114 30.95 17.10 22.93
N ILE A 115 30.14 17.44 21.94
CA ILE A 115 28.76 17.90 22.13
C ILE A 115 27.79 16.78 21.79
N VAL A 116 26.95 16.40 22.77
CA VAL A 116 25.82 15.49 22.56
C VAL A 116 24.53 16.29 22.65
N GLN A 117 23.70 16.23 21.61
CA GLN A 117 22.48 17.03 21.53
C GLN A 117 21.36 16.30 20.78
N ASP A 118 20.12 16.52 21.24
CA ASP A 118 18.92 16.07 20.54
C ASP A 118 18.53 17.08 19.45
N VAL A 119 18.61 16.66 18.19
CA VAL A 119 18.31 17.49 17.03
C VAL A 119 16.98 17.11 16.42
N TYR A 120 16.12 18.10 16.18
CA TYR A 120 14.86 17.92 15.49
C TYR A 120 15.05 17.73 13.97
N LEU A 121 14.60 16.59 13.44
CA LEU A 121 14.77 16.21 12.03
C LEU A 121 13.55 16.48 11.15
N GLY A 122 12.41 16.85 11.74
CA GLY A 122 11.17 17.13 11.01
C GLY A 122 9.97 16.41 11.60
N VAL A 123 8.81 16.59 10.95
CA VAL A 123 7.59 15.82 11.25
C VAL A 123 7.46 14.68 10.27
N ILE A 124 6.98 13.53 10.76
CA ILE A 124 6.75 12.33 9.96
C ILE A 124 5.28 11.92 10.11
N PRO A 125 4.58 11.61 9.02
CA PRO A 125 3.24 11.03 9.11
C PRO A 125 3.24 9.73 9.92
N TYR A 126 2.34 9.65 10.90
CA TYR A 126 2.26 8.49 11.80
C TYR A 126 1.04 7.63 11.48
N MET A 127 1.16 6.32 11.68
CA MET A 127 0.08 5.38 11.40
C MET A 127 -0.99 5.43 12.52
N THR A 128 -2.25 5.37 12.15
CA THR A 128 -3.36 5.23 13.10
C THR A 128 -3.45 3.79 13.62
N PRO A 129 -4.12 3.54 14.76
CA PRO A 129 -4.33 2.17 15.27
C PRO A 129 -5.06 1.22 14.32
N SER A 130 -5.74 1.77 13.32
CA SER A 130 -6.45 1.03 12.27
C SER A 130 -5.58 0.66 11.07
N GLY A 131 -4.30 1.03 11.03
CA GLY A 131 -3.39 0.76 9.92
C GLY A 131 -3.50 1.75 8.75
N THR A 132 -3.80 3.02 9.03
CA THR A 132 -4.04 4.08 8.02
C THR A 132 -3.18 5.31 8.31
N PHE A 133 -3.06 6.24 7.36
CA PHE A 133 -2.36 7.52 7.54
C PHE A 133 -3.31 8.68 7.26
N CYS A 134 -3.39 9.66 8.15
CA CYS A 134 -4.15 10.89 7.86
C CYS A 134 -3.22 11.91 7.18
N ILE A 135 -3.43 12.16 5.89
CA ILE A 135 -2.64 13.09 5.08
C ILE A 135 -3.56 14.19 4.56
N ASN A 136 -3.29 15.44 4.91
CA ASN A 136 -4.11 16.61 4.55
C ASN A 136 -5.61 16.42 4.88
N GLY A 137 -5.90 15.84 6.05
CA GLY A 137 -7.24 15.52 6.55
C GLY A 137 -7.95 14.34 5.88
N ALA A 138 -7.32 13.66 4.93
CA ALA A 138 -7.88 12.45 4.30
C ALA A 138 -7.15 11.21 4.79
N GLU A 139 -7.91 10.14 5.05
CA GLU A 139 -7.31 8.84 5.39
C GLU A 139 -6.78 8.17 4.11
N ARG A 140 -5.50 7.81 4.15
CA ARG A 140 -4.74 7.16 3.10
C ARG A 140 -4.16 5.84 3.59
N ILE A 141 -3.77 5.02 2.64
CA ILE A 141 -3.07 3.77 2.87
C ILE A 141 -1.86 3.64 1.95
N VAL A 142 -0.80 3.04 2.45
CA VAL A 142 0.36 2.64 1.66
C VAL A 142 0.20 1.17 1.28
N VAL A 143 -0.08 0.92 0.01
CA VAL A 143 -0.27 -0.44 -0.53
C VAL A 143 1.07 -1.16 -0.59
N SER A 144 1.10 -2.41 -0.13
CA SER A 144 2.29 -3.25 -0.20
C SER A 144 2.62 -3.59 -1.66
N GLN A 145 3.90 -3.55 -2.02
CA GLN A 145 4.33 -3.69 -3.41
C GLN A 145 4.92 -5.08 -3.65
N LEU A 146 4.47 -5.78 -4.70
CA LEU A 146 5.09 -7.01 -5.18
C LEU A 146 6.09 -6.66 -6.29
N HIS A 147 7.38 -6.90 -6.05
CA HIS A 147 8.42 -6.63 -7.03
C HIS A 147 9.30 -7.86 -7.24
N ARG A 148 10.25 -7.81 -8.18
CA ARG A 148 11.25 -8.87 -8.33
C ARG A 148 12.23 -8.82 -7.17
N SER A 149 12.54 -9.96 -6.56
CA SER A 149 13.53 -10.02 -5.51
C SER A 149 14.93 -9.74 -6.07
N PRO A 150 15.83 -9.08 -5.32
CA PRO A 150 17.24 -9.01 -5.69
C PRO A 150 17.85 -10.41 -5.81
N GLY A 151 18.83 -10.58 -6.68
CA GLY A 151 19.48 -11.87 -6.95
C GLY A 151 19.81 -12.06 -8.42
N VAL A 152 20.16 -13.30 -8.79
CA VAL A 152 20.42 -13.71 -10.18
C VAL A 152 19.21 -14.41 -10.78
N PHE A 153 18.95 -14.16 -12.06
CA PHE A 153 17.86 -14.74 -12.84
C PHE A 153 18.37 -15.27 -14.17
N PHE A 154 18.07 -16.53 -14.46
CA PHE A 154 18.42 -17.19 -15.71
C PHE A 154 17.22 -17.24 -16.65
N GLY A 155 17.38 -16.72 -17.87
CA GLY A 155 16.30 -16.56 -18.83
C GLY A 155 16.71 -16.95 -20.24
N GLN A 156 15.71 -17.29 -21.06
CA GLN A 156 15.86 -17.53 -22.49
C GLN A 156 14.99 -16.55 -23.28
N SER A 157 15.51 -16.04 -24.39
CA SER A 157 14.76 -15.26 -25.37
C SER A 157 14.99 -15.80 -26.78
N PHE A 158 14.10 -15.47 -27.71
CA PHE A 158 14.25 -15.84 -29.11
C PHE A 158 14.59 -14.60 -29.93
N HIS A 159 15.67 -14.68 -30.70
CA HIS A 159 15.96 -13.67 -31.71
C HIS A 159 14.99 -13.84 -32.89
N ALA A 160 14.79 -12.78 -33.70
CA ALA A 160 13.85 -12.79 -34.83
C ALA A 160 14.15 -13.87 -35.91
N ASN A 161 15.36 -14.41 -35.91
CA ASN A 161 15.80 -15.52 -36.78
C ASN A 161 15.50 -16.92 -36.19
N GLY A 162 14.91 -16.99 -34.99
CA GLY A 162 14.61 -18.25 -34.28
C GLY A 162 15.73 -18.78 -33.39
N THR A 163 16.92 -18.17 -33.36
CA THR A 163 18.01 -18.59 -32.47
C THR A 163 17.65 -18.33 -31.01
N LYS A 164 17.86 -19.33 -30.15
CA LYS A 164 17.72 -19.19 -28.70
C LYS A 164 18.90 -18.38 -28.14
N LEU A 165 18.60 -17.33 -27.41
CA LEU A 165 19.57 -16.53 -26.67
C LEU A 165 19.35 -16.75 -25.19
N TYR A 166 20.41 -17.10 -24.47
CA TYR A 166 20.37 -17.30 -23.03
C TYR A 166 20.95 -16.09 -22.32
N SER A 167 20.42 -15.81 -21.13
CA SER A 167 20.84 -14.65 -20.34
C SER A 167 20.83 -14.97 -18.85
N ALA A 168 21.76 -14.39 -18.11
CA ALA A 168 21.80 -14.35 -16.66
C ALA A 168 21.80 -12.89 -16.21
N ARG A 169 20.76 -12.45 -15.51
CA ARG A 169 20.60 -11.06 -15.05
C ARG A 169 20.73 -10.99 -13.55
N VAL A 170 21.66 -10.17 -13.07
CA VAL A 170 21.82 -9.87 -11.65
C VAL A 170 21.14 -8.54 -11.33
N ILE A 171 20.19 -8.60 -10.41
CA ILE A 171 19.42 -7.45 -9.94
C ILE A 171 19.87 -7.14 -8.50
N PRO A 172 20.56 -6.02 -8.25
CA PRO A 172 20.89 -5.61 -6.89
C PRO A 172 19.69 -4.99 -6.17
N PHE A 173 19.78 -4.91 -4.85
CA PHE A 173 18.88 -4.09 -4.05
C PHE A 173 19.13 -2.59 -4.29
N LYS A 174 20.41 -2.21 -4.40
CA LYS A 174 20.90 -0.86 -4.72
C LYS A 174 22.15 -0.97 -5.60
N GLY A 175 22.17 -0.30 -6.75
CA GLY A 175 23.33 -0.31 -7.65
C GLY A 175 22.97 -0.53 -9.12
N SER A 176 23.98 -0.66 -9.97
CA SER A 176 23.84 -0.90 -11.41
C SER A 176 23.49 -2.35 -11.73
N TRP A 177 22.71 -2.59 -12.78
CA TRP A 177 22.34 -3.94 -13.19
C TRP A 177 23.44 -4.53 -14.09
N ILE A 178 23.74 -5.82 -13.91
CA ILE A 178 24.64 -6.56 -14.79
C ILE A 178 23.91 -7.75 -15.40
N GLU A 179 24.03 -7.90 -16.72
CA GLU A 179 23.37 -8.95 -17.48
C GLU A 179 24.37 -9.63 -18.41
N PHE A 180 24.55 -10.93 -18.27
CA PHE A 180 25.34 -11.77 -19.15
C PHE A 180 24.40 -12.35 -20.19
N ALA A 181 24.64 -12.17 -21.48
CA ALA A 181 23.78 -12.73 -22.52
C ALA A 181 24.58 -13.22 -23.72
N THR A 182 24.09 -14.28 -24.34
CA THR A 182 24.65 -14.82 -25.58
C THR A 182 24.09 -14.09 -26.80
N ASP A 183 24.90 -13.94 -27.83
CA ASP A 183 24.49 -13.42 -29.14
C ASP A 183 24.24 -14.56 -30.15
N ILE A 184 23.69 -14.23 -31.33
CA ILE A 184 23.44 -15.17 -32.43
C ILE A 184 24.70 -15.93 -32.92
N ASN A 185 25.89 -15.37 -32.68
CA ASN A 185 27.17 -15.98 -33.03
C ASN A 185 27.77 -16.82 -31.89
N SER A 186 27.00 -17.16 -30.86
CA SER A 186 27.49 -17.91 -29.69
C SER A 186 28.67 -17.20 -28.99
N VAL A 187 28.57 -15.87 -28.88
CA VAL A 187 29.50 -15.00 -28.14
C VAL A 187 28.79 -14.48 -26.91
N MET A 188 29.45 -14.47 -25.76
CA MET A 188 28.88 -13.99 -24.50
C MET A 188 29.29 -12.53 -24.23
N TYR A 189 28.31 -11.70 -23.94
CA TYR A 189 28.50 -10.29 -23.60
C TYR A 189 27.98 -10.00 -22.19
N ALA A 190 28.69 -9.14 -21.45
CA ALA A 190 28.21 -8.47 -20.25
C ALA A 190 27.61 -7.11 -20.63
N TYR A 191 26.41 -6.86 -20.16
CA TYR A 191 25.66 -5.62 -20.32
C TYR A 191 25.56 -4.92 -18.96
N ILE A 192 26.06 -3.68 -18.89
CA ILE A 192 25.93 -2.84 -17.70
C ILE A 192 24.79 -1.83 -17.96
N ASP A 193 23.80 -1.80 -17.05
CA ASP A 193 22.60 -0.96 -17.12
C ASP A 193 21.85 -1.03 -18.46
N ARG A 194 21.90 -2.20 -19.13
CA ARG A 194 21.26 -2.49 -20.43
C ARG A 194 21.65 -1.57 -21.59
N LYS A 195 22.79 -0.84 -21.48
CA LYS A 195 23.22 0.13 -22.50
C LYS A 195 24.57 -0.20 -23.11
N LYS A 196 25.51 -0.69 -22.31
CA LYS A 196 26.91 -0.86 -22.74
C LYS A 196 27.23 -2.34 -22.79
N LYS A 197 27.64 -2.83 -23.97
CA LYS A 197 27.98 -4.24 -24.22
C LYS A 197 29.50 -4.41 -24.21
N LEU A 198 29.96 -5.40 -23.47
CA LEU A 198 31.39 -5.71 -23.30
C LEU A 198 31.55 -7.24 -23.41
N PRO A 199 32.57 -7.78 -24.09
CA PRO A 199 32.87 -9.21 -24.00
C PRO A 199 33.08 -9.61 -22.54
N VAL A 200 32.55 -10.76 -22.12
CA VAL A 200 32.67 -11.21 -20.71
C VAL A 200 34.14 -11.40 -20.31
N THR A 201 35.00 -11.78 -21.24
CA THR A 201 36.44 -11.94 -21.00
C THR A 201 37.14 -10.61 -20.69
N THR A 202 36.70 -9.50 -21.32
CA THR A 202 37.18 -8.15 -20.98
C THR A 202 36.84 -7.79 -19.53
N LEU A 203 35.65 -8.19 -19.06
CA LEU A 203 35.27 -8.01 -17.65
C LEU A 203 36.12 -8.87 -16.72
N PHE A 204 36.41 -10.13 -17.08
CA PHE A 204 37.30 -11.00 -16.29
C PHE A 204 38.70 -10.41 -16.13
N ARG A 205 39.28 -9.82 -17.18
CA ARG A 205 40.56 -9.11 -17.09
C ARG A 205 40.49 -7.95 -16.12
N ALA A 206 39.44 -7.13 -16.21
CA ALA A 206 39.26 -5.96 -15.36
C ALA A 206 39.02 -6.27 -13.87
N ILE A 207 38.66 -7.51 -13.52
CA ILE A 207 38.52 -7.95 -12.11
C ILE A 207 39.74 -8.74 -11.61
N GLY A 208 40.83 -8.82 -12.39
CA GLY A 208 42.12 -9.38 -11.99
C GLY A 208 42.48 -10.76 -12.58
N PHE A 209 41.78 -11.23 -13.62
CA PHE A 209 42.22 -12.40 -14.41
C PHE A 209 42.97 -11.93 -15.66
N GLU A 210 44.22 -11.50 -15.47
CA GLU A 210 45.01 -10.76 -16.46
C GLU A 210 45.25 -11.55 -17.75
N ARG A 211 45.70 -12.80 -17.64
CA ARG A 211 46.17 -13.59 -18.80
C ARG A 211 45.08 -14.52 -19.31
N ASP A 212 45.18 -14.87 -20.60
CA ASP A 212 44.33 -15.90 -21.22
C ASP A 212 44.37 -17.21 -20.41
N LYS A 213 45.53 -17.54 -19.83
CA LYS A 213 45.73 -18.68 -18.92
C LYS A 213 44.73 -18.67 -17.77
N ASP A 214 44.65 -17.55 -17.07
CA ASP A 214 43.88 -17.45 -15.84
C ASP A 214 42.37 -17.57 -16.14
N ILE A 215 41.92 -17.07 -17.31
CA ILE A 215 40.53 -17.20 -17.78
C ILE A 215 40.22 -18.64 -18.23
N LEU A 216 41.13 -19.30 -18.95
CA LEU A 216 40.92 -20.67 -19.45
C LEU A 216 40.98 -21.72 -18.34
N GLU A 217 41.78 -21.49 -17.29
CA GLU A 217 41.85 -22.35 -16.09
C GLU A 217 40.55 -22.34 -15.28
N ILE A 218 39.83 -21.20 -15.22
CA ILE A 218 38.53 -21.11 -14.53
C ILE A 218 37.54 -22.18 -15.02
N PHE A 219 37.60 -22.50 -16.31
CA PHE A 219 36.70 -23.42 -17.00
C PHE A 219 37.35 -24.77 -17.38
N ASP A 220 38.59 -25.03 -16.97
CA ASP A 220 39.36 -26.26 -17.27
C ASP A 220 39.46 -26.61 -18.78
N LEU A 221 39.68 -25.60 -19.63
CA LEU A 221 39.62 -25.74 -21.10
C LEU A 221 40.95 -25.99 -21.79
N ALA A 222 42.07 -25.75 -21.10
CA ALA A 222 43.39 -25.78 -21.70
C ALA A 222 44.36 -26.65 -20.90
N GLU A 223 45.22 -27.38 -21.63
CA GLU A 223 46.32 -28.16 -21.07
C GLU A 223 47.62 -27.35 -21.18
N GLU A 224 48.32 -27.15 -20.06
CA GLU A 224 49.60 -26.45 -20.03
C GLU A 224 50.75 -27.37 -20.44
N ILE A 225 51.46 -26.99 -21.50
CA ILE A 225 52.57 -27.77 -22.05
C ILE A 225 53.84 -26.92 -22.03
N LYS A 226 54.95 -27.48 -21.53
CA LYS A 226 56.25 -26.81 -21.56
C LYS A 226 56.71 -26.63 -23.00
N ALA A 227 57.08 -25.39 -23.36
CA ALA A 227 57.57 -24.98 -24.67
C ALA A 227 59.00 -25.50 -24.91
N THR A 228 59.15 -26.82 -24.95
CA THR A 228 60.38 -27.53 -25.27
C THR A 228 60.23 -28.17 -26.65
N LYS A 229 61.34 -28.28 -27.39
CA LYS A 229 61.35 -28.87 -28.74
C LYS A 229 60.76 -30.30 -28.77
N THR A 230 60.87 -31.04 -27.67
CA THR A 230 60.28 -32.38 -27.47
C THR A 230 58.79 -32.34 -27.15
N GLY A 231 58.34 -31.39 -26.31
CA GLY A 231 56.92 -31.18 -25.99
C GLY A 231 56.11 -30.73 -27.19
N LEU A 232 56.60 -29.72 -27.92
CA LEU A 232 55.90 -29.16 -29.09
C LEU A 232 55.76 -30.18 -30.24
N LYS A 233 56.76 -31.03 -30.47
CA LYS A 233 56.70 -32.10 -31.49
C LYS A 233 55.67 -33.20 -31.17
N LYS A 234 55.38 -33.43 -29.88
CA LYS A 234 54.43 -34.47 -29.43
C LYS A 234 52.98 -34.07 -29.69
N HIS A 235 52.70 -32.77 -29.78
CA HIS A 235 51.36 -32.21 -29.88
C HIS A 235 51.12 -31.43 -31.20
N LEU A 236 51.82 -31.83 -32.27
CA LEU A 236 51.61 -31.30 -33.63
C LEU A 236 50.18 -31.62 -34.11
N GLY A 237 49.51 -30.64 -34.74
CA GLY A 237 48.12 -30.76 -35.20
C GLY A 237 47.06 -30.38 -34.15
N ARG A 238 47.46 -30.01 -32.93
CA ARG A 238 46.57 -29.40 -31.94
C ARG A 238 46.49 -27.88 -32.12
N LYS A 239 45.37 -27.28 -31.71
CA LYS A 239 45.14 -25.83 -31.78
C LYS A 239 45.62 -25.11 -30.52
N LEU A 240 46.18 -23.91 -30.70
CA LEU A 240 46.52 -23.02 -29.59
C LEU A 240 45.25 -22.45 -28.93
N ALA A 241 45.15 -22.57 -27.61
CA ALA A 241 44.02 -22.05 -26.83
C ALA A 241 44.21 -20.57 -26.43
N ALA A 242 45.45 -20.10 -26.34
CA ALA A 242 45.82 -18.74 -25.96
C ALA A 242 46.82 -18.15 -26.96
N ARG A 243 46.90 -16.81 -27.03
CA ARG A 243 47.92 -16.11 -27.84
C ARG A 243 49.32 -16.38 -27.30
N VAL A 244 50.29 -16.51 -28.20
CA VAL A 244 51.71 -16.51 -27.84
C VAL A 244 52.21 -15.07 -27.94
N LEU A 245 52.48 -14.45 -26.80
CA LEU A 245 52.95 -13.08 -26.72
C LEU A 245 54.47 -13.04 -26.51
N LYS A 246 55.12 -12.09 -27.18
CA LYS A 246 56.47 -11.66 -26.85
C LYS A 246 56.36 -10.39 -26.02
N THR A 247 56.84 -10.45 -24.79
CA THR A 247 56.70 -9.37 -23.82
C THR A 247 58.09 -8.80 -23.48
N TRP A 248 58.21 -7.48 -23.50
CA TRP A 248 59.41 -6.80 -23.01
C TRP A 248 59.04 -5.50 -22.29
N HIS A 249 59.90 -5.08 -21.37
CA HIS A 249 59.75 -3.81 -20.64
C HIS A 249 60.58 -2.73 -21.33
N GLU A 250 59.95 -1.59 -21.58
CA GLU A 250 60.59 -0.39 -22.10
C GLU A 250 60.56 0.67 -21.02
N ASP A 251 61.73 1.02 -20.50
CA ASP A 251 61.89 2.02 -19.44
C ASP A 251 61.84 3.42 -20.04
N PHE A 252 60.80 4.17 -19.72
CA PHE A 252 60.67 5.58 -20.07
C PHE A 252 61.09 6.44 -18.88
N VAL A 253 61.84 7.50 -19.16
CA VAL A 253 62.11 8.55 -18.17
C VAL A 253 61.15 9.69 -18.46
N ASP A 254 60.27 10.00 -17.51
CA ASP A 254 59.39 11.15 -17.61
C ASP A 254 60.24 12.43 -17.52
N GLU A 255 60.22 13.27 -18.56
CA GLU A 255 61.03 14.49 -18.67
C GLU A 255 60.67 15.55 -17.62
N ASP A 256 59.44 15.51 -17.07
CA ASP A 256 58.96 16.49 -16.09
C ASP A 256 59.13 16.03 -14.63
N THR A 257 59.07 14.72 -14.37
CA THR A 257 59.15 14.15 -12.99
C THR A 257 60.46 13.43 -12.68
N GLY A 258 61.23 13.02 -13.68
CA GLY A 258 62.48 12.27 -13.52
C GLY A 258 62.30 10.83 -13.04
N GLU A 259 61.06 10.34 -12.93
CA GLU A 259 60.76 8.96 -12.57
C GLU A 259 60.92 8.02 -13.78
N VAL A 260 61.49 6.83 -13.52
CA VAL A 260 61.63 5.77 -14.53
C VAL A 260 60.36 4.94 -14.50
N VAL A 261 59.51 5.10 -15.50
CA VAL A 261 58.29 4.31 -15.68
C VAL A 261 58.57 3.19 -16.67
N SER A 262 58.65 1.95 -16.16
CA SER A 262 58.79 0.75 -16.98
C SER A 262 57.43 0.37 -17.59
N ILE A 263 57.28 0.51 -18.90
CA ILE A 263 56.04 0.16 -19.62
C ILE A 263 56.20 -1.24 -20.23
N GLU A 264 55.30 -2.15 -19.93
CA GLU A 264 55.23 -3.47 -20.53
C GLU A 264 54.59 -3.39 -21.94
N ARG A 265 55.31 -3.85 -22.97
CA ARG A 265 54.79 -3.96 -24.33
C ARG A 265 54.68 -5.42 -24.76
N ASN A 266 53.58 -5.72 -25.44
CA ASN A 266 53.23 -7.05 -25.91
C ASN A 266 53.12 -7.07 -27.44
N GLU A 267 53.84 -7.99 -28.09
CA GLU A 267 53.69 -8.30 -29.51
C GLU A 267 53.07 -9.69 -29.67
N ILE A 268 52.07 -9.83 -30.53
CA ILE A 268 51.40 -11.10 -30.80
C ILE A 268 52.24 -11.87 -31.82
N VAL A 269 52.83 -13.00 -31.41
CA VAL A 269 53.64 -13.88 -32.27
C VAL A 269 52.74 -14.89 -32.99
N LEU A 270 51.85 -15.55 -32.25
CA LEU A 270 50.84 -16.46 -32.80
C LEU A 270 49.47 -16.14 -32.22
N ASP A 271 48.46 -16.16 -33.08
CA ASP A 271 47.08 -15.90 -32.71
C ASP A 271 46.39 -17.17 -32.14
N ARG A 272 45.20 -16.97 -31.58
CA ARG A 272 44.38 -18.07 -31.04
C ARG A 272 43.88 -18.98 -32.17
N ASP A 273 43.66 -20.26 -31.88
CA ASP A 273 43.21 -21.29 -32.84
C ASP A 273 44.14 -21.60 -34.03
N THR A 274 45.37 -21.08 -34.03
CA THR A 274 46.39 -21.52 -34.98
C THR A 274 46.76 -22.98 -34.71
N GLU A 275 46.70 -23.82 -35.75
CA GLU A 275 47.12 -25.22 -35.67
C GLU A 275 48.65 -25.30 -35.57
N LEU A 276 49.15 -26.14 -34.66
CA LEU A 276 50.59 -26.30 -34.45
C LEU A 276 51.21 -27.08 -35.61
N GLU A 277 51.80 -26.35 -36.54
CA GLU A 277 52.61 -26.86 -37.63
C GLU A 277 54.11 -26.84 -37.28
N LYS A 278 54.94 -27.42 -38.14
CA LYS A 278 56.39 -27.51 -37.89
C LYS A 278 57.08 -26.14 -37.89
N GLU A 279 56.54 -25.18 -38.63
CA GLU A 279 57.09 -23.82 -38.77
C GLU A 279 56.92 -23.01 -37.48
N HIS A 280 55.77 -23.16 -36.81
CA HIS A 280 55.44 -22.47 -35.56
C HIS A 280 56.32 -22.88 -34.35
N ILE A 281 57.02 -24.02 -34.43
CA ILE A 281 57.89 -24.49 -33.33
C ILE A 281 59.08 -23.54 -33.12
N GLU A 282 59.68 -23.04 -34.20
CA GLU A 282 60.84 -22.14 -34.10
C GLU A 282 60.40 -20.75 -33.61
N GLU A 283 59.26 -20.24 -34.10
CA GLU A 283 58.69 -18.97 -33.65
C GLU A 283 58.31 -18.96 -32.15
N ILE A 284 57.72 -20.05 -31.64
CA ILE A 284 57.39 -20.17 -30.21
C ILE A 284 58.67 -20.19 -29.36
N LEU A 285 59.72 -20.89 -29.79
CA LEU A 285 60.97 -20.95 -29.05
C LEU A 285 61.69 -19.58 -29.04
N ASP A 286 61.65 -18.85 -30.15
CA ASP A 286 62.25 -17.52 -30.29
C ASP A 286 61.47 -16.43 -29.53
N SER A 287 60.17 -16.64 -29.27
CA SER A 287 59.36 -15.75 -28.43
C SER A 287 59.79 -15.73 -26.96
N GLY A 288 60.55 -16.74 -26.50
CA GLY A 288 61.00 -16.86 -25.11
C GLY A 288 59.91 -17.35 -24.13
N THR A 289 58.75 -17.78 -24.62
CA THR A 289 57.65 -18.30 -23.78
C THR A 289 58.01 -19.66 -23.15
N LYS A 290 57.72 -19.82 -21.85
CA LYS A 290 58.10 -21.03 -21.08
C LYS A 290 57.10 -22.18 -21.23
N THR A 291 55.82 -21.84 -21.38
CA THR A 291 54.71 -22.78 -21.54
C THR A 291 53.75 -22.26 -22.60
N ILE A 292 53.09 -23.17 -23.31
CA ILE A 292 52.00 -22.88 -24.24
C ILE A 292 50.74 -23.62 -23.79
N LEU A 293 49.59 -23.08 -24.14
CA LEU A 293 48.28 -23.65 -23.80
C LEU A 293 47.64 -24.23 -25.06
N LEU A 294 47.35 -25.53 -25.02
CA LEU A 294 46.61 -26.22 -26.07
C LEU A 294 45.22 -26.57 -25.60
N HIS A 295 44.27 -26.61 -26.54
CA HIS A 295 42.93 -27.11 -26.25
C HIS A 295 42.99 -28.56 -25.77
N LYS A 296 42.24 -28.88 -24.71
CA LYS A 296 42.11 -30.23 -24.14
C LYS A 296 41.31 -31.12 -25.12
N GLU A 297 41.72 -32.37 -25.33
CA GLU A 297 41.10 -33.32 -26.29
C GLU A 297 39.88 -34.09 -25.72
N ASP A 298 39.13 -33.50 -24.79
CA ASP A 298 37.97 -34.17 -24.17
C ASP A 298 36.64 -33.87 -24.89
N ASN A 299 35.69 -34.81 -24.78
CA ASN A 299 34.30 -34.71 -25.27
C ASN A 299 33.51 -33.50 -24.72
N GLN A 300 34.09 -32.72 -23.80
CA GLN A 300 33.52 -31.49 -23.24
C GLN A 300 33.83 -30.23 -24.05
N GLN A 301 34.63 -30.31 -25.14
CA GLN A 301 34.93 -29.16 -26.03
C GLN A 301 33.68 -28.45 -26.58
N GLY A 302 32.56 -29.17 -26.75
CA GLY A 302 31.30 -28.59 -27.21
C GLY A 302 30.66 -27.66 -26.17
N ASP A 303 30.84 -27.94 -24.88
CA ASP A 303 30.12 -27.29 -23.79
C ASP A 303 30.61 -25.85 -23.56
N TYR A 304 31.87 -25.54 -23.87
CA TYR A 304 32.51 -24.25 -23.56
C TYR A 304 33.04 -23.49 -24.78
N ALA A 305 32.64 -23.90 -26.00
CA ALA A 305 32.98 -23.23 -27.26
C ALA A 305 32.68 -21.71 -27.25
N ILE A 306 31.70 -21.29 -26.46
CA ILE A 306 31.29 -19.89 -26.30
C ILE A 306 32.39 -19.03 -25.69
N ILE A 307 33.16 -19.54 -24.72
CA ILE A 307 34.27 -18.80 -24.11
C ILE A 307 35.37 -18.56 -25.14
N HIS A 308 35.64 -19.54 -26.01
CA HIS A 308 36.59 -19.39 -27.11
C HIS A 308 36.16 -18.32 -28.12
N ASN A 309 34.91 -18.38 -28.58
CA ASN A 309 34.34 -17.35 -29.47
C ASN A 309 34.36 -15.96 -28.83
N THR A 310 34.17 -15.88 -27.52
CA THR A 310 34.20 -14.62 -26.76
C THR A 310 35.62 -14.08 -26.65
N LEU A 311 36.61 -14.92 -26.35
CA LEU A 311 38.02 -14.54 -26.34
C LEU A 311 38.44 -14.01 -27.71
N GLN A 312 38.04 -14.64 -28.82
CA GLN A 312 38.35 -14.13 -30.17
C GLN A 312 37.82 -12.72 -30.44
N LYS A 313 36.68 -12.34 -29.82
CA LYS A 313 36.07 -11.01 -29.97
C LYS A 313 36.57 -9.99 -28.94
N ASP A 314 37.38 -10.40 -27.98
CA ASP A 314 37.98 -9.53 -26.95
C ASP A 314 39.09 -8.64 -27.56
N PRO A 315 38.93 -7.31 -27.54
CA PRO A 315 39.96 -6.41 -28.07
C PRO A 315 41.12 -6.17 -27.09
N THR A 316 41.06 -6.69 -25.87
CA THR A 316 42.01 -6.36 -24.77
C THR A 316 42.92 -7.52 -24.42
N ASN A 317 44.15 -7.23 -23.98
CA ASN A 317 45.15 -8.24 -23.64
C ASN A 317 45.65 -8.15 -22.19
N SER A 318 45.61 -6.96 -21.58
CA SER A 318 46.00 -6.73 -20.18
C SER A 318 44.84 -6.19 -19.34
N GLU A 319 44.97 -6.26 -18.01
CA GLU A 319 44.00 -5.65 -17.11
C GLU A 319 43.90 -4.14 -17.33
N LYS A 320 45.03 -3.45 -17.53
CA LYS A 320 45.05 -2.01 -17.78
C LYS A 320 44.24 -1.62 -19.02
N GLU A 321 44.47 -2.30 -20.14
CA GLU A 321 43.72 -2.07 -21.38
C GLU A 321 42.22 -2.36 -21.18
N ALA A 322 41.88 -3.40 -20.41
CA ALA A 322 40.50 -3.76 -20.10
C ALA A 322 39.80 -2.68 -19.26
N VAL A 323 40.45 -2.17 -18.23
CA VAL A 323 39.92 -1.10 -17.36
C VAL A 323 39.70 0.19 -18.17
N GLU A 324 40.67 0.59 -19.00
CA GLU A 324 40.54 1.76 -19.89
C GLU A 324 39.42 1.57 -20.92
N HIS A 325 39.31 0.39 -21.53
CA HIS A 325 38.28 0.09 -22.51
C HIS A 325 36.87 0.14 -21.87
N ILE A 326 36.70 -0.41 -20.66
CA ILE A 326 35.45 -0.33 -19.90
C ILE A 326 35.13 1.13 -19.55
N TYR A 327 36.11 1.90 -19.09
CA TYR A 327 35.92 3.33 -18.79
C TYR A 327 35.44 4.10 -20.02
N ARG A 328 36.09 3.92 -21.17
CA ARG A 328 35.72 4.56 -22.44
C ARG A 328 34.31 4.17 -22.87
N GLN A 329 33.94 2.90 -22.71
CA GLN A 329 32.58 2.42 -22.97
C GLN A 329 31.55 3.07 -22.05
N LEU A 330 31.84 3.22 -20.76
CA LEU A 330 30.89 3.79 -19.78
C LEU A 330 30.74 5.30 -19.91
N ARG A 331 31.84 6.04 -20.06
CA ARG A 331 31.87 7.52 -20.01
C ARG A 331 31.97 8.20 -21.37
N ASN A 332 32.22 7.46 -22.45
CA ASN A 332 32.54 7.99 -23.79
C ASN A 332 33.71 9.00 -23.77
N ALA A 333 34.64 8.86 -22.82
CA ALA A 333 35.80 9.73 -22.62
C ALA A 333 37.00 8.87 -22.20
N GLU A 334 38.21 9.39 -22.38
CA GLU A 334 39.42 8.73 -21.90
C GLU A 334 39.59 8.93 -20.39
N PRO A 335 40.12 7.94 -19.67
CA PRO A 335 40.38 8.09 -18.24
C PRO A 335 41.51 9.09 -18.02
N PRO A 336 41.40 9.96 -16.99
CA PRO A 336 42.48 10.88 -16.62
C PRO A 336 43.70 10.13 -16.06
N ASP A 337 43.46 9.03 -15.34
CA ASP A 337 44.47 8.18 -14.70
C ASP A 337 43.90 6.77 -14.45
N GLU A 338 44.79 5.79 -14.25
CA GLU A 338 44.43 4.38 -14.07
C GLU A 338 43.64 4.14 -12.78
N GLU A 339 43.98 4.84 -11.70
CA GLU A 339 43.35 4.69 -10.40
C GLU A 339 41.89 5.14 -10.43
N THR A 340 41.60 6.25 -11.12
CA THR A 340 40.25 6.72 -11.38
C THR A 340 39.46 5.71 -12.19
N ALA A 341 40.06 5.11 -13.22
CA ALA A 341 39.40 4.13 -14.06
C ALA A 341 39.03 2.85 -13.28
N ARG A 342 39.99 2.30 -12.51
CA ARG A 342 39.80 1.14 -11.63
C ARG A 342 38.82 1.46 -10.50
N GLY A 343 38.91 2.66 -9.94
CA GLY A 343 38.02 3.18 -8.91
C GLY A 343 36.55 3.23 -9.36
N ILE A 344 36.26 3.47 -10.65
CA ILE A 344 34.88 3.38 -11.17
C ILE A 344 34.37 1.94 -11.13
N ILE A 345 35.15 0.96 -11.58
CA ILE A 345 34.74 -0.45 -11.59
C ILE A 345 34.51 -0.96 -10.16
N ASN A 346 35.42 -0.62 -9.24
CA ASN A 346 35.24 -0.91 -7.83
C ASN A 346 33.97 -0.28 -7.26
N LYS A 347 33.68 0.98 -7.61
CA LYS A 347 32.44 1.67 -7.19
C LYS A 347 31.17 1.09 -7.83
N LEU A 348 31.26 0.39 -8.96
CA LEU A 348 30.10 -0.18 -9.64
C LEU A 348 29.60 -1.46 -9.00
N PHE A 349 30.49 -2.37 -8.58
CA PHE A 349 30.10 -3.72 -8.14
C PHE A 349 30.64 -4.13 -6.77
N PHE A 350 31.77 -3.55 -6.34
CA PHE A 350 32.55 -4.03 -5.19
C PHE A 350 32.56 -3.05 -4.00
N SER A 351 31.84 -1.94 -4.09
CA SER A 351 31.80 -0.90 -3.06
C SER A 351 30.46 -0.90 -2.33
N ASP A 352 30.49 -1.17 -1.02
CA ASP A 352 29.29 -1.23 -0.16
C ASP A 352 28.48 0.08 -0.16
N GLN A 353 29.14 1.22 -0.42
CA GLN A 353 28.46 2.53 -0.47
C GLN A 353 27.53 2.70 -1.69
N ARG A 354 27.85 2.02 -2.79
CA ARG A 354 27.21 2.23 -4.11
C ARG A 354 26.45 1.00 -4.60
N TYR A 355 26.91 -0.18 -4.22
CA TYR A 355 26.34 -1.46 -4.60
C TYR A 355 25.98 -2.28 -3.37
N ASN A 356 24.77 -2.84 -3.35
CA ASN A 356 24.29 -3.67 -2.27
C ASN A 356 23.23 -4.65 -2.83
N LEU A 357 23.42 -5.95 -2.63
CA LEU A 357 22.49 -7.03 -2.99
C LEU A 357 21.35 -7.17 -1.98
N GLY A 358 21.55 -6.67 -0.77
CA GLY A 358 20.73 -6.89 0.43
C GLY A 358 20.90 -8.31 0.95
N GLU A 359 20.40 -8.55 2.14
CA GLU A 359 20.33 -9.89 2.73
C GLU A 359 19.60 -10.86 1.81
N VAL A 360 18.47 -10.42 1.23
CA VAL A 360 17.68 -11.23 0.30
C VAL A 360 18.47 -11.59 -0.95
N GLY A 361 19.19 -10.64 -1.56
CA GLY A 361 19.96 -10.90 -2.76
C GLY A 361 21.12 -11.87 -2.51
N ARG A 362 21.81 -11.71 -1.38
CA ARG A 362 22.89 -12.62 -0.96
C ARG A 362 22.35 -14.03 -0.67
N TYR A 363 21.28 -14.14 0.13
CA TYR A 363 20.61 -15.43 0.40
C TYR A 363 20.22 -16.17 -0.88
N ARG A 364 19.53 -15.47 -1.79
CA ARG A 364 19.08 -16.07 -3.06
C ARG A 364 20.24 -16.49 -3.95
N MET A 365 21.26 -15.65 -4.06
CA MET A 365 22.42 -15.95 -4.89
C MET A 365 23.19 -17.16 -4.36
N ASN A 366 23.41 -17.22 -3.05
CA ASN A 366 24.05 -18.35 -2.40
C ASN A 366 23.25 -19.65 -2.61
N LYS A 367 21.95 -19.62 -2.37
CA LYS A 367 21.09 -20.79 -2.50
C LYS A 367 20.99 -21.27 -3.96
N LYS A 368 20.83 -20.34 -4.91
CA LYS A 368 20.70 -20.67 -6.34
C LYS A 368 21.99 -21.22 -6.95
N LEU A 369 23.14 -20.69 -6.54
CA LEU A 369 24.45 -21.07 -7.07
C LEU A 369 25.17 -22.13 -6.22
N GLY A 370 24.62 -22.52 -5.06
CA GLY A 370 25.24 -23.45 -4.12
C GLY A 370 26.50 -22.89 -3.44
N LEU A 371 26.55 -21.57 -3.18
CA LEU A 371 27.69 -20.89 -2.57
C LEU A 371 27.57 -20.81 -1.05
N ASP A 372 28.67 -20.99 -0.33
CA ASP A 372 28.78 -20.84 1.13
C ASP A 372 29.50 -19.53 1.50
N ILE A 373 29.00 -18.42 0.94
CA ILE A 373 29.53 -17.06 1.22
C ILE A 373 28.74 -16.45 2.37
N ASP A 374 29.44 -15.79 3.29
CA ASP A 374 28.81 -15.11 4.44
C ASP A 374 27.71 -14.11 4.01
N MET A 375 26.62 -14.10 4.77
CA MET A 375 25.44 -13.24 4.57
C MET A 375 25.76 -11.76 4.73
N GLU A 376 26.80 -11.41 5.51
CA GLU A 376 27.24 -10.02 5.69
C GLU A 376 27.89 -9.43 4.42
N LYS A 377 28.40 -10.26 3.50
CA LYS A 377 29.01 -9.78 2.25
C LYS A 377 27.95 -9.42 1.21
N GLN A 378 27.42 -8.21 1.28
CA GLN A 378 26.32 -7.75 0.42
C GLN A 378 26.75 -7.18 -0.95
N VAL A 379 28.03 -7.09 -1.27
CA VAL A 379 28.53 -6.72 -2.61
C VAL A 379 28.75 -7.95 -3.49
N LEU A 380 28.85 -7.78 -4.81
CA LEU A 380 29.23 -8.88 -5.70
C LEU A 380 30.68 -9.30 -5.44
N THR A 381 30.93 -10.60 -5.41
CA THR A 381 32.28 -11.17 -5.33
C THR A 381 32.72 -11.69 -6.69
N LYS A 382 34.02 -11.92 -6.85
CA LYS A 382 34.57 -12.51 -8.07
C LYS A 382 34.03 -13.93 -8.29
N GLU A 383 33.87 -14.67 -7.21
CA GLU A 383 33.32 -16.04 -7.21
C GLU A 383 31.86 -16.08 -7.68
N ASP A 384 31.04 -15.08 -7.27
CA ASP A 384 29.66 -14.94 -7.74
C ASP A 384 29.63 -14.83 -9.28
N ILE A 385 30.42 -13.91 -9.86
CA ILE A 385 30.44 -13.66 -11.31
C ILE A 385 30.86 -14.92 -12.08
N ILE A 386 31.89 -15.62 -11.60
CA ILE A 386 32.38 -16.85 -12.25
C ILE A 386 31.30 -17.93 -12.24
N THR A 387 30.67 -18.15 -11.09
CA THR A 387 29.68 -19.22 -10.91
C THR A 387 28.41 -18.93 -11.73
N ILE A 388 28.01 -17.66 -11.85
CA ILE A 388 26.90 -17.24 -12.73
C ILE A 388 27.21 -17.58 -14.19
N VAL A 389 28.44 -17.31 -14.66
CA VAL A 389 28.83 -17.63 -16.03
C VAL A 389 28.90 -19.15 -16.25
N LYS A 390 29.38 -19.92 -15.27
CA LYS A 390 29.36 -21.40 -15.32
C LYS A 390 27.93 -21.95 -15.44
N TYR A 391 27.02 -21.49 -14.57
CA TYR A 391 25.62 -21.90 -14.61
C TYR A 391 24.93 -21.51 -15.93
N LEU A 392 25.25 -20.32 -16.48
CA LEU A 392 24.74 -19.91 -17.79
C LEU A 392 25.21 -20.85 -18.91
N ILE A 393 26.44 -21.38 -18.82
CA ILE A 393 26.97 -22.37 -19.78
C ILE A 393 26.25 -23.71 -19.61
N GLU A 394 26.00 -24.17 -18.38
CA GLU A 394 25.19 -25.37 -18.12
C GLU A 394 23.77 -25.25 -18.67
N LEU A 395 23.16 -24.08 -18.56
CA LEU A 395 21.85 -23.76 -19.14
C LEU A 395 21.85 -23.88 -20.66
N ILE A 396 22.88 -23.34 -21.32
CA ILE A 396 23.03 -23.43 -22.79
C ILE A 396 23.14 -24.89 -23.24
N ASN A 397 23.84 -25.71 -22.45
CA ASN A 397 24.01 -27.14 -22.69
C ASN A 397 22.82 -28.00 -22.21
N SER A 398 21.71 -27.36 -21.80
CA SER A 398 20.49 -28.03 -21.30
C SER A 398 20.71 -28.94 -20.08
N LYS A 399 21.72 -28.63 -19.26
CA LYS A 399 21.98 -29.31 -17.97
C LYS A 399 21.32 -28.62 -16.78
N ALA A 400 20.86 -27.39 -16.98
CA ALA A 400 20.15 -26.59 -15.98
C ALA A 400 18.81 -26.11 -16.54
N GLU A 401 17.89 -25.77 -15.65
CA GLU A 401 16.57 -25.23 -15.99
C GLU A 401 16.54 -23.69 -15.97
N ILE A 402 15.58 -23.13 -16.70
CA ILE A 402 15.33 -21.69 -16.80
C ILE A 402 14.53 -21.26 -15.57
N ASP A 403 14.79 -20.06 -15.04
CA ASP A 403 14.00 -19.54 -13.93
C ASP A 403 12.63 -19.03 -14.42
N ASP A 404 11.57 -19.45 -13.73
CA ASP A 404 10.26 -18.84 -13.89
C ASP A 404 10.19 -17.52 -13.12
N ILE A 405 10.17 -16.41 -13.86
CA ILE A 405 10.16 -15.04 -13.31
C ILE A 405 8.91 -14.76 -12.47
N ASP A 406 7.82 -15.49 -12.69
CA ASP A 406 6.53 -15.27 -12.06
C ASP A 406 6.34 -16.12 -10.80
N HIS A 407 7.23 -17.09 -10.56
CA HIS A 407 7.33 -17.84 -9.32
C HIS A 407 7.45 -16.90 -8.10
N LEU A 408 6.73 -17.19 -7.01
CA LEU A 408 6.73 -16.33 -5.83
C LEU A 408 8.03 -16.35 -5.02
N SER A 409 8.98 -17.26 -5.29
CA SER A 409 10.36 -17.16 -4.78
C SER A 409 11.16 -16.07 -5.50
N ASN A 410 10.79 -15.75 -6.75
CA ASN A 410 11.39 -14.72 -7.59
C ASN A 410 10.77 -13.33 -7.38
N ARG A 411 9.72 -13.26 -6.54
CA ARG A 411 9.01 -12.03 -6.20
C ARG A 411 8.97 -11.85 -4.69
N ARG A 412 9.06 -10.62 -4.21
CA ARG A 412 8.94 -10.32 -2.78
C ARG A 412 8.06 -9.11 -2.55
N VAL A 413 7.46 -9.08 -1.38
CA VAL A 413 6.60 -8.01 -0.90
C VAL A 413 7.45 -6.97 -0.18
N ARG A 414 7.40 -5.73 -0.64
CA ARG A 414 7.83 -4.56 0.12
C ARG A 414 6.68 -4.08 0.98
N THR A 415 6.84 -4.26 2.29
CA THR A 415 5.91 -3.77 3.30
C THR A 415 6.03 -2.25 3.46
N VAL A 416 5.15 -1.65 4.25
CA VAL A 416 5.16 -0.19 4.47
C VAL A 416 6.43 0.27 5.17
N GLY A 417 6.91 -0.51 6.15
CA GLY A 417 8.14 -0.21 6.87
C GLY A 417 9.36 -0.15 5.94
N GLU A 418 9.52 -1.13 5.05
CA GLU A 418 10.64 -1.13 4.08
C GLU A 418 10.52 0.01 3.06
N GLN A 419 9.31 0.29 2.56
CA GLN A 419 9.10 1.42 1.65
C GLN A 419 9.46 2.74 2.32
N LEU A 420 9.07 2.94 3.58
CA LEU A 420 9.45 4.11 4.35
C LEU A 420 10.95 4.16 4.57
N SER A 421 11.59 3.07 5.04
CA SER A 421 13.05 3.00 5.22
C SER A 421 13.80 3.43 3.95
N SER A 422 13.37 2.95 2.78
CA SER A 422 13.96 3.38 1.50
C SER A 422 13.84 4.90 1.26
N GLN A 423 12.67 5.49 1.55
CA GLN A 423 12.49 6.95 1.42
C GLN A 423 13.28 7.74 2.47
N PHE A 424 13.36 7.23 3.71
CA PHE A 424 14.20 7.80 4.77
C PHE A 424 15.68 7.76 4.38
N GLY A 425 16.16 6.65 3.82
CA GLY A 425 17.53 6.52 3.32
C GLY A 425 17.85 7.54 2.23
N VAL A 426 16.93 7.80 1.29
CA VAL A 426 17.10 8.87 0.28
C VAL A 426 17.12 10.26 0.93
N GLY A 427 16.25 10.51 1.92
CA GLY A 427 16.21 11.78 2.65
C GLY A 427 17.46 12.03 3.48
N LEU A 428 17.93 11.03 4.23
CA LEU A 428 19.14 11.07 5.04
C LEU A 428 20.39 11.17 4.18
N ALA A 429 20.48 10.47 3.05
CA ALA A 429 21.62 10.62 2.13
C ALA A 429 21.74 12.04 1.54
N ARG A 430 20.60 12.71 1.28
CA ARG A 430 20.60 14.13 0.87
C ARG A 430 21.04 15.04 2.02
N MET A 431 20.56 14.76 3.23
CA MET A 431 20.92 15.52 4.43
C MET A 431 22.41 15.36 4.75
N ALA A 432 22.95 14.14 4.68
CA ALA A 432 24.36 13.83 4.94
C ALA A 432 25.29 14.59 4.00
N ARG A 433 24.90 14.75 2.72
CA ARG A 433 25.64 15.60 1.78
C ARG A 433 25.68 17.06 2.23
N THR A 434 24.53 17.62 2.62
CA THR A 434 24.45 19.01 3.10
C THR A 434 25.21 19.21 4.42
N ILE A 435 25.18 18.22 5.32
CA ILE A 435 25.95 18.24 6.57
C ILE A 435 27.45 18.27 6.26
N ARG A 436 27.93 17.37 5.39
CA ARG A 436 29.33 17.33 4.98
C ARG A 436 29.78 18.64 4.34
N GLU A 437 28.98 19.19 3.42
CA GLU A 437 29.28 20.50 2.81
C GLU A 437 29.35 21.63 3.84
N ARG A 438 28.47 21.63 4.86
CA ARG A 438 28.48 22.64 5.92
C ARG A 438 29.64 22.50 6.90
N MET A 439 30.07 21.28 7.20
CA MET A 439 31.26 21.02 8.01
C MET A 439 32.50 21.65 7.35
N ASN A 440 32.76 21.35 6.08
CA ASN A 440 33.89 21.92 5.32
C ASN A 440 33.91 23.46 5.26
N VAL A 441 32.73 24.10 5.25
CA VAL A 441 32.63 25.57 5.15
C VAL A 441 32.92 26.25 6.49
N ARG A 442 32.73 25.54 7.61
CA ARG A 442 32.76 26.10 8.97
C ARG A 442 33.97 25.65 9.79
N ASP A 443 35.06 25.25 9.15
CA ASP A 443 36.30 24.78 9.79
C ASP A 443 36.85 25.70 10.90
N ASN A 444 36.52 27.00 10.91
CA ASN A 444 37.08 27.99 11.86
C ASN A 444 36.09 28.47 12.96
N GLU A 445 34.87 27.93 13.07
CA GLU A 445 33.88 28.33 14.07
C GLU A 445 33.47 27.16 14.97
N VAL A 446 33.18 27.41 16.26
CA VAL A 446 32.54 26.42 17.13
C VAL A 446 31.07 26.29 16.71
N PHE A 447 30.69 25.17 16.10
CA PHE A 447 29.32 24.89 15.66
C PHE A 447 28.71 23.69 16.39
N THR A 448 27.39 23.70 16.52
CA THR A 448 26.63 22.60 17.15
C THR A 448 25.99 21.69 16.11
N PRO A 449 25.57 20.46 16.48
CA PRO A 449 24.83 19.58 15.58
C PRO A 449 23.57 20.21 14.96
N ILE A 450 22.87 21.10 15.69
CA ILE A 450 21.66 21.79 15.20
C ILE A 450 21.97 22.69 14.01
N ASP A 451 23.13 23.34 14.00
CA ASP A 451 23.50 24.29 12.94
C ASP A 451 23.78 23.60 11.59
N LEU A 452 24.21 22.33 11.64
CA LEU A 452 24.54 21.53 10.47
C LEU A 452 23.29 20.97 9.77
N ILE A 453 22.19 20.81 10.50
CA ILE A 453 21.03 20.03 10.04
C ILE A 453 19.91 20.95 9.51
N ASN A 454 19.26 20.51 8.44
CA ASN A 454 18.07 21.16 7.91
C ASN A 454 16.91 20.15 7.79
N ALA A 455 15.94 20.24 8.69
CA ALA A 455 14.78 19.35 8.74
C ALA A 455 13.92 19.32 7.46
N LYS A 456 13.97 20.38 6.62
CA LYS A 456 13.18 20.43 5.38
C LYS A 456 13.61 19.41 4.33
N THR A 457 14.89 19.02 4.32
CA THR A 457 15.42 18.08 3.32
C THR A 457 14.74 16.72 3.43
N LEU A 458 14.64 16.19 4.66
CA LEU A 458 13.95 14.93 4.96
C LEU A 458 12.44 15.05 4.77
N SER A 459 11.82 16.07 5.39
CA SER A 459 10.36 16.25 5.36
C SER A 459 9.82 16.36 3.93
N SER A 460 10.57 16.99 3.01
CA SER A 460 10.16 17.14 1.60
C SER A 460 10.05 15.80 0.86
N VAL A 461 10.95 14.85 1.13
CA VAL A 461 10.96 13.52 0.48
C VAL A 461 9.78 12.70 0.99
N ILE A 462 9.57 12.68 2.31
CA ILE A 462 8.47 11.94 2.95
C ILE A 462 7.11 12.50 2.52
N ASN A 463 6.93 13.83 2.52
CA ASN A 463 5.69 14.45 2.05
C ASN A 463 5.40 14.15 0.57
N SER A 464 6.44 14.09 -0.27
CA SER A 464 6.31 13.71 -1.68
C SER A 464 5.84 12.26 -1.83
N PHE A 465 6.39 11.33 -1.04
CA PHE A 465 5.98 9.93 -1.01
C PHE A 465 4.50 9.78 -0.64
N PHE A 466 4.06 10.34 0.49
CA PHE A 466 2.66 10.22 0.90
C PHE A 466 1.69 11.01 0.03
N GLY A 467 2.13 12.10 -0.60
CA GLY A 467 1.30 12.96 -1.43
C GLY A 467 1.09 12.46 -2.86
N THR A 468 2.17 12.06 -3.54
CA THR A 468 2.20 11.84 -5.00
C THR A 468 2.46 10.41 -5.44
N ASN A 469 3.00 9.54 -4.57
CA ASN A 469 3.31 8.17 -4.95
C ASN A 469 2.01 7.38 -5.23
N GLN A 470 2.02 6.57 -6.30
CA GLN A 470 0.91 5.69 -6.68
C GLN A 470 0.55 4.64 -5.61
N LEU A 471 1.50 4.27 -4.74
CA LEU A 471 1.28 3.33 -3.65
C LEU A 471 0.58 3.97 -2.44
N SER A 472 0.65 5.30 -2.29
CA SER A 472 -0.10 6.06 -1.28
C SER A 472 -1.46 6.44 -1.85
N GLN A 473 -2.48 5.64 -1.54
CA GLN A 473 -3.82 5.75 -2.12
C GLN A 473 -4.82 6.27 -1.09
N PHE A 474 -5.88 6.95 -1.55
CA PHE A 474 -7.03 7.22 -0.69
C PHE A 474 -7.66 5.90 -0.25
N MET A 475 -7.93 5.79 1.04
CA MET A 475 -8.53 4.58 1.59
C MET A 475 -9.95 4.37 1.05
N ASP A 476 -10.29 3.13 0.78
CA ASP A 476 -11.65 2.75 0.38
C ASP A 476 -12.43 2.41 1.65
N GLN A 477 -13.27 3.35 2.05
CA GLN A 477 -14.07 3.34 3.28
C GLN A 477 -15.55 3.22 2.96
N THR A 478 -15.88 2.51 1.89
CA THR A 478 -17.27 2.22 1.58
C THR A 478 -17.90 1.42 2.73
N ASN A 479 -17.23 0.35 3.19
CA ASN A 479 -17.62 -0.50 4.32
C ASN A 479 -16.38 -1.17 4.95
N PRO A 480 -16.49 -1.85 6.11
CA PRO A 480 -15.33 -2.48 6.79
C PRO A 480 -14.57 -3.50 5.95
N LEU A 481 -15.27 -4.26 5.10
CA LEU A 481 -14.63 -5.25 4.21
C LEU A 481 -13.76 -4.55 3.15
N ALA A 482 -14.25 -3.45 2.58
CA ALA A 482 -13.47 -2.63 1.64
C ALA A 482 -12.18 -2.12 2.28
N GLU A 483 -12.23 -1.71 3.55
CA GLU A 483 -11.06 -1.21 4.27
C GLU A 483 -10.00 -2.31 4.48
N ILE A 484 -10.38 -3.45 5.03
CA ILE A 484 -9.44 -4.55 5.31
C ILE A 484 -8.81 -5.08 4.03
N THR A 485 -9.63 -5.27 2.98
CA THR A 485 -9.14 -5.81 1.70
C THR A 485 -8.22 -4.82 0.99
N HIS A 486 -8.42 -3.52 1.18
CA HIS A 486 -7.47 -2.52 0.69
C HIS A 486 -6.15 -2.55 1.49
N LYS A 487 -6.21 -2.80 2.81
CA LYS A 487 -5.03 -2.94 3.69
C LYS A 487 -4.16 -4.16 3.38
N ARG A 488 -4.77 -5.24 2.89
CA ARG A 488 -4.09 -6.49 2.48
C ARG A 488 -3.81 -6.59 0.98
N ARG A 489 -3.96 -5.49 0.25
CA ARG A 489 -3.75 -5.45 -1.21
C ARG A 489 -2.26 -5.46 -1.53
N LEU A 490 -1.91 -6.22 -2.56
CA LEU A 490 -0.60 -6.25 -3.17
C LEU A 490 -0.66 -5.66 -4.57
N SER A 491 0.28 -4.76 -4.87
CA SER A 491 0.40 -4.10 -6.18
C SER A 491 1.72 -4.44 -6.83
N ALA A 492 1.69 -4.98 -8.06
CA ALA A 492 2.87 -5.12 -8.91
C ALA A 492 3.29 -3.78 -9.56
N LEU A 493 2.43 -2.75 -9.45
CA LEU A 493 2.67 -1.40 -9.96
C LEU A 493 3.50 -0.57 -8.96
N GLY A 494 4.09 0.52 -9.44
CA GLY A 494 4.83 1.48 -8.62
C GLY A 494 6.34 1.54 -8.93
N PRO A 495 7.10 2.36 -8.20
CA PRO A 495 8.54 2.51 -8.44
C PRO A 495 9.28 1.19 -8.21
N GLY A 496 10.09 0.75 -9.18
CA GLY A 496 10.77 -0.56 -9.14
C GLY A 496 9.89 -1.76 -9.52
N GLY A 497 8.58 -1.56 -9.71
CA GLY A 497 7.64 -2.56 -10.21
C GLY A 497 7.40 -2.46 -11.72
N LEU A 498 6.27 -2.99 -12.17
CA LEU A 498 5.84 -2.98 -13.57
C LEU A 498 4.96 -1.76 -13.88
N SER A 499 4.91 -1.37 -15.15
CA SER A 499 3.87 -0.47 -15.67
C SER A 499 2.79 -1.27 -16.39
N ARG A 500 1.58 -0.71 -16.49
CA ARG A 500 0.44 -1.37 -17.15
C ARG A 500 0.74 -1.79 -18.60
N GLU A 501 1.48 -0.96 -19.32
CA GLU A 501 1.86 -1.15 -20.73
C GLU A 501 2.99 -2.16 -20.91
N ARG A 502 3.90 -2.27 -19.94
CA ARG A 502 5.01 -3.22 -19.99
C ARG A 502 4.66 -4.60 -19.45
N ALA A 503 3.59 -4.70 -18.66
CA ALA A 503 3.16 -5.96 -18.11
C ALA A 503 2.50 -6.83 -19.19
N GLY A 504 3.20 -7.90 -19.57
CA GLY A 504 2.71 -8.92 -20.49
C GLY A 504 1.60 -9.79 -19.89
N PHE A 505 1.20 -10.81 -20.65
CA PHE A 505 0.17 -11.77 -20.24
C PHE A 505 0.62 -12.65 -19.07
N GLU A 506 1.85 -13.17 -19.12
CA GLU A 506 2.44 -14.10 -18.13
C GLU A 506 2.30 -13.58 -16.70
N VAL A 507 2.72 -12.33 -16.46
CA VAL A 507 2.66 -11.70 -15.13
C VAL A 507 1.23 -11.52 -14.60
N ARG A 508 0.23 -11.49 -15.48
CA ARG A 508 -1.18 -11.30 -15.11
C ARG A 508 -1.89 -12.62 -14.85
N ASP A 509 -1.29 -13.74 -15.27
CA ASP A 509 -1.88 -15.06 -15.13
C ASP A 509 -1.75 -15.59 -13.70
N VAL A 510 -2.52 -16.64 -13.39
CA VAL A 510 -2.49 -17.30 -12.10
C VAL A 510 -1.43 -18.40 -12.11
N HIS A 511 -0.41 -18.24 -11.29
CA HIS A 511 0.66 -19.23 -11.12
C HIS A 511 0.36 -20.20 -9.98
N TYR A 512 0.82 -21.46 -10.04
CA TYR A 512 0.50 -22.49 -9.03
C TYR A 512 1.01 -22.12 -7.62
N THR A 513 2.15 -21.43 -7.52
CA THR A 513 2.66 -20.90 -6.24
C THR A 513 1.76 -19.90 -5.54
N HIS A 514 0.77 -19.32 -6.24
CA HIS A 514 -0.21 -18.44 -5.63
C HIS A 514 -1.07 -19.19 -4.58
N TYR A 515 -1.14 -20.52 -4.67
CA TYR A 515 -1.88 -21.36 -3.72
C TYR A 515 -1.51 -21.05 -2.27
N GLY A 516 -2.52 -20.74 -1.45
CA GLY A 516 -2.34 -20.37 -0.03
C GLY A 516 -1.76 -18.97 0.23
N ARG A 517 -1.24 -18.28 -0.80
CA ARG A 517 -0.46 -17.03 -0.67
C ARG A 517 -1.20 -15.82 -1.26
N LEU A 518 -1.59 -15.91 -2.53
CA LEU A 518 -2.32 -14.89 -3.26
C LEU A 518 -3.66 -15.46 -3.73
N CYS A 519 -4.74 -14.71 -3.54
CA CYS A 519 -6.04 -15.16 -4.00
C CYS A 519 -6.11 -15.13 -5.53
N PRO A 520 -6.49 -16.24 -6.18
CA PRO A 520 -6.65 -16.28 -7.63
C PRO A 520 -7.95 -15.63 -8.13
N ILE A 521 -8.92 -15.38 -7.23
CA ILE A 521 -10.26 -14.88 -7.56
C ILE A 521 -10.36 -13.36 -7.39
N GLU A 522 -9.80 -12.80 -6.31
CA GLU A 522 -9.97 -11.38 -6.00
C GLU A 522 -8.94 -10.50 -6.71
N THR A 523 -9.32 -9.97 -7.88
CA THR A 523 -8.56 -8.96 -8.62
C THR A 523 -9.51 -7.95 -9.27
N PRO A 524 -9.10 -6.68 -9.49
CA PRO A 524 -9.92 -5.71 -10.21
C PRO A 524 -10.14 -6.13 -11.67
N GLU A 525 -11.38 -5.96 -12.16
CA GLU A 525 -11.68 -6.09 -13.59
C GLU A 525 -11.00 -4.96 -14.41
N GLY A 526 -10.65 -5.25 -15.66
CA GLY A 526 -10.11 -4.26 -16.60
C GLY A 526 -8.57 -4.22 -16.67
N PRO A 527 -7.94 -3.05 -16.88
CA PRO A 527 -6.51 -2.97 -17.24
C PRO A 527 -5.55 -3.38 -16.11
N ASN A 528 -6.04 -3.49 -14.88
CA ASN A 528 -5.26 -3.87 -13.70
C ASN A 528 -5.40 -5.36 -13.32
N ILE A 529 -6.12 -6.16 -14.10
CA ILE A 529 -6.27 -7.60 -13.85
C ILE A 529 -4.90 -8.28 -13.71
N GLY A 530 -4.74 -9.07 -12.64
CA GLY A 530 -3.50 -9.80 -12.31
C GLY A 530 -2.35 -8.94 -11.76
N LEU A 531 -2.43 -7.60 -11.90
CA LEU A 531 -1.42 -6.66 -11.38
C LEU A 531 -1.71 -6.20 -9.95
N ILE A 532 -2.96 -6.34 -9.54
CA ILE A 532 -3.43 -6.07 -8.19
C ILE A 532 -4.07 -7.35 -7.68
N SER A 533 -3.51 -7.89 -6.60
CA SER A 533 -3.96 -9.12 -5.99
C SER A 533 -4.19 -8.91 -4.49
N SER A 534 -4.91 -9.82 -3.87
CA SER A 534 -5.22 -9.82 -2.44
C SER A 534 -4.49 -10.97 -1.77
N LEU A 535 -3.95 -10.75 -0.56
CA LEU A 535 -3.40 -11.84 0.23
C LEU A 535 -4.49 -12.84 0.61
N SER A 536 -4.13 -14.12 0.60
CA SER A 536 -4.98 -15.18 1.11
C SER A 536 -5.20 -15.05 2.62
N VAL A 537 -6.20 -15.75 3.16
CA VAL A 537 -6.65 -15.57 4.56
C VAL A 537 -5.54 -15.90 5.58
N TYR A 538 -4.76 -16.96 5.36
CA TYR A 538 -3.68 -17.38 6.28
C TYR A 538 -2.29 -16.92 5.90
N ALA A 539 -2.15 -16.26 4.74
CA ALA A 539 -0.85 -15.86 4.22
C ALA A 539 -0.15 -14.89 5.18
N LYS A 540 1.13 -15.15 5.46
CA LYS A 540 2.02 -14.27 6.21
C LYS A 540 3.18 -13.82 5.31
N VAL A 541 3.82 -12.73 5.67
CA VAL A 541 5.05 -12.25 5.02
C VAL A 541 6.17 -12.40 6.03
N ASN A 542 7.24 -13.10 5.65
CA ASN A 542 8.41 -13.27 6.50
C ASN A 542 9.33 -12.03 6.46
N ASN A 543 10.38 -12.04 7.28
CA ASN A 543 11.31 -10.90 7.40
C ASN A 543 12.05 -10.57 6.09
N LEU A 544 12.26 -11.57 5.21
CA LEU A 544 12.87 -11.39 3.89
C LEU A 544 11.88 -10.82 2.85
N GLY A 545 10.59 -10.78 3.17
CA GLY A 545 9.51 -10.30 2.31
C GLY A 545 8.89 -11.37 1.40
N PHE A 546 9.17 -12.66 1.62
CA PHE A 546 8.48 -13.74 0.91
C PHE A 546 7.15 -14.07 1.57
N ILE A 547 6.18 -14.50 0.76
CA ILE A 547 4.85 -14.88 1.23
C ILE A 547 4.86 -16.36 1.58
N GLU A 548 4.40 -16.67 2.78
CA GLU A 548 4.34 -18.02 3.34
C GLU A 548 2.90 -18.42 3.62
N THR A 549 2.64 -19.72 3.56
CA THR A 549 1.35 -20.32 3.88
C THR A 549 1.56 -21.46 4.88
N PRO A 550 0.63 -21.68 5.82
CA PRO A 550 0.79 -22.73 6.82
C PRO A 550 0.41 -24.10 6.28
N TYR A 551 1.13 -25.13 6.74
CA TYR A 551 0.89 -26.54 6.47
C TYR A 551 1.03 -27.39 7.74
N ARG A 552 0.38 -28.56 7.76
CA ARG A 552 0.59 -29.58 8.81
C ARG A 552 1.57 -30.62 8.34
N LYS A 553 2.49 -31.01 9.21
CA LYS A 553 3.43 -32.08 8.92
C LYS A 553 2.72 -33.43 8.93
N VAL A 554 3.09 -34.30 7.99
CA VAL A 554 2.63 -35.69 7.93
C VAL A 554 3.82 -36.60 8.18
N GLU A 555 3.70 -37.48 9.16
CA GLU A 555 4.70 -38.51 9.48
C GLU A 555 4.04 -39.88 9.46
N ASP A 556 4.58 -40.82 8.67
CA ASP A 556 4.07 -42.19 8.52
C ASP A 556 2.55 -42.27 8.26
N GLY A 557 2.03 -41.41 7.38
CA GLY A 557 0.60 -41.36 7.02
C GLY A 557 -0.32 -40.76 8.10
N LYS A 558 0.26 -40.14 9.13
CA LYS A 558 -0.44 -39.48 10.24
C LYS A 558 -0.19 -37.98 10.20
N ILE A 559 -1.27 -37.20 10.20
CA ILE A 559 -1.21 -35.74 10.25
C ILE A 559 -1.01 -35.29 11.71
N ASP A 560 -0.03 -34.41 11.97
CA ASP A 560 0.12 -33.80 13.29
C ASP A 560 -0.99 -32.77 13.52
N LEU A 561 -1.96 -33.13 14.36
CA LEU A 561 -3.06 -32.26 14.77
C LEU A 561 -2.74 -31.46 16.04
N LYS A 562 -1.62 -31.72 16.74
CA LYS A 562 -1.31 -31.11 18.04
C LYS A 562 -0.31 -29.96 17.94
N SER A 563 0.65 -30.05 17.02
CA SER A 563 1.64 -28.99 16.82
C SER A 563 1.03 -27.77 16.12
N GLU A 564 1.67 -26.61 16.29
CA GLU A 564 1.36 -25.45 15.45
C GLU A 564 1.71 -25.73 13.98
N PRO A 565 0.96 -25.17 13.01
CA PRO A 565 1.27 -25.30 11.59
C PRO A 565 2.63 -24.67 11.24
N MET A 566 3.36 -25.33 10.35
CA MET A 566 4.63 -24.81 9.81
C MET A 566 4.34 -23.91 8.61
N TYR A 567 4.88 -22.70 8.61
CA TYR A 567 4.79 -21.79 7.47
C TYR A 567 5.90 -22.11 6.48
N LEU A 568 5.54 -22.33 5.22
CA LEU A 568 6.49 -22.61 4.13
C LEU A 568 6.42 -21.50 3.08
N SER A 569 7.59 -21.04 2.65
CA SER A 569 7.75 -20.18 1.47
C SER A 569 7.52 -20.98 0.18
N ALA A 570 7.35 -20.28 -0.95
CA ALA A 570 7.11 -20.95 -2.24
C ALA A 570 8.28 -21.86 -2.65
N GLU A 571 9.51 -21.51 -2.27
CA GLU A 571 10.71 -22.31 -2.57
C GLU A 571 10.84 -23.53 -1.66
N GLU A 572 10.44 -23.44 -0.38
CA GLU A 572 10.48 -24.59 0.54
C GLU A 572 9.38 -25.63 0.28
N GLU A 573 8.34 -25.20 -0.43
CA GLU A 573 7.24 -26.04 -0.90
C GLU A 573 7.62 -26.90 -2.12
N GLU A 574 8.64 -26.49 -2.88
CA GLU A 574 9.12 -27.23 -4.05
C GLU A 574 9.50 -28.67 -3.68
N GLU A 575 9.24 -29.61 -4.60
CA GLU A 575 9.47 -31.05 -4.42
C GLU A 575 8.70 -31.71 -3.25
N LYS A 576 7.76 -31.02 -2.58
CA LYS A 576 6.95 -31.60 -1.49
C LYS A 576 5.60 -32.10 -2.00
N LEU A 577 5.15 -33.23 -1.44
CA LEU A 577 3.81 -33.77 -1.66
C LEU A 577 2.86 -33.26 -0.57
N ILE A 578 1.85 -32.49 -0.99
CA ILE A 578 0.90 -31.83 -0.08
C ILE A 578 -0.52 -32.32 -0.30
N ALA A 579 -1.16 -32.80 0.76
CA ALA A 579 -2.51 -33.33 0.74
C ALA A 579 -3.56 -32.23 0.99
N GLN A 580 -4.78 -32.40 0.46
CA GLN A 580 -5.90 -31.47 0.68
C GLN A 580 -6.41 -31.49 2.14
N ALA A 581 -7.05 -30.41 2.58
CA ALA A 581 -7.52 -30.29 3.96
C ALA A 581 -8.77 -31.12 4.29
N ASN A 582 -9.57 -31.49 3.28
CA ASN A 582 -10.86 -32.19 3.42
C ASN A 582 -10.75 -33.72 3.35
N ILE A 583 -9.54 -34.27 3.52
CA ILE A 583 -9.32 -35.72 3.48
C ILE A 583 -10.00 -36.36 4.72
N PRO A 584 -10.66 -37.52 4.58
CA PRO A 584 -11.20 -38.24 5.72
C PRO A 584 -10.08 -38.72 6.66
N LEU A 585 -10.18 -38.34 7.93
CA LEU A 585 -9.23 -38.65 8.99
C LEU A 585 -9.92 -39.43 10.11
N LYS A 586 -9.17 -40.32 10.76
CA LYS A 586 -9.54 -40.92 12.04
C LYS A 586 -9.26 -39.93 13.19
N GLU A 587 -9.85 -40.18 14.36
CA GLU A 587 -9.71 -39.30 15.54
C GLU A 587 -8.25 -39.11 16.00
N ASP A 588 -7.36 -40.05 15.68
CA ASP A 588 -5.94 -39.97 16.01
C ASP A 588 -5.10 -39.19 14.98
N GLY A 589 -5.71 -38.72 13.88
CA GLY A 589 -5.05 -38.02 12.77
C GLY A 589 -4.52 -38.94 11.67
N GLN A 590 -4.80 -40.25 11.73
CA GLN A 590 -4.45 -41.17 10.65
C GLN A 590 -5.39 -40.99 9.45
N ILE A 591 -4.83 -40.98 8.24
CA ILE A 591 -5.59 -40.92 7.00
C ILE A 591 -6.36 -42.23 6.79
N ASP A 592 -7.67 -42.14 6.54
CA ASP A 592 -8.54 -43.32 6.41
C ASP A 592 -8.49 -43.96 5.00
N SER A 593 -8.13 -43.18 3.99
CA SER A 593 -8.06 -43.63 2.59
C SER A 593 -6.71 -44.27 2.23
N ASP A 594 -6.73 -45.39 1.51
CA ASP A 594 -5.52 -46.08 1.00
C ASP A 594 -4.74 -45.25 -0.05
N ARG A 595 -5.43 -44.34 -0.74
CA ARG A 595 -4.86 -43.46 -1.76
C ARG A 595 -5.42 -42.06 -1.62
N VAL A 596 -4.55 -41.07 -1.80
CA VAL A 596 -4.85 -39.65 -1.60
C VAL A 596 -4.37 -38.86 -2.80
N ILE A 597 -5.16 -37.87 -3.22
CA ILE A 597 -4.71 -36.87 -4.20
C ILE A 597 -3.79 -35.90 -3.47
N ALA A 598 -2.53 -35.86 -3.89
CA ALA A 598 -1.55 -34.89 -3.44
C ALA A 598 -1.28 -33.87 -4.54
N ARG A 599 -0.85 -32.68 -4.15
CA ARG A 599 -0.31 -31.66 -5.03
C ARG A 599 1.21 -31.72 -4.99
N MET A 600 1.83 -31.63 -6.15
CA MET A 600 3.27 -31.48 -6.34
C MET A 600 3.46 -30.42 -7.43
N GLU A 601 3.92 -29.23 -7.04
CA GLU A 601 4.03 -28.07 -7.95
C GLU A 601 2.70 -27.76 -8.66
N GLY A 602 2.63 -27.95 -9.98
CA GLY A 602 1.44 -27.80 -10.81
C GLY A 602 0.66 -29.11 -11.07
N ASP A 603 1.18 -30.25 -10.64
CA ASP A 603 0.60 -31.58 -10.87
C ASP A 603 -0.18 -32.11 -9.65
N PHE A 604 -1.09 -33.06 -9.90
CA PHE A 604 -1.97 -33.66 -8.89
C PHE A 604 -1.86 -35.20 -8.87
N PRO A 605 -0.71 -35.78 -8.46
CA PRO A 605 -0.53 -37.22 -8.39
C PRO A 605 -1.41 -37.87 -7.31
N VAL A 606 -1.80 -39.14 -7.56
CA VAL A 606 -2.47 -39.99 -6.57
C VAL A 606 -1.42 -40.87 -5.90
N VAL A 607 -1.21 -40.67 -4.60
CA VAL A 607 -0.12 -41.28 -3.83
C VAL A 607 -0.63 -42.04 -2.61
N GLU A 608 0.24 -42.84 -2.01
CA GLU A 608 -0.05 -43.51 -0.74
C GLU A 608 0.14 -42.54 0.44
N PRO A 609 -0.64 -42.64 1.54
CA PRO A 609 -0.53 -41.75 2.69
C PRO A 609 0.89 -41.60 3.27
N ASN A 610 1.69 -42.67 3.21
CA ASN A 610 3.05 -42.69 3.79
C ASN A 610 4.06 -41.82 3.02
N THR A 611 3.79 -41.48 1.76
CA THR A 611 4.69 -40.63 0.96
C THR A 611 4.40 -39.14 1.11
N LEU A 612 3.29 -38.78 1.77
CA LEU A 612 2.91 -37.39 1.99
C LEU A 612 3.86 -36.71 2.97
N ASN A 613 4.24 -35.47 2.67
CA ASN A 613 5.08 -34.67 3.56
C ASN A 613 4.24 -33.71 4.40
N TYR A 614 3.23 -33.12 3.78
CA TYR A 614 2.41 -32.09 4.40
C TYR A 614 0.93 -32.23 4.03
N ALA A 615 0.06 -31.57 4.80
CA ALA A 615 -1.34 -31.40 4.52
C ALA A 615 -1.76 -29.94 4.72
N ASP A 616 -2.69 -29.51 3.88
CA ASP A 616 -3.36 -28.22 3.97
C ASP A 616 -4.07 -28.05 5.32
N VAL A 617 -4.12 -26.81 5.80
CA VAL A 617 -4.64 -26.54 7.15
C VAL A 617 -6.13 -26.23 7.14
N ALA A 618 -6.62 -25.59 6.07
CA ALA A 618 -8.03 -25.32 5.89
C ALA A 618 -8.37 -25.17 4.39
N PRO A 619 -9.57 -25.60 3.94
CA PRO A 619 -9.97 -25.48 2.53
C PRO A 619 -10.01 -24.03 2.04
N ASN A 620 -10.34 -23.08 2.93
CA ASN A 620 -10.41 -21.66 2.58
C ASN A 620 -9.05 -20.95 2.51
N GLN A 621 -7.94 -21.65 2.73
CA GLN A 621 -6.60 -21.08 2.66
C GLN A 621 -6.23 -20.53 1.28
N ILE A 622 -6.80 -21.06 0.20
CA ILE A 622 -6.54 -20.61 -1.18
C ILE A 622 -7.15 -19.23 -1.47
N ALA A 623 -8.20 -18.83 -0.75
CA ALA A 623 -8.98 -17.65 -1.04
C ALA A 623 -8.56 -16.45 -0.19
N SER A 624 -8.96 -15.24 -0.63
CA SER A 624 -8.87 -14.03 0.18
C SER A 624 -10.05 -13.92 1.15
N ILE A 625 -10.02 -12.88 1.99
CA ILE A 625 -11.10 -12.55 2.92
C ILE A 625 -12.43 -12.34 2.17
N SER A 626 -12.43 -11.53 1.11
CA SER A 626 -13.65 -11.24 0.34
C SER A 626 -14.24 -12.50 -0.29
N ALA A 627 -13.42 -13.32 -0.94
CA ALA A 627 -13.89 -14.55 -1.57
C ALA A 627 -14.38 -15.57 -0.53
N SER A 628 -13.71 -15.65 0.63
CA SER A 628 -14.10 -16.54 1.74
C SER A 628 -15.39 -16.13 2.47
N LEU A 629 -16.01 -14.99 2.13
CA LEU A 629 -17.32 -14.56 2.65
C LEU A 629 -18.50 -14.95 1.75
N ILE A 630 -18.22 -15.55 0.59
CA ILE A 630 -19.23 -16.06 -0.33
C ILE A 630 -19.56 -17.50 0.09
N PRO A 631 -20.77 -17.79 0.63
CA PRO A 631 -21.16 -19.17 0.92
C PRO A 631 -21.33 -19.95 -0.39
N PHE A 632 -21.16 -21.27 -0.37
CA PHE A 632 -21.34 -22.12 -1.58
C PHE A 632 -20.50 -21.69 -2.79
N LEU A 633 -19.31 -21.13 -2.53
CA LEU A 633 -18.39 -20.66 -3.57
C LEU A 633 -17.99 -21.79 -4.54
N GLU A 634 -17.93 -23.03 -4.06
CA GLU A 634 -17.68 -24.24 -4.83
C GLU A 634 -18.72 -24.53 -5.93
N HIS A 635 -19.86 -23.84 -5.92
CA HIS A 635 -20.95 -23.97 -6.90
C HIS A 635 -21.06 -22.76 -7.84
N ASP A 636 -20.12 -21.83 -7.78
CA ASP A 636 -20.07 -20.64 -8.63
C ASP A 636 -18.89 -20.68 -9.61
N ASP A 637 -19.11 -20.19 -10.83
CA ASP A 637 -18.02 -19.89 -11.76
C ASP A 637 -17.07 -18.83 -11.18
N ALA A 638 -15.77 -19.01 -11.42
CA ALA A 638 -14.73 -18.14 -10.87
C ALA A 638 -14.91 -16.66 -11.26
N ASN A 639 -15.41 -16.37 -12.48
CA ASN A 639 -15.65 -14.97 -12.88
C ASN A 639 -16.81 -14.35 -12.09
N ARG A 640 -17.81 -15.15 -11.70
CA ARG A 640 -18.91 -14.67 -10.85
C ARG A 640 -18.46 -14.46 -9.42
N ALA A 641 -17.61 -15.34 -8.89
CA ALA A 641 -16.97 -15.15 -7.60
C ALA A 641 -16.10 -13.89 -7.56
N LEU A 642 -15.32 -13.61 -8.62
CA LEU A 642 -14.55 -12.38 -8.77
C LEU A 642 -15.46 -11.16 -8.74
N MET A 643 -16.57 -11.18 -9.48
CA MET A 643 -17.55 -10.10 -9.47
C MET A 643 -18.20 -9.94 -8.08
N GLY A 644 -18.56 -11.04 -7.42
CA GLY A 644 -19.16 -11.08 -6.09
C GLY A 644 -18.27 -10.45 -5.03
N SER A 645 -17.01 -10.89 -4.95
CA SER A 645 -16.00 -10.32 -4.04
C SER A 645 -15.79 -8.83 -4.28
N ASN A 646 -15.72 -8.40 -5.55
CA ASN A 646 -15.59 -6.99 -5.92
C ASN A 646 -16.83 -6.14 -5.55
N MET A 647 -18.03 -6.68 -5.70
CA MET A 647 -19.28 -5.97 -5.39
C MET A 647 -19.54 -5.84 -3.90
N MET A 648 -19.15 -6.82 -3.09
CA MET A 648 -19.27 -6.70 -1.62
C MET A 648 -18.50 -5.50 -1.07
N ARG A 649 -17.33 -5.16 -1.64
CA ARG A 649 -16.57 -3.96 -1.27
C ARG A 649 -17.28 -2.65 -1.65
N GLN A 650 -18.17 -2.69 -2.63
CA GLN A 650 -18.94 -1.52 -3.08
C GLN A 650 -20.28 -1.37 -2.35
N ALA A 651 -20.61 -2.28 -1.42
CA ALA A 651 -21.88 -2.26 -0.70
C ALA A 651 -21.92 -1.10 0.30
N VAL A 652 -22.94 -0.24 0.21
CA VAL A 652 -23.07 0.90 1.12
C VAL A 652 -23.68 0.49 2.46
N PRO A 653 -23.19 1.02 3.60
CA PRO A 653 -23.77 0.76 4.90
C PRO A 653 -25.24 1.18 4.96
N LEU A 654 -26.10 0.25 5.36
CA LEU A 654 -27.52 0.48 5.51
C LEU A 654 -27.84 1.08 6.89
N LEU A 655 -28.93 1.83 6.97
CA LEU A 655 -29.47 2.35 8.23
C LEU A 655 -29.84 1.21 9.21
N ARG A 656 -30.34 0.11 8.65
CA ARG A 656 -30.73 -1.11 9.36
C ARG A 656 -30.07 -2.30 8.65
N ALA A 657 -28.80 -2.52 8.97
CA ALA A 657 -28.09 -3.71 8.55
C ALA A 657 -28.62 -4.94 9.29
N ASP A 658 -28.57 -6.10 8.63
CA ASP A 658 -28.91 -7.38 9.22
C ASP A 658 -27.79 -8.37 8.87
N SER A 659 -27.30 -9.11 9.85
CA SER A 659 -26.29 -10.15 9.62
C SER A 659 -26.81 -11.25 8.67
N PRO A 660 -25.96 -11.86 7.82
CA PRO A 660 -26.42 -12.89 6.89
C PRO A 660 -26.86 -14.15 7.63
N ILE A 661 -28.02 -14.70 7.28
CA ILE A 661 -28.51 -15.98 7.84
C ILE A 661 -27.56 -17.11 7.43
N VAL A 662 -27.18 -17.14 6.15
CA VAL A 662 -26.17 -18.06 5.60
C VAL A 662 -24.86 -17.31 5.47
N GLY A 663 -23.92 -17.53 6.38
CA GLY A 663 -22.59 -16.95 6.36
C GLY A 663 -21.51 -18.01 6.18
N THR A 664 -20.24 -17.63 6.32
CA THR A 664 -19.11 -18.59 6.29
C THR A 664 -18.44 -18.76 7.65
N GLY A 665 -18.78 -17.92 8.63
CA GLY A 665 -18.18 -17.88 9.97
C GLY A 665 -17.02 -16.88 10.07
N LEU A 666 -16.58 -16.31 8.94
CA LEU A 666 -15.50 -15.30 8.89
C LEU A 666 -16.00 -13.89 9.27
N GLU A 667 -17.31 -13.66 9.26
CA GLU A 667 -17.92 -12.33 9.42
C GLU A 667 -17.56 -11.63 10.73
N ARG A 668 -17.43 -12.39 11.84
CA ARG A 668 -17.06 -11.84 13.15
C ARG A 668 -15.60 -11.40 13.18
N GLN A 669 -14.70 -12.24 12.65
CA GLN A 669 -13.27 -11.93 12.60
C GLN A 669 -13.01 -10.67 11.77
N VAL A 670 -13.65 -10.56 10.59
CA VAL A 670 -13.52 -9.38 9.72
C VAL A 670 -14.06 -8.12 10.39
N ALA A 671 -15.16 -8.20 11.14
CA ALA A 671 -15.66 -7.04 11.87
C ALA A 671 -14.70 -6.61 12.99
N SER A 672 -14.18 -7.57 13.76
CA SER A 672 -13.21 -7.34 14.85
C SER A 672 -11.90 -6.74 14.35
N ASP A 673 -11.27 -7.37 13.35
CA ASP A 673 -9.93 -7.01 12.88
C ASP A 673 -9.93 -5.74 12.03
N SER A 674 -11.11 -5.24 11.63
CA SER A 674 -11.22 -3.94 10.94
C SER A 674 -10.72 -2.79 11.82
N ARG A 675 -10.78 -2.95 13.15
CA ARG A 675 -10.47 -1.94 14.17
C ARG A 675 -11.24 -0.63 13.98
N VAL A 676 -12.34 -0.66 13.23
CA VAL A 676 -13.32 0.44 13.15
C VAL A 676 -14.31 0.36 14.31
N LEU A 677 -14.58 -0.86 14.76
CA LEU A 677 -15.32 -1.12 15.99
C LEU A 677 -14.37 -1.06 17.18
N ILE A 678 -14.93 -0.74 18.35
CA ILE A 678 -14.19 -0.72 19.61
C ILE A 678 -14.21 -2.14 20.19
N ASN A 679 -13.03 -2.70 20.39
CA ASN A 679 -12.83 -4.00 21.00
C ASN A 679 -12.34 -3.83 22.44
N ALA A 680 -12.71 -4.74 23.34
CA ALA A 680 -12.21 -4.75 24.71
C ALA A 680 -10.70 -5.11 24.74
N GLU A 681 -9.91 -4.37 25.51
CA GLU A 681 -8.46 -4.58 25.64
C GLU A 681 -8.09 -5.74 26.55
N GLY A 682 -8.98 -6.08 27.47
CA GLY A 682 -8.83 -7.14 28.45
C GLY A 682 -10.17 -7.71 28.89
N ASP A 683 -10.11 -8.65 29.83
CA ASP A 683 -11.30 -9.16 30.50
C ASP A 683 -11.78 -8.14 31.54
N GLY A 684 -13.08 -7.93 31.65
CA GLY A 684 -13.61 -6.92 32.58
C GLY A 684 -15.14 -6.88 32.66
N GLU A 685 -15.65 -5.94 33.45
CA GLU A 685 -17.09 -5.70 33.63
C GLU A 685 -17.47 -4.30 33.11
N VAL A 686 -18.61 -4.22 32.43
CA VAL A 686 -19.13 -2.96 31.90
C VAL A 686 -19.78 -2.15 33.01
N GLU A 687 -19.15 -1.03 33.38
CA GLU A 687 -19.61 -0.16 34.47
C GLU A 687 -20.68 0.85 34.01
N TYR A 688 -20.50 1.41 32.81
CA TYR A 688 -21.38 2.42 32.22
C TYR A 688 -21.48 2.24 30.70
N VAL A 689 -22.68 2.45 30.17
CA VAL A 689 -22.96 2.43 28.73
C VAL A 689 -24.00 3.49 28.42
N ASP A 690 -23.71 4.33 27.44
CA ASP A 690 -24.72 5.11 26.76
C ASP A 690 -24.50 5.10 25.24
N ALA A 691 -25.22 5.97 24.52
CA ALA A 691 -25.05 6.04 23.08
C ALA A 691 -23.65 6.52 22.66
N ASN A 692 -22.99 7.37 23.43
CA ASN A 692 -21.76 8.07 23.07
C ASN A 692 -20.51 7.45 23.69
N GLU A 693 -20.59 6.78 24.83
CA GLU A 693 -19.44 6.20 25.52
C GLU A 693 -19.74 4.87 26.22
N ILE A 694 -18.66 4.10 26.41
CA ILE A 694 -18.66 2.81 27.12
C ILE A 694 -17.51 2.84 28.12
N THR A 695 -17.79 2.55 29.39
CA THR A 695 -16.77 2.42 30.44
C THR A 695 -16.66 0.98 30.90
N ILE A 696 -15.46 0.42 30.82
CA ILE A 696 -15.15 -0.95 31.26
C ILE A 696 -14.17 -0.87 32.41
N LYS A 697 -14.44 -1.65 33.44
CA LYS A 697 -13.51 -1.94 34.53
C LYS A 697 -12.78 -3.24 34.22
N TYR A 698 -11.48 -3.17 33.95
CA TYR A 698 -10.68 -4.33 33.62
C TYR A 698 -10.21 -5.08 34.86
N ASP A 699 -10.19 -6.41 34.75
CA ASP A 699 -9.61 -7.31 35.74
C ASP A 699 -8.07 -7.21 35.62
N ARG A 700 -7.41 -6.63 36.63
CA ARG A 700 -5.93 -6.55 36.72
C ARG A 700 -5.42 -7.33 37.92
N THR A 701 -4.29 -8.00 37.75
CA THR A 701 -3.56 -8.64 38.86
C THR A 701 -2.90 -7.59 39.76
N ASP A 702 -2.59 -7.97 41.00
CA ASP A 702 -1.95 -7.04 41.95
C ASP A 702 -0.55 -6.59 41.46
N ASP A 703 0.19 -7.47 40.77
CA ASP A 703 1.50 -7.15 40.18
C ASP A 703 1.37 -6.13 39.02
N GLU A 704 0.39 -6.31 38.12
CA GLU A 704 0.11 -5.35 37.03
C GLU A 704 -0.33 -3.98 37.58
N ARG A 705 -1.09 -3.96 38.68
CA ARG A 705 -1.46 -2.71 39.36
C ARG A 705 -0.26 -1.97 39.96
N MET A 706 0.74 -2.71 40.45
CA MET A 706 1.96 -2.11 41.00
C MET A 706 2.82 -1.45 39.91
N VAL A 707 2.79 -1.97 38.68
CA VAL A 707 3.65 -1.52 37.57
C VAL A 707 2.95 -0.52 36.63
N SER A 708 1.61 -0.54 36.54
CA SER A 708 0.81 0.35 35.68
C SER A 708 0.40 1.65 36.37
N PHE A 709 0.46 2.79 35.68
CA PHE A 709 -0.05 4.09 36.16
C PHE A 709 -1.50 4.38 35.77
N ASP A 710 -2.15 3.50 35.01
CA ASP A 710 -3.52 3.68 34.56
C ASP A 710 -4.55 3.23 35.61
N SER A 711 -5.75 3.82 35.57
CA SER A 711 -6.90 3.36 36.36
C SER A 711 -7.41 1.99 35.90
N ASP A 712 -8.05 1.26 36.82
CA ASP A 712 -8.73 -0.01 36.51
C ASP A 712 -9.91 0.19 35.53
N SER A 713 -10.51 1.38 35.50
CA SER A 713 -11.58 1.76 34.58
C SER A 713 -11.04 2.48 33.35
N LYS A 714 -11.53 2.15 32.16
CA LYS A 714 -11.24 2.83 30.89
C LYS A 714 -12.53 3.20 30.16
N THR A 715 -12.59 4.44 29.66
CA THR A 715 -13.73 4.97 28.91
C THR A 715 -13.41 5.08 27.43
N TYR A 716 -14.32 4.57 26.59
CA TYR A 716 -14.25 4.56 25.15
C TYR A 716 -15.31 5.48 24.55
N GLN A 717 -14.90 6.45 23.73
CA GLN A 717 -15.81 7.35 23.00
C GLN A 717 -16.22 6.74 21.66
N LEU A 718 -17.53 6.66 21.40
CA LEU A 718 -18.13 6.10 20.19
C LEU A 718 -18.23 7.14 19.08
N VAL A 719 -17.90 6.73 17.85
CA VAL A 719 -17.98 7.59 16.66
C VAL A 719 -19.44 7.76 16.22
N LYS A 720 -19.88 9.02 16.09
CA LYS A 720 -21.24 9.40 15.67
C LYS A 720 -21.26 10.17 14.37
N PHE A 721 -22.05 9.69 13.41
CA PHE A 721 -22.29 10.34 12.11
C PHE A 721 -21.04 10.97 11.48
N ARG A 722 -19.93 10.22 11.48
CA ARG A 722 -18.68 10.67 10.85
C ARG A 722 -18.73 10.39 9.34
N LYS A 723 -18.29 11.36 8.54
CA LYS A 723 -18.12 11.21 7.09
C LYS A 723 -16.93 10.28 6.78
N THR A 724 -17.08 9.44 5.76
CA THR A 724 -15.99 8.66 5.16
C THR A 724 -15.47 9.31 3.86
N ASN A 725 -14.35 8.81 3.32
CA ASN A 725 -13.83 9.26 2.02
C ASN A 725 -14.86 9.14 0.86
N GLN A 726 -15.74 8.14 0.89
CA GLN A 726 -16.79 7.91 -0.13
C GLN A 726 -18.14 8.58 0.22
N SER A 727 -18.13 9.55 1.16
CA SER A 727 -19.33 10.22 1.68
C SER A 727 -20.38 9.29 2.29
N THR A 728 -20.01 8.08 2.73
CA THR A 728 -20.87 7.24 3.57
C THR A 728 -20.77 7.69 5.04
N SER A 729 -21.52 7.06 5.93
CA SER A 729 -21.57 7.42 7.35
C SER A 729 -21.07 6.28 8.24
N ILE A 730 -20.13 6.61 9.13
CA ILE A 730 -19.77 5.78 10.28
C ILE A 730 -20.61 6.25 11.47
N ASN A 731 -21.41 5.35 12.01
CA ASN A 731 -22.23 5.60 13.19
C ASN A 731 -22.25 4.34 14.04
N LEU A 732 -21.62 4.40 15.20
CA LEU A 732 -21.47 3.27 16.12
C LEU A 732 -22.52 3.34 17.23
N LYS A 733 -22.98 2.20 17.71
CA LYS A 733 -23.94 2.04 18.81
C LYS A 733 -23.43 0.92 19.74
N PRO A 734 -23.62 1.03 21.06
CA PRO A 734 -23.21 -0.04 21.96
C PRO A 734 -24.01 -1.33 21.69
N ILE A 735 -23.35 -2.48 21.87
CA ILE A 735 -23.97 -3.82 21.90
C ILE A 735 -24.18 -4.26 23.36
N VAL A 736 -23.19 -3.97 24.22
CA VAL A 736 -23.16 -4.38 25.62
C VAL A 736 -24.11 -3.54 26.49
N SER A 737 -24.52 -4.11 27.62
CA SER A 737 -25.30 -3.46 28.66
C SER A 737 -24.49 -3.35 29.96
N LYS A 738 -24.88 -2.44 30.85
CA LYS A 738 -24.26 -2.31 32.18
C LYS A 738 -24.36 -3.64 32.95
N GLY A 739 -23.25 -4.07 33.54
CA GLY A 739 -23.10 -5.33 34.27
C GLY A 739 -22.77 -6.54 33.39
N ASP A 740 -22.67 -6.38 32.06
CA ASP A 740 -22.18 -7.43 31.19
C ASP A 740 -20.67 -7.65 31.43
N ARG A 741 -20.24 -8.91 31.46
CA ARG A 741 -18.81 -9.27 31.49
C ARG A 741 -18.29 -9.41 30.07
N VAL A 742 -17.17 -8.76 29.77
CA VAL A 742 -16.52 -8.75 28.46
C VAL A 742 -15.21 -9.52 28.49
N LYS A 743 -14.85 -10.11 27.35
CA LYS A 743 -13.57 -10.78 27.15
C LYS A 743 -12.62 -9.92 26.31
N LYS A 744 -11.31 -10.12 26.47
CA LYS A 744 -10.29 -9.54 25.61
C LYS A 744 -10.60 -9.80 24.13
N GLY A 745 -10.59 -8.74 23.32
CA GLY A 745 -10.90 -8.77 21.90
C GLY A 745 -12.40 -8.78 21.56
N GLN A 746 -13.31 -8.82 22.54
CA GLN A 746 -14.74 -8.78 22.28
C GLN A 746 -15.16 -7.41 21.73
N VAL A 747 -15.91 -7.43 20.63
CA VAL A 747 -16.51 -6.24 20.01
C VAL A 747 -17.61 -5.65 20.91
N LEU A 748 -17.49 -4.37 21.27
CA LEU A 748 -18.36 -3.69 22.23
C LEU A 748 -19.49 -2.89 21.55
N CYS A 749 -19.29 -2.53 20.28
CA CYS A 749 -20.20 -1.69 19.52
C CYS A 749 -20.50 -2.27 18.13
N GLN A 750 -21.63 -1.88 17.56
CA GLN A 750 -22.08 -2.22 16.21
C GLN A 750 -22.35 -0.95 15.40
N GLY A 751 -22.50 -1.09 14.09
CA GLY A 751 -22.68 0.02 13.18
C GLY A 751 -21.69 -0.05 12.02
N TYR A 752 -21.85 0.85 11.05
CA TYR A 752 -21.01 0.85 9.84
C TYR A 752 -20.96 -0.54 9.15
N ALA A 753 -22.13 -1.04 8.74
CA ALA A 753 -22.30 -2.35 8.11
C ALA A 753 -21.90 -3.55 9.01
N THR A 754 -22.24 -3.48 10.31
CA THR A 754 -22.10 -4.59 11.26
C THR A 754 -23.36 -4.72 12.13
N ASP A 755 -23.66 -5.94 12.57
CA ASP A 755 -24.79 -6.29 13.45
C ASP A 755 -24.31 -7.31 14.48
N LYS A 756 -24.48 -6.99 15.78
CA LYS A 756 -24.06 -7.85 16.92
C LYS A 756 -22.62 -8.38 16.82
N GLY A 757 -21.70 -7.55 16.31
CA GLY A 757 -20.29 -7.92 16.15
C GLY A 757 -19.97 -8.79 14.94
N GLU A 758 -20.93 -9.03 14.04
CA GLU A 758 -20.70 -9.68 12.74
C GLU A 758 -20.77 -8.65 11.60
N LEU A 759 -20.03 -8.91 10.52
CA LEU A 759 -20.15 -8.14 9.28
C LEU A 759 -21.56 -8.29 8.67
N ALA A 760 -22.22 -7.16 8.43
CA ALA A 760 -23.58 -7.05 7.93
C ALA A 760 -23.66 -6.00 6.81
N LEU A 761 -23.16 -6.38 5.62
CA LEU A 761 -23.14 -5.52 4.43
C LEU A 761 -24.52 -5.22 3.80
N GLY A 762 -25.56 -5.96 4.16
CA GLY A 762 -26.82 -6.01 3.44
C GLY A 762 -27.99 -6.46 4.31
N ARG A 763 -28.95 -7.14 3.68
CA ARG A 763 -30.18 -7.59 4.33
C ARG A 763 -30.70 -8.88 3.71
N ASN A 764 -31.21 -9.78 4.54
CA ASN A 764 -31.88 -11.01 4.09
C ASN A 764 -33.27 -10.68 3.53
N MET A 765 -33.56 -11.07 2.28
CA MET A 765 -34.80 -10.71 1.56
C MET A 765 -35.49 -11.95 1.00
N LYS A 766 -36.83 -12.00 1.05
CA LYS A 766 -37.59 -13.09 0.44
C LYS A 766 -37.65 -12.89 -1.07
N VAL A 767 -37.11 -13.83 -1.83
CA VAL A 767 -36.97 -13.75 -3.29
C VAL A 767 -37.75 -14.86 -3.99
N ALA A 768 -38.27 -14.57 -5.19
CA ALA A 768 -38.76 -15.57 -6.13
C ALA A 768 -37.97 -15.51 -7.44
N PHE A 769 -37.56 -16.67 -7.95
CA PHE A 769 -36.95 -16.81 -9.27
C PHE A 769 -38.02 -17.13 -10.31
N MET A 770 -38.56 -16.10 -10.96
CA MET A 770 -39.56 -16.25 -12.03
C MET A 770 -39.56 -15.02 -12.96
N PRO A 771 -39.90 -15.17 -14.25
CA PRO A 771 -40.12 -14.01 -15.12
C PRO A 771 -41.37 -13.24 -14.65
N TRP A 772 -41.30 -11.91 -14.66
CA TRP A 772 -42.41 -11.08 -14.20
C TRP A 772 -42.69 -9.89 -15.12
N LYS A 773 -43.71 -10.05 -16.00
CA LYS A 773 -44.25 -9.00 -16.89
C LYS A 773 -43.18 -8.23 -17.71
N GLY A 774 -42.00 -8.83 -17.91
CA GLY A 774 -40.84 -8.20 -18.55
C GLY A 774 -40.09 -7.17 -17.69
N TYR A 775 -40.51 -6.91 -16.45
CA TYR A 775 -39.84 -5.94 -15.57
C TYR A 775 -38.51 -6.42 -15.02
N ASN A 776 -38.27 -7.73 -15.01
CA ASN A 776 -36.99 -8.33 -14.67
C ASN A 776 -36.26 -8.88 -15.92
N PHE A 777 -36.46 -8.25 -17.08
CA PHE A 777 -35.72 -8.59 -18.29
C PHE A 777 -34.20 -8.37 -18.11
N GLU A 778 -33.40 -9.25 -18.72
CA GLU A 778 -31.95 -9.36 -18.48
C GLU A 778 -31.64 -9.46 -16.97
N ASP A 779 -31.06 -8.40 -16.41
CA ASP A 779 -30.59 -8.27 -15.03
C ASP A 779 -31.43 -7.27 -14.22
N ALA A 780 -32.59 -6.87 -14.75
CA ALA A 780 -33.47 -5.99 -14.01
C ALA A 780 -34.06 -6.68 -12.78
N ILE A 781 -34.22 -5.91 -11.71
CA ILE A 781 -34.77 -6.37 -10.43
C ILE A 781 -36.11 -5.68 -10.20
N VAL A 782 -37.12 -6.47 -9.82
CA VAL A 782 -38.42 -5.99 -9.35
C VAL A 782 -38.43 -6.04 -7.83
N ILE A 783 -38.87 -4.95 -7.20
CA ILE A 783 -38.87 -4.80 -5.74
C ILE A 783 -40.26 -4.42 -5.24
N SER A 784 -40.66 -5.00 -4.11
CA SER A 784 -41.87 -4.62 -3.40
C SER A 784 -41.75 -3.23 -2.77
N GLU A 785 -42.82 -2.44 -2.84
CA GLU A 785 -42.93 -1.12 -2.22
C GLU A 785 -42.68 -1.18 -0.71
N ARG A 786 -43.02 -2.30 -0.05
CA ARG A 786 -42.72 -2.56 1.37
C ARG A 786 -41.26 -2.29 1.71
N VAL A 787 -40.35 -2.73 0.84
CA VAL A 787 -38.90 -2.60 1.03
C VAL A 787 -38.47 -1.12 1.13
N VAL A 788 -39.14 -0.26 0.36
CA VAL A 788 -38.88 1.19 0.34
C VAL A 788 -39.61 1.89 1.49
N ARG A 789 -40.84 1.46 1.80
CA ARG A 789 -41.67 1.98 2.89
C ARG A 789 -41.01 1.77 4.25
N ASP A 790 -40.45 0.58 4.48
CA ASP A 790 -39.82 0.18 5.74
C ASP A 790 -38.34 0.61 5.85
N ASP A 791 -37.86 1.40 4.88
CA ASP A 791 -36.50 1.93 4.79
C ASP A 791 -35.40 0.85 4.83
N ILE A 792 -35.66 -0.36 4.30
CA ILE A 792 -34.75 -1.52 4.39
C ILE A 792 -33.39 -1.26 3.74
N PHE A 793 -33.39 -0.79 2.48
CA PHE A 793 -32.17 -0.43 1.73
C PHE A 793 -31.87 1.08 1.74
N THR A 794 -32.19 1.75 2.85
CA THR A 794 -31.87 3.17 3.00
C THR A 794 -30.47 3.34 3.57
N SER A 795 -29.66 4.21 2.95
CA SER A 795 -28.31 4.57 3.40
C SER A 795 -28.24 6.03 3.84
N ILE A 796 -27.33 6.33 4.77
CA ILE A 796 -27.01 7.71 5.18
C ILE A 796 -25.70 8.11 4.50
N HIS A 797 -25.71 9.26 3.84
CA HIS A 797 -24.54 9.87 3.23
C HIS A 797 -24.26 11.21 3.89
N ILE A 798 -23.00 11.54 4.09
CA ILE A 798 -22.60 12.80 4.71
C ILE A 798 -21.67 13.51 3.73
N ASP A 799 -22.13 14.66 3.24
CA ASP A 799 -21.35 15.51 2.37
C ASP A 799 -20.79 16.70 3.16
N GLU A 800 -19.55 17.05 2.83
CA GLU A 800 -18.84 18.18 3.40
C GLU A 800 -18.78 19.29 2.35
N TYR A 801 -19.25 20.46 2.74
CA TYR A 801 -19.21 21.67 1.92
C TYR A 801 -18.32 22.68 2.64
N SER A 802 -17.24 23.09 2.00
CA SER A 802 -16.27 24.02 2.57
C SER A 802 -16.11 25.27 1.71
N LEU A 803 -15.94 26.42 2.37
CA LEU A 803 -15.64 27.68 1.71
C LEU A 803 -14.49 28.38 2.44
N GLU A 804 -13.50 28.80 1.66
CA GLU A 804 -12.30 29.50 2.14
C GLU A 804 -12.47 31.01 1.96
N VAL A 805 -11.98 31.74 2.95
CA VAL A 805 -11.83 33.20 2.93
C VAL A 805 -10.39 33.53 2.61
N ARG A 806 -10.18 34.24 1.50
CA ARG A 806 -8.83 34.58 1.02
C ARG A 806 -8.59 36.09 1.12
N ASP A 807 -7.32 36.41 1.30
CA ASP A 807 -6.83 37.78 1.11
C ASP A 807 -6.60 38.01 -0.39
N THR A 808 -7.35 38.94 -0.99
CA THR A 808 -7.24 39.27 -2.41
C THR A 808 -6.61 40.64 -2.59
N LYS A 809 -6.06 40.92 -3.78
CA LYS A 809 -5.46 42.23 -4.07
C LYS A 809 -6.42 43.41 -3.91
N LEU A 810 -7.73 43.19 -4.02
CA LEU A 810 -8.78 44.21 -3.90
C LEU A 810 -9.29 44.37 -2.45
N GLY A 811 -8.85 43.51 -1.53
CA GLY A 811 -9.31 43.47 -0.15
C GLY A 811 -9.58 42.04 0.32
N ASN A 812 -9.86 41.90 1.62
CA ASN A 812 -10.20 40.62 2.20
C ASN A 812 -11.62 40.20 1.79
N GLU A 813 -11.78 38.91 1.48
CA GLU A 813 -13.12 38.33 1.44
C GLU A 813 -13.69 38.24 2.86
N GLU A 814 -15.01 38.23 2.99
CA GLU A 814 -15.68 38.14 4.30
C GLU A 814 -16.84 37.15 4.25
N LEU A 815 -17.05 36.44 5.36
CA LEU A 815 -18.25 35.61 5.58
C LEU A 815 -19.27 36.43 6.35
N THR A 816 -20.45 36.59 5.78
CA THR A 816 -21.53 37.39 6.36
C THR A 816 -22.88 36.88 5.86
N HIS A 817 -23.93 37.15 6.62
CA HIS A 817 -25.31 36.95 6.19
C HIS A 817 -25.84 38.15 5.38
N ASP A 818 -25.16 39.30 5.40
CA ASP A 818 -25.53 40.50 4.64
C ASP A 818 -25.00 40.41 3.20
N ILE A 819 -25.79 39.77 2.33
CA ILE A 819 -25.40 39.47 0.94
C ILE A 819 -26.21 40.37 -0.01
N PRO A 820 -25.54 41.12 -0.92
CA PRO A 820 -26.24 42.03 -1.82
C PRO A 820 -27.16 41.28 -2.80
N ASN A 821 -28.32 41.87 -3.09
CA ASN A 821 -29.31 41.34 -4.05
C ASN A 821 -29.90 39.96 -3.68
N VAL A 822 -29.85 39.57 -2.40
CA VAL A 822 -30.46 38.34 -1.88
C VAL A 822 -31.62 38.72 -0.95
N SER A 823 -32.75 38.03 -1.06
CA SER A 823 -33.92 38.25 -0.19
C SER A 823 -33.66 37.80 1.25
N GLU A 824 -34.22 38.49 2.25
CA GLU A 824 -34.13 38.10 3.67
C GLU A 824 -34.62 36.67 3.94
N GLU A 825 -35.58 36.16 3.16
CA GLU A 825 -36.05 34.77 3.30
C GLU A 825 -34.95 33.74 2.98
N ALA A 826 -34.01 34.07 2.10
CA ALA A 826 -32.90 33.19 1.73
C ALA A 826 -31.73 33.24 2.72
N THR A 827 -31.64 34.31 3.53
CA THR A 827 -30.61 34.48 4.57
C THR A 827 -31.12 34.15 5.97
N LYS A 828 -32.41 33.86 6.15
CA LYS A 828 -33.05 33.57 7.46
C LYS A 828 -32.38 32.47 8.29
N ASP A 829 -31.78 31.47 7.63
CA ASP A 829 -31.17 30.32 8.28
C ASP A 829 -29.65 30.51 8.47
N LEU A 830 -29.08 31.63 8.03
CA LEU A 830 -27.66 31.98 8.20
C LEU A 830 -27.42 32.65 9.56
N ASP A 831 -26.29 32.37 10.18
CA ASP A 831 -25.84 33.05 11.39
C ASP A 831 -25.05 34.34 11.09
N GLU A 832 -24.56 35.01 12.13
CA GLU A 832 -23.74 36.22 12.01
C GLU A 832 -22.49 36.03 11.14
N HIS A 833 -21.95 34.82 11.09
CA HIS A 833 -20.79 34.43 10.26
C HIS A 833 -21.20 33.92 8.87
N GLY A 834 -22.45 34.11 8.46
CA GLY A 834 -22.96 33.67 7.16
C GLY A 834 -23.07 32.15 7.02
N MET A 835 -23.01 31.37 8.10
CA MET A 835 -23.10 29.91 8.04
C MET A 835 -24.51 29.43 8.39
N ILE A 836 -25.05 28.51 7.61
CA ILE A 836 -26.37 27.91 7.86
C ILE A 836 -26.45 27.27 9.26
N ARG A 837 -27.60 27.36 9.93
CA ARG A 837 -27.82 26.77 11.26
C ARG A 837 -27.86 25.24 11.23
N VAL A 838 -27.39 24.62 12.32
CA VAL A 838 -27.52 23.17 12.52
C VAL A 838 -29.00 22.80 12.69
N GLY A 839 -29.41 21.70 12.06
CA GLY A 839 -30.80 21.24 12.02
C GLY A 839 -31.67 21.88 10.94
N ALA A 840 -31.13 22.77 10.09
CA ALA A 840 -31.85 23.27 8.93
C ALA A 840 -32.01 22.18 7.86
N GLU A 841 -33.20 22.10 7.26
CA GLU A 841 -33.46 21.28 6.08
C GLU A 841 -33.06 22.05 4.82
N VAL A 842 -32.01 21.57 4.15
CA VAL A 842 -31.45 22.19 2.95
C VAL A 842 -32.23 21.74 1.72
N LYS A 843 -32.67 22.72 0.94
CA LYS A 843 -33.26 22.54 -0.39
C LYS A 843 -32.29 23.02 -1.47
N PRO A 844 -32.45 22.55 -2.71
CA PRO A 844 -31.67 23.04 -3.83
C PRO A 844 -31.77 24.56 -3.98
N GLY A 845 -30.62 25.24 -4.09
CA GLY A 845 -30.54 26.70 -4.21
C GLY A 845 -30.35 27.47 -2.91
N ASP A 846 -30.58 26.85 -1.74
CA ASP A 846 -30.36 27.49 -0.43
C ASP A 846 -28.88 27.87 -0.24
N ILE A 847 -28.63 28.97 0.48
CA ILE A 847 -27.27 29.42 0.80
C ILE A 847 -26.76 28.62 1.99
N LEU A 848 -25.64 27.91 1.82
CA LEU A 848 -24.99 27.14 2.89
C LEU A 848 -23.99 27.99 3.66
N ILE A 849 -23.18 28.74 2.91
CA ILE A 849 -22.15 29.64 3.45
C ILE A 849 -22.18 30.94 2.64
N GLY A 850 -22.61 32.01 3.27
CA GLY A 850 -22.60 33.39 2.76
C GLY A 850 -21.18 33.93 2.67
N LYS A 851 -20.78 34.37 1.47
CA LYS A 851 -19.47 35.00 1.24
C LYS A 851 -19.59 36.17 0.28
N ILE A 852 -18.93 37.25 0.63
CA ILE A 852 -18.79 38.43 -0.22
C ILE A 852 -17.32 38.61 -0.64
N THR A 853 -17.11 38.96 -1.90
CA THR A 853 -15.79 39.28 -2.44
C THR A 853 -15.79 40.73 -2.92
N PRO A 854 -14.77 41.55 -2.57
CA PRO A 854 -14.65 42.91 -3.08
C PRO A 854 -14.52 42.91 -4.61
N LYS A 855 -15.28 43.79 -5.26
CA LYS A 855 -15.33 43.93 -6.72
C LYS A 855 -14.69 45.26 -7.12
N GLY A 856 -13.87 45.26 -8.16
CA GLY A 856 -13.39 46.50 -8.77
C GLY A 856 -14.51 47.26 -9.48
N GLU A 857 -14.37 48.57 -9.60
CA GLU A 857 -15.29 49.41 -10.38
C GLU A 857 -15.23 48.99 -11.86
N SER A 858 -16.38 48.57 -12.40
CA SER A 858 -16.56 48.25 -13.82
C SER A 858 -17.50 49.28 -14.43
N ASP A 859 -17.11 49.89 -15.56
CA ASP A 859 -17.97 50.82 -16.29
C ASP A 859 -19.22 50.08 -16.81
N PRO A 860 -20.44 50.41 -16.31
CA PRO A 860 -21.67 49.79 -16.80
C PRO A 860 -21.99 50.27 -18.22
N THR A 861 -22.71 49.47 -19.00
CA THR A 861 -23.18 49.90 -20.32
C THR A 861 -24.16 51.08 -20.19
N PRO A 862 -24.40 51.88 -21.24
CA PRO A 862 -25.35 52.99 -21.19
C PRO A 862 -26.75 52.57 -20.70
N GLU A 863 -27.21 51.37 -21.07
CA GLU A 863 -28.48 50.79 -20.66
C GLU A 863 -28.50 50.46 -19.16
N GLU A 864 -27.45 49.81 -18.64
CA GLU A 864 -27.31 49.54 -17.20
C GLU A 864 -27.19 50.84 -16.40
N LYS A 865 -26.47 51.83 -16.94
CA LYS A 865 -26.31 53.15 -16.30
C LYS A 865 -27.64 53.90 -16.23
N LEU A 866 -28.45 53.82 -17.28
CA LEU A 866 -29.80 54.38 -17.30
C LEU A 866 -30.71 53.65 -16.29
N LEU A 867 -30.69 52.32 -16.26
CA LEU A 867 -31.47 51.53 -15.30
C LEU A 867 -31.12 51.89 -13.85
N ARG A 868 -29.83 51.97 -13.52
CA ARG A 868 -29.39 52.40 -12.17
C ARG A 868 -29.82 53.82 -11.84
N ALA A 869 -29.77 54.74 -12.81
CA ALA A 869 -30.24 56.10 -12.61
C ALA A 869 -31.76 56.18 -12.36
N ILE A 870 -32.56 55.30 -12.98
CA ILE A 870 -34.00 55.22 -12.79
C ILE A 870 -34.35 54.63 -11.41
N PHE A 871 -33.70 53.53 -11.02
CA PHE A 871 -34.02 52.81 -9.78
C PHE A 871 -33.28 53.34 -8.53
N GLY A 872 -32.29 54.21 -8.70
CA GLY A 872 -31.49 54.75 -7.60
C GLY A 872 -30.53 53.73 -6.96
N ASP A 873 -30.36 52.56 -7.57
CA ASP A 873 -29.46 51.52 -7.09
C ASP A 873 -28.00 51.95 -7.25
N LYS A 874 -27.29 52.04 -6.12
CA LYS A 874 -25.83 52.20 -6.11
C LYS A 874 -25.18 50.89 -6.56
N ALA A 875 -24.06 50.99 -7.28
CA ALA A 875 -23.26 49.81 -7.57
C ALA A 875 -22.78 49.21 -6.24
N GLY A 876 -23.07 47.93 -5.99
CA GLY A 876 -22.47 47.24 -4.86
C GLY A 876 -20.97 47.06 -5.08
N ASP A 877 -20.17 47.49 -4.11
CA ASP A 877 -18.69 47.33 -4.11
C ASP A 877 -18.27 45.87 -3.89
N VAL A 878 -19.23 44.98 -3.65
CA VAL A 878 -19.02 43.57 -3.32
C VAL A 878 -19.89 42.67 -4.19
N LYS A 879 -19.38 41.47 -4.49
CA LYS A 879 -20.06 40.43 -5.27
C LYS A 879 -20.43 39.24 -4.37
N ASP A 880 -21.61 38.67 -4.59
CA ASP A 880 -22.01 37.38 -4.02
C ASP A 880 -21.09 36.25 -4.55
N ALA A 881 -20.32 35.67 -3.64
CA ALA A 881 -19.46 34.50 -3.86
C ALA A 881 -19.85 33.34 -2.93
N SER A 882 -21.11 33.33 -2.47
CA SER A 882 -21.63 32.38 -1.51
C SER A 882 -21.74 30.97 -2.08
N LEU A 883 -21.59 29.99 -1.20
CA LEU A 883 -21.76 28.59 -1.54
C LEU A 883 -23.24 28.21 -1.44
N LYS A 884 -23.84 27.84 -2.57
CA LYS A 884 -25.26 27.44 -2.67
C LYS A 884 -25.40 25.92 -2.78
N ALA A 885 -26.52 25.42 -2.27
CA ALA A 885 -26.91 24.02 -2.36
C ALA A 885 -27.09 23.59 -3.82
N SER A 886 -26.48 22.47 -4.20
CA SER A 886 -26.57 21.95 -5.57
C SER A 886 -28.00 21.53 -5.93
N PRO A 887 -28.37 21.47 -7.23
CA PRO A 887 -29.72 21.09 -7.67
C PRO A 887 -30.26 19.76 -7.12
N SER A 888 -29.36 18.81 -6.82
CA SER A 888 -29.69 17.49 -6.27
C SER A 888 -29.57 17.41 -4.74
N LEU A 889 -29.10 18.47 -4.08
CA LEU A 889 -28.88 18.49 -2.64
C LEU A 889 -30.21 18.60 -1.89
N ARG A 890 -30.55 17.55 -1.15
CA ARG A 890 -31.59 17.55 -0.11
C ARG A 890 -31.05 16.82 1.10
N GLY A 891 -31.12 17.45 2.27
CA GLY A 891 -30.57 16.89 3.50
C GLY A 891 -30.72 17.81 4.70
N VAL A 892 -30.17 17.38 5.83
CA VAL A 892 -30.21 18.13 7.09
C VAL A 892 -28.78 18.51 7.47
N VAL A 893 -28.57 19.76 7.88
CA VAL A 893 -27.29 20.22 8.43
C VAL A 893 -27.08 19.54 9.79
N ILE A 894 -26.04 18.73 9.91
CA ILE A 894 -25.74 18.00 11.16
C ILE A 894 -24.70 18.71 12.02
N ASP A 895 -23.77 19.42 11.39
CA ASP A 895 -22.67 20.08 12.09
C ASP A 895 -22.09 21.20 11.20
N LYS A 896 -21.46 22.18 11.84
CA LYS A 896 -20.73 23.26 11.17
C LYS A 896 -19.50 23.67 11.96
N LYS A 897 -18.40 23.93 11.28
CA LYS A 897 -17.11 24.29 11.89
C LYS A 897 -16.55 25.53 11.21
N LEU A 898 -16.06 26.47 12.02
CA LEU A 898 -15.36 27.66 11.57
C LEU A 898 -13.96 27.63 12.15
N PHE A 899 -12.95 27.59 11.28
CA PHE A 899 -11.55 27.69 11.66
C PHE A 899 -11.03 29.07 11.29
N GLU A 900 -10.34 29.73 12.21
CA GLU A 900 -9.84 31.08 12.02
C GLU A 900 -8.42 31.21 12.53
N ARG A 901 -7.55 31.83 11.72
CA ARG A 901 -6.19 32.12 12.12
C ARG A 901 -6.18 33.23 13.18
N ALA A 902 -5.46 33.02 14.28
CA ALA A 902 -5.39 34.01 15.35
C ALA A 902 -4.65 35.29 14.90
N ILE A 903 -5.38 36.40 14.76
CA ILE A 903 -4.78 37.74 14.59
C ILE A 903 -4.33 38.24 15.98
N LYS A 904 -3.02 38.46 16.12
CA LYS A 904 -2.38 38.77 17.42
C LYS A 904 -2.36 40.26 17.72
N ASP A 905 -3.40 40.76 18.38
CA ASP A 905 -3.40 42.09 19.00
C ASP A 905 -2.61 42.14 20.31
N LYS A 906 -2.16 43.34 20.68
CA LYS A 906 -1.34 43.58 21.90
C LYS A 906 -2.06 43.13 23.18
N ARG A 907 -3.39 43.27 23.23
CA ARG A 907 -4.25 42.83 24.36
C ARG A 907 -4.37 41.30 24.42
N LYS A 908 -4.47 40.64 23.26
CA LYS A 908 -4.59 39.18 23.17
C LYS A 908 -3.29 38.48 23.59
N ARG A 909 -2.13 39.00 23.15
CA ARG A 909 -0.80 38.51 23.58
C ARG A 909 -0.58 38.54 25.10
N ALA A 910 -1.12 39.54 25.79
CA ALA A 910 -1.00 39.63 27.24
C ALA A 910 -1.81 38.52 27.93
N LYS A 911 -3.02 38.24 27.42
CA LYS A 911 -3.88 37.16 27.89
C LYS A 911 -3.28 35.79 27.61
N ASP A 912 -2.78 35.55 26.38
CA ASP A 912 -2.13 34.28 26.01
C ASP A 912 -0.96 33.95 26.95
N LYS A 913 -0.20 34.96 27.38
CA LYS A 913 0.93 34.79 28.32
C LYS A 913 0.46 34.38 29.72
N GLU A 914 -0.66 34.93 30.18
CA GLU A 914 -1.28 34.56 31.47
C GLU A 914 -1.84 33.13 31.42
N ASP A 915 -2.52 32.78 30.33
CA ASP A 915 -3.07 31.43 30.11
C ASP A 915 -1.96 30.37 30.03
N ILE A 916 -0.83 30.67 29.36
CA ILE A 916 0.34 29.77 29.30
C ILE A 916 0.97 29.57 30.68
N ALA A 917 1.10 30.63 31.49
CA ALA A 917 1.66 30.53 32.83
C ALA A 917 0.77 29.70 33.77
N ALA A 918 -0.55 29.85 33.66
CA ALA A 918 -1.50 29.03 34.41
C ALA A 918 -1.40 27.54 34.02
N LEU A 919 -1.18 27.24 32.74
CA LEU A 919 -0.95 25.90 32.23
C LEU A 919 0.34 25.26 32.74
N GLU A 920 1.44 26.01 32.83
CA GLU A 920 2.70 25.54 33.41
C GLU A 920 2.52 25.12 34.87
N ILE A 921 1.87 25.97 35.68
CA ILE A 921 1.58 25.66 37.09
C ILE A 921 0.71 24.40 37.21
N ALA A 922 -0.30 24.25 36.35
CA ALA A 922 -1.17 23.07 36.36
C ALA A 922 -0.43 21.79 35.92
N TYR A 923 0.56 21.91 35.03
CA TYR A 923 1.41 20.81 34.62
C TYR A 923 2.37 20.40 35.73
N ASP A 924 3.05 21.36 36.37
CA ASP A 924 4.01 21.08 37.45
C ASP A 924 3.32 20.31 38.58
N ALA A 925 2.09 20.71 38.95
CA ALA A 925 1.28 19.99 39.94
C ALA A 925 0.93 18.54 39.52
N LYS A 926 0.67 18.29 38.23
CA LYS A 926 0.39 16.94 37.70
C LYS A 926 1.66 16.10 37.62
N PHE A 927 2.78 16.72 37.25
CA PHE A 927 4.09 16.10 37.16
C PHE A 927 4.58 15.64 38.54
N ASP A 928 4.50 16.52 39.54
CA ASP A 928 4.84 16.19 40.93
C ASP A 928 3.95 15.05 41.46
N ALA A 929 2.64 15.08 41.18
CA ALA A 929 1.74 14.00 41.56
C ALA A 929 2.09 12.66 40.89
N LEU A 930 2.51 12.66 39.61
CA LEU A 930 2.95 11.45 38.91
C LEU A 930 4.26 10.92 39.53
N LYS A 931 5.20 11.82 39.84
CA LYS A 931 6.47 11.49 40.49
C LYS A 931 6.26 10.88 41.88
N ASP A 932 5.37 11.44 42.69
CA ASP A 932 5.02 10.90 44.00
C ASP A 932 4.49 9.47 43.90
N VAL A 933 3.57 9.21 42.95
CA VAL A 933 3.04 7.86 42.70
C VAL A 933 4.13 6.89 42.24
N LEU A 934 5.08 7.33 41.39
CA LEU A 934 6.23 6.53 40.98
C LEU A 934 7.08 6.16 42.20
N VAL A 935 7.40 7.11 43.06
CA VAL A 935 8.25 6.87 44.24
C VAL A 935 7.59 5.92 45.22
N GLU A 936 6.28 6.05 45.45
CA GLU A 936 5.52 5.11 46.29
C GLU A 936 5.57 3.69 45.74
N LYS A 937 5.38 3.51 44.42
CA LYS A 937 5.44 2.21 43.75
C LYS A 937 6.84 1.61 43.74
N LEU A 938 7.85 2.41 43.39
CA LEU A 938 9.26 2.01 43.48
C LEU A 938 9.57 1.56 44.92
N PHE A 939 9.19 2.34 45.92
CA PHE A 939 9.45 1.97 47.31
C PHE A 939 8.74 0.67 47.73
N ALA A 940 7.53 0.41 47.23
CA ALA A 940 6.85 -0.86 47.46
C ALA A 940 7.61 -2.06 46.87
N ILE A 941 8.23 -1.90 45.69
CA ILE A 941 8.95 -2.97 44.99
C ILE A 941 10.36 -3.19 45.56
N ILE A 942 11.15 -2.12 45.77
CA ILE A 942 12.58 -2.18 46.14
C ILE A 942 12.89 -1.77 47.58
N GLY A 943 11.87 -1.44 48.38
CA GLY A 943 12.01 -1.01 49.76
C GLY A 943 12.83 -1.98 50.61
N GLY A 944 13.95 -1.50 51.19
CA GLY A 944 14.82 -2.30 52.07
C GLY A 944 15.80 -3.25 51.38
N LYS A 945 15.79 -3.35 50.04
CA LYS A 945 16.79 -4.06 49.23
C LYS A 945 18.06 -3.22 49.05
N THR A 946 19.19 -3.86 48.76
CA THR A 946 20.50 -3.21 48.54
C THR A 946 20.71 -2.86 47.07
N ALA A 947 21.03 -1.60 46.78
CA ALA A 947 21.34 -1.12 45.44
C ALA A 947 22.64 -1.75 44.89
N GLN A 948 22.64 -2.17 43.62
CA GLN A 948 23.82 -2.73 42.95
C GLN A 948 24.64 -1.70 42.14
N GLY A 949 24.21 -0.44 42.11
CA GLY A 949 24.87 0.65 41.38
C GLY A 949 24.07 1.03 40.14
N VAL A 950 23.33 2.13 40.19
CA VAL A 950 22.56 2.66 39.04
C VAL A 950 23.22 3.96 38.57
N THR A 951 23.45 4.06 37.27
CA THR A 951 24.10 5.19 36.61
C THR A 951 23.12 5.95 35.71
N ASN A 952 23.38 7.24 35.51
CA ASN A 952 22.73 8.02 34.48
C ASN A 952 23.40 7.82 33.10
N ASP A 953 22.80 8.41 32.06
CA ASP A 953 23.29 8.43 30.67
C ASP A 953 24.76 8.93 30.53
N LEU A 954 25.25 9.70 31.50
CA LEU A 954 26.59 10.30 31.52
C LEU A 954 27.62 9.43 32.29
N GLY A 955 27.20 8.26 32.77
CA GLY A 955 28.04 7.35 33.56
C GLY A 955 28.21 7.76 35.02
N GLU A 956 27.49 8.78 35.50
CA GLU A 956 27.51 9.21 36.89
C GLU A 956 26.65 8.28 37.75
N THR A 957 27.12 7.93 38.94
CA THR A 957 26.41 7.00 39.84
C THR A 957 25.36 7.74 40.66
N VAL A 958 24.09 7.53 40.32
CA VAL A 958 22.93 8.12 41.04
C VAL A 958 22.63 7.32 42.31
N PHE A 959 22.67 5.99 42.22
CA PHE A 959 22.50 5.11 43.38
C PHE A 959 23.79 4.32 43.64
N PRO A 960 24.54 4.60 44.73
CA PRO A 960 25.80 3.91 45.02
C PRO A 960 25.56 2.47 45.51
N LYS A 961 26.45 1.57 45.07
CA LYS A 961 26.43 0.14 45.40
C LYS A 961 26.52 -0.09 46.93
N GLY A 962 25.66 -0.96 47.46
CA GLY A 962 25.69 -1.41 48.86
C GLY A 962 24.84 -0.61 49.86
N LYS A 963 24.19 0.49 49.45
CA LYS A 963 23.20 1.19 50.29
C LYS A 963 21.80 0.60 50.10
N LYS A 964 20.97 0.63 51.16
CA LYS A 964 19.55 0.23 51.06
C LYS A 964 18.71 1.36 50.49
N TYR A 965 17.75 1.03 49.62
CA TYR A 965 16.78 2.01 49.12
C TYR A 965 15.91 2.53 50.28
N THR A 966 15.87 3.85 50.45
CA THR A 966 15.06 4.56 51.45
C THR A 966 14.21 5.61 50.74
N LEU A 967 13.04 5.95 51.30
CA LEU A 967 12.12 6.93 50.72
C LEU A 967 12.80 8.29 50.48
N LYS A 968 13.70 8.70 51.38
CA LYS A 968 14.49 9.94 51.27
C LYS A 968 15.50 9.91 50.10
N MET A 969 16.04 8.73 49.79
CA MET A 969 16.99 8.54 48.69
C MET A 969 16.28 8.53 47.33
N LEU A 970 15.04 8.02 47.27
CA LEU A 970 14.20 8.07 46.07
C LEU A 970 13.66 9.48 45.81
N ASN A 971 13.20 10.21 46.83
CA ASN A 971 12.73 11.59 46.65
C ASN A 971 13.84 12.59 46.28
N ALA A 972 15.11 12.24 46.51
CA ALA A 972 16.25 13.11 46.19
C ALA A 972 16.67 13.07 44.71
N VAL A 973 16.07 12.17 43.90
CA VAL A 973 16.32 12.11 42.46
C VAL A 973 15.43 13.14 41.77
N ASP A 974 16.04 14.08 41.06
CA ASP A 974 15.32 15.12 40.34
C ASP A 974 14.61 14.55 39.11
N ASP A 975 15.31 13.75 38.31
CA ASP A 975 14.82 13.18 37.05
C ASP A 975 15.13 11.67 36.95
N TYR A 976 14.07 10.88 36.79
CA TYR A 976 14.12 9.43 36.64
C TYR A 976 14.30 8.98 35.17
N THR A 977 14.10 9.87 34.19
CA THR A 977 14.11 9.51 32.77
C THR A 977 15.50 9.17 32.23
N HIS A 978 16.54 9.81 32.78
CA HIS A 978 17.95 9.65 32.40
C HIS A 978 18.68 8.50 33.13
N LEU A 979 17.95 7.65 33.86
CA LEU A 979 18.50 6.43 34.45
C LEU A 979 18.45 5.32 33.39
N THR A 980 19.61 5.00 32.83
CA THR A 980 19.77 3.99 31.76
C THR A 980 20.59 2.80 32.21
N GLY A 981 21.64 2.98 33.03
CA GLY A 981 22.55 1.88 33.37
C GLY A 981 22.37 1.28 34.76
N GLY A 982 22.40 -0.06 34.86
CA GLY A 982 22.67 -0.80 36.10
C GLY A 982 21.55 -1.72 36.60
N THR A 983 21.92 -2.80 37.28
CA THR A 983 20.97 -3.67 38.01
C THR A 983 20.52 -2.95 39.28
N TRP A 984 19.21 -2.91 39.53
CA TRP A 984 18.65 -2.25 40.70
C TRP A 984 18.84 -3.10 41.95
N THR A 985 18.60 -4.41 41.83
CA THR A 985 18.69 -5.40 42.90
C THR A 985 19.42 -6.66 42.44
N THR A 986 19.61 -7.62 43.35
CA THR A 986 20.15 -8.96 43.05
C THR A 986 19.12 -9.92 42.46
N ASP A 987 17.86 -9.52 42.33
CA ASP A 987 16.73 -10.36 41.92
C ASP A 987 16.26 -9.95 40.52
N ASP A 988 16.30 -10.88 39.57
CA ASP A 988 15.99 -10.63 38.16
C ASP A 988 14.51 -10.29 37.93
N ASN A 989 13.58 -10.88 38.71
CA ASN A 989 12.15 -10.59 38.59
C ASN A 989 11.82 -9.17 39.08
N LEU A 990 12.43 -8.75 40.20
CA LEU A 990 12.26 -7.38 40.70
C LEU A 990 12.89 -6.36 39.75
N ASN A 991 14.03 -6.69 39.14
CA ASN A 991 14.66 -5.84 38.13
C ASN A 991 13.77 -5.69 36.89
N ALA A 992 13.10 -6.75 36.43
CA ALA A 992 12.13 -6.69 35.34
C ALA A 992 10.93 -5.78 35.71
N MET A 993 10.34 -5.96 36.90
CA MET A 993 9.23 -5.10 37.36
C MET A 993 9.63 -3.63 37.48
N VAL A 994 10.84 -3.33 37.96
CA VAL A 994 11.35 -1.95 38.04
C VAL A 994 11.58 -1.38 36.65
N ALA A 995 12.15 -2.16 35.72
CA ALA A 995 12.33 -1.74 34.34
C ALA A 995 10.98 -1.41 33.68
N ASP A 996 9.96 -2.24 33.87
CA ASP A 996 8.62 -2.03 33.33
C ASP A 996 7.93 -0.82 33.97
N LEU A 997 8.10 -0.61 35.28
CA LEU A 997 7.56 0.55 35.99
C LEU A 997 8.21 1.85 35.47
N MET A 998 9.54 1.85 35.31
CA MET A 998 10.29 2.98 34.76
C MET A 998 9.91 3.27 33.31
N HIS A 999 9.68 2.24 32.50
CA HIS A 999 9.21 2.37 31.12
C HIS A 999 7.81 2.99 31.07
N ASN A 1000 6.86 2.46 31.85
CA ASN A 1000 5.49 3.01 31.93
C ASN A 1000 5.46 4.46 32.44
N TYR A 1001 6.35 4.80 33.38
CA TYR A 1001 6.52 6.17 33.84
C TYR A 1001 7.03 7.10 32.73
N LYS A 1002 8.08 6.68 31.98
CA LYS A 1002 8.59 7.45 30.83
C LYS A 1002 7.49 7.71 29.78
N ILE A 1003 6.62 6.72 29.51
CA ILE A 1003 5.48 6.90 28.59
C ILE A 1003 4.52 7.97 29.14
N LYS A 1004 4.11 7.87 30.41
CA LYS A 1004 3.17 8.83 31.02
C LYS A 1004 3.72 10.23 31.15
N GLU A 1005 5.00 10.37 31.47
CA GLU A 1005 5.67 11.66 31.50
C GLU A 1005 5.69 12.31 30.11
N ASN A 1006 6.06 11.55 29.08
CA ASN A 1006 6.05 12.01 27.70
C ASN A 1006 4.64 12.44 27.26
N ASP A 1007 3.60 11.69 27.65
CA ASP A 1007 2.20 12.06 27.38
C ASP A 1007 1.81 13.39 28.03
N LEU A 1008 2.17 13.59 29.31
CA LEU A 1008 1.91 14.84 30.04
C LEU A 1008 2.66 16.03 29.41
N GLN A 1009 3.96 15.87 29.11
CA GLN A 1009 4.75 16.88 28.42
C GLN A 1009 4.17 17.20 27.04
N GLY A 1010 3.71 16.17 26.33
CA GLY A 1010 3.00 16.29 25.06
C GLY A 1010 1.73 17.13 25.16
N SER A 1011 0.88 16.86 26.16
CA SER A 1011 -0.35 17.61 26.39
C SER A 1011 -0.06 19.09 26.67
N LEU A 1012 0.92 19.39 27.52
CA LEU A 1012 1.33 20.76 27.81
C LEU A 1012 1.80 21.48 26.54
N ARG A 1013 2.68 20.84 25.75
CA ARG A 1013 3.19 21.43 24.49
C ARG A 1013 2.04 21.70 23.52
N ARG A 1014 1.07 20.77 23.40
CA ARG A 1014 -0.12 20.92 22.55
C ARG A 1014 -0.97 22.10 22.99
N GLU A 1015 -1.33 22.17 24.26
CA GLU A 1015 -2.18 23.23 24.82
C GLU A 1015 -1.52 24.61 24.70
N LYS A 1016 -0.22 24.72 25.02
CA LYS A 1016 0.58 25.94 24.81
C LYS A 1016 0.59 26.38 23.34
N PHE A 1017 0.74 25.42 22.42
CA PHE A 1017 0.77 25.71 20.99
C PHE A 1017 -0.59 26.21 20.49
N THR A 1018 -1.69 25.56 20.88
CA THR A 1018 -3.05 25.97 20.51
C THR A 1018 -3.36 27.39 20.95
N ILE A 1019 -2.98 27.77 22.17
CA ILE A 1019 -3.14 29.15 22.67
C ILE A 1019 -2.27 30.13 21.89
N SER A 1020 -1.00 29.77 21.64
CA SER A 1020 -0.05 30.68 21.01
C SER A 1020 -0.33 30.92 19.51
N VAL A 1021 -0.69 29.89 18.74
CA VAL A 1021 -0.76 29.97 17.28
C VAL A 1021 -2.20 30.07 16.76
N GLY A 1022 -3.19 29.59 17.52
CA GLY A 1022 -4.56 29.41 17.05
C GLY A 1022 -4.66 28.24 16.07
N ASP A 1023 -5.66 28.27 15.18
CA ASP A 1023 -5.81 27.22 14.17
C ASP A 1023 -4.81 27.39 13.01
N GLU A 1024 -4.16 26.28 12.65
CA GLU A 1024 -3.22 26.21 11.54
C GLU A 1024 -3.99 26.07 10.22
N LEU A 1025 -3.93 27.09 9.38
CA LEU A 1025 -4.55 27.13 8.05
C LEU A 1025 -3.48 27.30 6.95
N PRO A 1026 -3.74 26.83 5.71
CA PRO A 1026 -2.83 27.04 4.58
C PRO A 1026 -2.55 28.54 4.33
N SER A 1027 -1.37 28.84 3.78
CA SER A 1027 -0.94 30.22 3.52
C SER A 1027 -1.90 30.94 2.56
N GLY A 1028 -2.36 32.13 2.96
CA GLY A 1028 -3.29 32.96 2.18
C GLY A 1028 -4.77 32.74 2.52
N ILE A 1029 -5.09 31.74 3.36
CA ILE A 1029 -6.44 31.51 3.88
C ILE A 1029 -6.54 32.13 5.28
N LEU A 1030 -7.52 33.01 5.48
CA LEU A 1030 -7.78 33.66 6.77
C LEU A 1030 -8.75 32.86 7.62
N LYS A 1031 -9.84 32.38 7.00
CA LYS A 1031 -10.88 31.58 7.63
C LYS A 1031 -11.30 30.42 6.72
N LEU A 1032 -11.67 29.30 7.33
CA LEU A 1032 -12.22 28.13 6.65
C LEU A 1032 -13.53 27.74 7.33
N ALA A 1033 -14.63 27.87 6.58
CA ALA A 1033 -15.96 27.44 7.03
C ALA A 1033 -16.29 26.09 6.41
N LYS A 1034 -16.74 25.13 7.23
CA LYS A 1034 -17.20 23.81 6.81
C LYS A 1034 -18.62 23.55 7.31
N VAL A 1035 -19.46 22.99 6.46
CA VAL A 1035 -20.82 22.57 6.77
C VAL A 1035 -20.99 21.11 6.38
N TYR A 1036 -21.49 20.30 7.31
CA TYR A 1036 -21.74 18.88 7.11
C TYR A 1036 -23.24 18.66 6.95
N ILE A 1037 -23.62 18.01 5.84
CA ILE A 1037 -25.03 17.76 5.50
C ILE A 1037 -25.25 16.26 5.37
N ALA A 1038 -26.17 15.73 6.19
CA ALA A 1038 -26.60 14.35 6.11
C ALA A 1038 -27.75 14.20 5.10
N LYS A 1039 -27.62 13.25 4.18
CA LYS A 1039 -28.60 12.87 3.17
C LYS A 1039 -29.10 11.46 3.46
N LYS A 1040 -30.42 11.32 3.58
CA LYS A 1040 -31.08 10.01 3.65
C LYS A 1040 -31.40 9.55 2.24
N ARG A 1041 -30.70 8.52 1.75
CA ARG A 1041 -30.87 7.99 0.39
C ARG A 1041 -31.64 6.67 0.41
N LYS A 1042 -32.93 6.77 0.08
CA LYS A 1042 -33.81 5.61 -0.12
C LYS A 1042 -33.48 4.90 -1.44
N LEU A 1043 -33.95 3.66 -1.58
CA LEU A 1043 -33.84 2.90 -2.81
C LEU A 1043 -34.76 3.48 -3.89
N LYS A 1044 -34.24 3.65 -5.11
CA LYS A 1044 -34.98 4.19 -6.26
C LYS A 1044 -34.82 3.31 -7.50
N VAL A 1045 -35.70 3.51 -8.48
CA VAL A 1045 -35.54 2.97 -9.83
C VAL A 1045 -34.25 3.52 -10.44
N GLY A 1046 -33.43 2.64 -11.00
CA GLY A 1046 -32.09 2.94 -11.53
C GLY A 1046 -30.94 2.68 -10.55
N ASP A 1047 -31.22 2.45 -9.27
CA ASP A 1047 -30.17 2.04 -8.32
C ASP A 1047 -29.70 0.62 -8.61
N LYS A 1048 -28.42 0.36 -8.32
CA LYS A 1048 -27.80 -0.95 -8.53
C LYS A 1048 -27.79 -1.77 -7.23
N MET A 1049 -28.24 -3.01 -7.33
CA MET A 1049 -28.18 -4.02 -6.27
C MET A 1049 -27.40 -5.25 -6.74
N ALA A 1050 -26.92 -6.03 -5.78
CA ALA A 1050 -26.25 -7.30 -6.06
C ALA A 1050 -26.42 -8.29 -4.91
N GLY A 1051 -26.30 -9.59 -5.21
CA GLY A 1051 -26.00 -10.61 -4.20
C GLY A 1051 -24.50 -10.88 -4.12
N ARG A 1052 -24.12 -11.84 -3.27
CA ARG A 1052 -22.70 -12.23 -3.07
C ARG A 1052 -22.13 -13.10 -4.20
N HIS A 1053 -23.01 -13.71 -5.00
CA HIS A 1053 -22.68 -14.66 -6.07
C HIS A 1053 -22.46 -13.99 -7.45
N GLY A 1054 -22.09 -12.70 -7.47
CA GLY A 1054 -21.88 -11.93 -8.71
C GLY A 1054 -23.16 -11.65 -9.52
N ASN A 1055 -24.34 -11.93 -8.95
CA ASN A 1055 -25.64 -11.57 -9.51
C ASN A 1055 -25.92 -10.08 -9.27
N LYS A 1056 -25.66 -9.26 -10.28
CA LYS A 1056 -25.92 -7.81 -10.27
C LYS A 1056 -27.23 -7.50 -10.98
N GLY A 1057 -27.89 -6.44 -10.55
CA GLY A 1057 -29.07 -5.96 -11.25
C GLY A 1057 -29.42 -4.51 -10.95
N ILE A 1058 -30.20 -3.91 -11.84
CA ILE A 1058 -30.71 -2.55 -11.70
C ILE A 1058 -32.17 -2.63 -11.27
N VAL A 1059 -32.57 -1.85 -10.27
CA VAL A 1059 -33.97 -1.76 -9.88
C VAL A 1059 -34.75 -1.12 -11.03
N ALA A 1060 -35.56 -1.91 -11.74
CA ALA A 1060 -36.32 -1.41 -12.88
C ALA A 1060 -37.70 -0.92 -12.47
N ARG A 1061 -38.33 -1.56 -11.49
CA ARG A 1061 -39.65 -1.17 -11.00
C ARG A 1061 -39.83 -1.48 -9.53
N ILE A 1062 -40.44 -0.53 -8.82
CA ILE A 1062 -40.99 -0.74 -7.48
C ILE A 1062 -42.49 -0.99 -7.66
N VAL A 1063 -42.96 -2.15 -7.19
CA VAL A 1063 -44.32 -2.67 -7.37
C VAL A 1063 -45.03 -2.65 -6.03
N ARG A 1064 -46.32 -2.30 -6.01
CA ARG A 1064 -47.11 -2.28 -4.78
C ARG A 1064 -47.17 -3.66 -4.16
N GLU A 1065 -47.23 -3.74 -2.83
CA GLU A 1065 -47.17 -5.02 -2.11
C GLU A 1065 -48.29 -5.96 -2.54
N GLU A 1066 -49.49 -5.44 -2.80
CA GLU A 1066 -50.64 -6.22 -3.27
C GLU A 1066 -50.50 -6.78 -4.69
N ASP A 1067 -49.66 -6.17 -5.53
CA ASP A 1067 -49.42 -6.60 -6.91
C ASP A 1067 -48.28 -7.63 -7.02
N MET A 1068 -47.56 -7.88 -5.92
CA MET A 1068 -46.43 -8.82 -5.89
C MET A 1068 -46.92 -10.28 -5.85
N PRO A 1069 -46.15 -11.22 -6.42
CA PRO A 1069 -46.39 -12.63 -6.19
C PRO A 1069 -46.37 -12.99 -4.70
N PHE A 1070 -47.30 -13.83 -4.26
CA PHE A 1070 -47.42 -14.22 -2.85
C PHE A 1070 -47.57 -15.72 -2.67
N LEU A 1071 -47.19 -16.21 -1.49
CA LEU A 1071 -47.25 -17.63 -1.09
C LEU A 1071 -48.67 -18.03 -0.65
N GLU A 1072 -48.91 -19.33 -0.49
CA GLU A 1072 -50.20 -19.86 0.03
C GLU A 1072 -50.59 -19.29 1.40
N ASP A 1073 -49.61 -18.89 2.22
CA ASP A 1073 -49.84 -18.23 3.52
C ASP A 1073 -50.22 -16.75 3.42
N GLY A 1074 -50.35 -16.21 2.20
CA GLY A 1074 -50.64 -14.81 1.93
C GLY A 1074 -49.42 -13.89 2.00
N SER A 1075 -48.23 -14.40 2.32
CA SER A 1075 -47.04 -13.55 2.42
C SER A 1075 -46.46 -13.20 1.05
N PRO A 1076 -46.31 -11.91 0.70
CA PRO A 1076 -45.73 -11.49 -0.56
C PRO A 1076 -44.21 -11.66 -0.56
N VAL A 1077 -43.65 -11.86 -1.76
CA VAL A 1077 -42.19 -11.85 -1.96
C VAL A 1077 -41.67 -10.41 -2.00
N ASP A 1078 -40.45 -10.18 -1.53
CA ASP A 1078 -39.85 -8.85 -1.53
C ASP A 1078 -39.22 -8.49 -2.87
N ILE A 1079 -38.62 -9.49 -3.54
CA ILE A 1079 -37.83 -9.32 -4.76
C ILE A 1079 -38.22 -10.42 -5.75
N VAL A 1080 -38.34 -10.06 -7.03
CA VAL A 1080 -38.45 -11.03 -8.12
C VAL A 1080 -37.22 -10.95 -9.02
N LEU A 1081 -36.51 -12.07 -9.13
CA LEU A 1081 -35.30 -12.22 -9.96
C LEU A 1081 -35.58 -13.08 -11.18
N ASN A 1082 -34.82 -12.83 -12.25
CA ASN A 1082 -34.92 -13.59 -13.49
C ASN A 1082 -34.21 -14.95 -13.35
N PRO A 1083 -34.90 -16.09 -13.54
CA PRO A 1083 -34.27 -17.40 -13.44
C PRO A 1083 -33.26 -17.66 -14.57
N LEU A 1084 -33.43 -17.04 -15.74
CA LEU A 1084 -32.55 -17.26 -16.90
C LEU A 1084 -31.12 -16.76 -16.68
N GLY A 1085 -30.94 -15.83 -15.74
CA GLY A 1085 -29.64 -15.29 -15.38
C GLY A 1085 -28.75 -16.27 -14.62
N VAL A 1086 -29.30 -17.35 -14.04
CA VAL A 1086 -28.53 -18.31 -13.23
C VAL A 1086 -27.79 -19.33 -14.11
N PRO A 1087 -28.44 -20.06 -15.05
CA PRO A 1087 -27.74 -21.05 -15.86
C PRO A 1087 -26.69 -20.44 -16.78
N SER A 1088 -26.99 -19.28 -17.40
CA SER A 1088 -26.06 -18.60 -18.31
C SER A 1088 -24.79 -18.10 -17.62
N ARG A 1089 -24.83 -17.90 -16.30
CA ARG A 1089 -23.71 -17.36 -15.51
C ARG A 1089 -23.08 -18.39 -14.59
N MET A 1090 -23.68 -19.56 -14.47
CA MET A 1090 -23.20 -20.69 -13.67
C MET A 1090 -22.89 -20.28 -12.21
N ASN A 1091 -23.77 -19.49 -11.60
CA ASN A 1091 -23.68 -19.11 -10.19
C ASN A 1091 -24.82 -19.75 -9.37
N ILE A 1092 -24.73 -21.07 -9.23
CA ILE A 1092 -25.77 -21.91 -8.62
C ILE A 1092 -25.78 -21.71 -7.09
N GLY A 1093 -24.68 -21.27 -6.49
CA GLY A 1093 -24.56 -21.02 -5.05
C GLY A 1093 -25.69 -20.15 -4.50
N GLN A 1094 -26.17 -19.18 -5.28
CA GLN A 1094 -27.27 -18.28 -4.87
C GLN A 1094 -28.59 -19.04 -4.61
N ILE A 1095 -28.84 -20.17 -5.29
CA ILE A 1095 -30.04 -20.98 -5.09
C ILE A 1095 -29.92 -21.73 -3.76
N TYR A 1096 -28.76 -22.35 -3.48
CA TYR A 1096 -28.51 -23.01 -2.21
C TYR A 1096 -28.61 -22.02 -1.03
N GLU A 1097 -28.03 -20.84 -1.18
CA GLU A 1097 -28.17 -19.73 -0.21
C GLU A 1097 -29.65 -19.40 0.03
N THR A 1098 -30.43 -19.28 -1.05
CA THR A 1098 -31.86 -18.94 -0.98
C THR A 1098 -32.67 -19.97 -0.20
N VAL A 1099 -32.44 -21.25 -0.45
CA VAL A 1099 -33.18 -22.36 0.19
C VAL A 1099 -32.78 -22.50 1.67
N LEU A 1100 -31.47 -22.54 1.96
CA LEU A 1100 -30.97 -22.66 3.34
C LEU A 1100 -31.33 -21.42 4.18
N GLY A 1101 -31.28 -20.23 3.57
CA GLY A 1101 -31.70 -18.99 4.21
C GLY A 1101 -33.18 -19.00 4.61
N TRP A 1102 -34.05 -19.63 3.80
CA TRP A 1102 -35.46 -19.77 4.14
C TRP A 1102 -35.68 -20.71 5.33
N ALA A 1103 -34.97 -21.83 5.38
CA ALA A 1103 -34.98 -22.74 6.53
C ALA A 1103 -34.50 -22.01 7.81
N GLY A 1104 -33.38 -21.29 7.72
CA GLY A 1104 -32.82 -20.54 8.84
C GLY A 1104 -33.75 -19.45 9.36
N GLN A 1105 -34.43 -18.73 8.48
CA GLN A 1105 -35.42 -17.73 8.88
C GLN A 1105 -36.61 -18.36 9.63
N LYS A 1106 -37.11 -19.51 9.19
CA LYS A 1106 -38.24 -20.21 9.86
C LYS A 1106 -37.83 -20.84 11.19
N LEU A 1107 -36.62 -21.38 11.29
CA LEU A 1107 -36.09 -22.00 12.51
C LEU A 1107 -35.50 -20.98 13.51
N GLY A 1108 -35.26 -19.74 13.08
CA GLY A 1108 -34.58 -18.72 13.89
C GLY A 1108 -33.09 -19.03 14.12
N ARG A 1109 -32.45 -19.80 13.22
CA ARG A 1109 -31.05 -20.22 13.30
C ARG A 1109 -30.21 -19.54 12.21
N LYS A 1110 -28.94 -19.30 12.49
CA LYS A 1110 -27.94 -18.86 11.51
C LYS A 1110 -26.95 -19.99 11.24
N PHE A 1111 -26.44 -20.01 10.02
CA PHE A 1111 -25.58 -21.06 9.50
C PHE A 1111 -24.21 -20.51 9.10
N ALA A 1112 -23.19 -21.34 9.24
CA ALA A 1112 -21.85 -21.12 8.69
C ALA A 1112 -21.56 -22.25 7.70
N THR A 1113 -21.45 -21.89 6.42
CA THR A 1113 -21.06 -22.75 5.30
C THR A 1113 -19.71 -22.25 4.75
N PRO A 1114 -18.58 -22.69 5.32
CA PRO A 1114 -17.26 -22.34 4.80
C PRO A 1114 -17.08 -22.77 3.35
N ILE A 1115 -16.23 -22.06 2.61
CA ILE A 1115 -15.97 -22.38 1.19
C ILE A 1115 -15.29 -23.75 1.06
N PHE A 1116 -15.68 -24.53 0.05
CA PHE A 1116 -15.19 -25.90 -0.21
C PHE A 1116 -15.42 -26.93 0.91
N ASP A 1117 -16.13 -26.54 1.98
CA ASP A 1117 -16.45 -27.38 3.14
C ASP A 1117 -17.79 -26.91 3.75
N GLY A 1118 -18.76 -26.67 2.88
CA GLY A 1118 -20.08 -26.13 3.19
C GLY A 1118 -21.14 -27.21 3.44
N ALA A 1119 -22.39 -26.77 3.60
CA ALA A 1119 -23.52 -27.67 3.80
C ALA A 1119 -23.78 -28.52 2.55
N THR A 1120 -23.98 -29.82 2.73
CA THR A 1120 -24.38 -30.71 1.63
C THR A 1120 -25.87 -30.56 1.31
N ILE A 1121 -26.28 -30.99 0.12
CA ILE A 1121 -27.69 -30.93 -0.30
C ILE A 1121 -28.61 -31.73 0.63
N ASP A 1122 -28.13 -32.86 1.17
CA ASP A 1122 -28.90 -33.69 2.10
C ASP A 1122 -29.11 -33.00 3.43
N GLN A 1123 -28.07 -32.35 3.98
CA GLN A 1123 -28.18 -31.53 5.19
C GLN A 1123 -29.13 -30.35 5.00
N ILE A 1124 -29.10 -29.68 3.83
CA ILE A 1124 -30.05 -28.61 3.52
C ILE A 1124 -31.47 -29.16 3.50
N ASN A 1125 -31.69 -30.32 2.87
CA ASN A 1125 -33.00 -30.96 2.79
C ASN A 1125 -33.53 -31.37 4.18
N GLU A 1126 -32.70 -31.92 5.05
CA GLU A 1126 -33.06 -32.23 6.44
C GLU A 1126 -33.52 -30.98 7.20
N LEU A 1127 -32.82 -29.85 7.03
CA LEU A 1127 -33.20 -28.58 7.65
C LEU A 1127 -34.47 -27.99 7.02
N THR A 1128 -34.70 -28.17 5.71
CA THR A 1128 -35.96 -27.77 5.10
C THR A 1128 -37.13 -28.59 5.61
N ASP A 1129 -36.91 -29.90 5.84
CA ASP A 1129 -37.91 -30.79 6.40
C ASP A 1129 -38.20 -30.44 7.88
N GLU A 1130 -37.17 -30.13 8.68
CA GLU A 1130 -37.30 -29.63 10.06
C GLU A 1130 -38.09 -28.31 10.11
N ALA A 1131 -37.83 -27.41 9.15
CA ALA A 1131 -38.50 -26.11 9.05
C ALA A 1131 -39.93 -26.18 8.50
N GLY A 1132 -40.37 -27.34 8.00
CA GLY A 1132 -41.67 -27.52 7.35
C GLY A 1132 -41.82 -26.73 6.04
N ILE A 1133 -40.72 -26.51 5.31
CA ILE A 1133 -40.73 -25.84 4.00
C ILE A 1133 -40.47 -26.86 2.88
N PRO A 1134 -40.94 -26.61 1.64
CA PRO A 1134 -40.71 -27.54 0.53
C PRO A 1134 -39.22 -27.75 0.25
N ARG A 1135 -38.82 -29.01 0.00
CA ARG A 1135 -37.48 -29.34 -0.50
C ARG A 1135 -37.18 -28.55 -1.78
N PHE A 1136 -35.92 -28.14 -1.95
CA PHE A 1136 -35.46 -27.24 -3.03
C PHE A 1136 -36.11 -25.84 -3.06
N GLY A 1137 -36.97 -25.49 -2.09
CA GLY A 1137 -37.71 -24.22 -2.08
C GLY A 1137 -38.73 -24.08 -3.21
N HIS A 1138 -39.12 -25.18 -3.88
CA HIS A 1138 -40.11 -25.14 -4.96
C HIS A 1138 -41.52 -25.05 -4.39
N THR A 1139 -42.21 -23.95 -4.67
CA THR A 1139 -43.58 -23.72 -4.20
C THR A 1139 -44.42 -23.03 -5.26
N HIS A 1140 -45.73 -23.23 -5.23
CA HIS A 1140 -46.64 -22.42 -6.03
C HIS A 1140 -46.76 -21.01 -5.46
N LEU A 1141 -46.84 -20.04 -6.36
CA LEU A 1141 -47.11 -18.65 -6.07
C LEU A 1141 -48.45 -18.25 -6.70
N TYR A 1142 -49.01 -17.15 -6.22
CA TYR A 1142 -50.23 -16.53 -6.73
C TYR A 1142 -49.91 -15.14 -7.25
N ASP A 1143 -50.51 -14.76 -8.37
CA ASP A 1143 -50.40 -13.42 -8.95
C ASP A 1143 -51.18 -12.43 -8.09
N GLY A 1144 -50.51 -11.43 -7.51
CA GLY A 1144 -51.15 -10.38 -6.71
C GLY A 1144 -52.22 -9.58 -7.48
N GLY A 1145 -52.07 -9.41 -8.79
CA GLY A 1145 -53.01 -8.65 -9.60
C GLY A 1145 -54.32 -9.38 -9.94
N THR A 1146 -54.26 -10.71 -10.10
CA THR A 1146 -55.42 -11.53 -10.51
C THR A 1146 -55.92 -12.47 -9.42
N GLY A 1147 -55.11 -12.76 -8.40
CA GLY A 1147 -55.35 -13.78 -7.38
C GLY A 1147 -55.22 -15.22 -7.91
N GLN A 1148 -54.87 -15.42 -9.18
CA GLN A 1148 -54.74 -16.75 -9.76
C GLN A 1148 -53.39 -17.37 -9.44
N ARG A 1149 -53.37 -18.69 -9.24
CA ARG A 1149 -52.14 -19.45 -9.04
C ARG A 1149 -51.35 -19.55 -10.35
N PHE A 1150 -50.03 -19.42 -10.28
CA PHE A 1150 -49.18 -19.70 -11.44
C PHE A 1150 -49.17 -21.20 -11.79
N ASP A 1151 -49.09 -21.49 -13.10
CA ASP A 1151 -49.14 -22.86 -13.62
C ASP A 1151 -47.95 -23.72 -13.15
N GLN A 1152 -46.76 -23.12 -13.06
CA GLN A 1152 -45.54 -23.79 -12.63
C GLN A 1152 -45.09 -23.30 -11.24
N PRO A 1153 -44.55 -24.18 -10.38
CA PRO A 1153 -43.92 -23.76 -9.14
C PRO A 1153 -42.65 -22.97 -9.44
N ALA A 1154 -42.34 -22.01 -8.57
CA ALA A 1154 -41.11 -21.23 -8.64
C ALA A 1154 -40.23 -21.53 -7.43
N THR A 1155 -38.93 -21.32 -7.58
CA THR A 1155 -38.00 -21.36 -6.43
C THR A 1155 -38.18 -20.09 -5.62
N VAL A 1156 -38.55 -20.25 -4.36
CA VAL A 1156 -38.70 -19.16 -3.38
C VAL A 1156 -37.78 -19.43 -2.21
N GLY A 1157 -37.27 -18.37 -1.59
CA GLY A 1157 -36.58 -18.47 -0.32
C GLY A 1157 -36.03 -17.14 0.13
N VAL A 1158 -34.96 -17.15 0.92
CA VAL A 1158 -34.37 -15.94 1.52
C VAL A 1158 -32.91 -15.82 1.11
N ILE A 1159 -32.58 -14.77 0.37
CA ILE A 1159 -31.23 -14.49 -0.12
C ILE A 1159 -30.67 -13.21 0.51
N TYR A 1160 -29.36 -13.13 0.69
CA TYR A 1160 -28.70 -11.93 1.21
C TYR A 1160 -28.39 -10.93 0.09
N MET A 1161 -29.04 -9.77 0.12
CA MET A 1161 -28.92 -8.73 -0.91
C MET A 1161 -28.20 -7.49 -0.41
N LEU A 1162 -27.47 -6.85 -1.31
CA LEU A 1162 -26.63 -5.68 -1.10
C LEU A 1162 -27.11 -4.51 -1.95
N LYS A 1163 -27.04 -3.30 -1.40
CA LYS A 1163 -27.16 -2.05 -2.16
C LYS A 1163 -25.75 -1.54 -2.48
N LEU A 1164 -25.44 -1.29 -3.75
CA LEU A 1164 -24.13 -0.80 -4.15
C LEU A 1164 -24.08 0.73 -4.14
N GLY A 1165 -22.88 1.30 -4.02
CA GLY A 1165 -22.63 2.76 -4.10
C GLY A 1165 -22.92 3.39 -5.47
N HIS A 1166 -23.43 2.62 -6.44
CA HIS A 1166 -23.84 3.07 -7.76
C HIS A 1166 -25.30 3.52 -7.75
N MET A 1167 -25.53 4.72 -7.23
CA MET A 1167 -26.87 5.31 -7.13
C MET A 1167 -27.22 6.16 -8.34
N VAL A 1168 -28.50 6.18 -8.73
CA VAL A 1168 -28.96 6.93 -9.91
C VAL A 1168 -28.79 8.43 -9.76
N ASP A 1169 -29.01 8.98 -8.56
CA ASP A 1169 -28.90 10.42 -8.29
C ASP A 1169 -27.48 10.98 -8.54
N ASP A 1170 -26.46 10.13 -8.36
CA ASP A 1170 -25.06 10.52 -8.62
C ASP A 1170 -24.72 10.44 -10.11
N LYS A 1171 -25.37 9.54 -10.86
CA LYS A 1171 -25.11 9.31 -12.29
C LYS A 1171 -25.92 10.21 -13.21
N MET A 1172 -27.10 10.64 -12.78
CA MET A 1172 -27.94 11.54 -13.57
C MET A 1172 -27.23 12.89 -13.76
N HIS A 1173 -27.04 13.27 -15.02
CA HIS A 1173 -26.44 14.55 -15.41
C HIS A 1173 -27.07 15.04 -16.70
N ALA A 1174 -27.44 16.32 -16.73
CA ALA A 1174 -28.01 16.99 -17.88
C ALA A 1174 -27.44 18.41 -17.97
N ARG A 1175 -27.17 18.85 -19.19
CA ARG A 1175 -26.65 20.18 -19.50
C ARG A 1175 -27.41 20.73 -20.71
N SER A 1176 -27.89 21.96 -20.58
CA SER A 1176 -28.32 22.78 -21.71
C SER A 1176 -27.18 23.72 -22.11
N ILE A 1177 -26.89 24.71 -21.27
CA ILE A 1177 -25.76 25.64 -21.36
C ILE A 1177 -24.90 25.53 -20.10
N GLY A 1178 -23.65 25.94 -20.16
CA GLY A 1178 -22.76 25.84 -19.01
C GLY A 1178 -21.42 26.53 -19.25
N PRO A 1179 -20.44 26.34 -18.36
CA PRO A 1179 -19.12 26.90 -18.54
C PRO A 1179 -18.38 26.24 -19.71
N TYR A 1180 -17.45 26.99 -20.28
CA TYR A 1180 -16.62 26.62 -21.42
C TYR A 1180 -15.14 26.76 -21.06
N SER A 1181 -14.31 25.96 -21.71
CA SER A 1181 -12.86 26.03 -21.64
C SER A 1181 -12.37 27.39 -22.15
N LEU A 1182 -11.42 28.00 -21.45
CA LEU A 1182 -10.83 29.27 -21.88
C LEU A 1182 -10.04 29.14 -23.18
N ILE A 1183 -9.36 28.00 -23.38
CA ILE A 1183 -8.45 27.77 -24.51
C ILE A 1183 -9.24 27.26 -25.72
N THR A 1184 -9.94 26.14 -25.56
CA THR A 1184 -10.60 25.46 -26.68
C THR A 1184 -12.01 25.96 -26.94
N GLN A 1185 -12.57 26.81 -26.07
CA GLN A 1185 -13.98 27.24 -26.12
C GLN A 1185 -15.03 26.13 -26.10
N GLN A 1186 -14.63 24.88 -25.87
CA GLN A 1186 -15.52 23.74 -25.75
C GLN A 1186 -16.20 23.69 -24.37
N PRO A 1187 -17.39 23.06 -24.26
CA PRO A 1187 -17.99 22.70 -22.99
C PRO A 1187 -16.95 22.05 -22.05
N LEU A 1188 -16.89 22.50 -20.79
CA LEU A 1188 -16.08 21.80 -19.79
C LEU A 1188 -16.51 20.33 -19.63
N GLY A 1189 -15.62 19.49 -19.11
CA GLY A 1189 -15.91 18.07 -18.88
C GLY A 1189 -16.42 17.81 -17.46
N GLY A 1190 -17.36 16.86 -17.32
CA GLY A 1190 -17.75 16.27 -16.04
C GLY A 1190 -18.84 17.02 -15.26
N LYS A 1191 -19.57 16.27 -14.42
CA LYS A 1191 -20.75 16.74 -13.66
C LYS A 1191 -20.43 17.89 -12.70
N ALA A 1192 -19.27 17.84 -12.03
CA ALA A 1192 -18.88 18.84 -11.03
C ALA A 1192 -18.73 20.26 -11.61
N GLN A 1193 -18.35 20.36 -12.88
CA GLN A 1193 -18.22 21.62 -13.60
C GLN A 1193 -19.44 21.94 -14.46
N PHE A 1194 -20.54 21.20 -14.30
CA PHE A 1194 -21.71 21.29 -15.18
C PHE A 1194 -21.32 21.11 -16.67
N GLY A 1195 -20.45 20.12 -16.92
CA GLY A 1195 -19.82 19.86 -18.20
C GLY A 1195 -20.71 19.18 -19.24
N GLY A 1196 -20.29 19.18 -20.50
CA GLY A 1196 -20.96 18.47 -21.60
C GLY A 1196 -20.54 16.99 -21.69
N GLN A 1197 -21.34 16.19 -22.40
CA GLN A 1197 -20.93 14.84 -22.82
C GLN A 1197 -19.88 14.92 -23.93
N ARG A 1198 -18.92 14.01 -23.91
CA ARG A 1198 -17.96 13.87 -25.00
C ARG A 1198 -18.63 13.16 -26.17
N PHE A 1199 -18.62 13.79 -27.33
CA PHE A 1199 -18.99 13.18 -28.60
C PHE A 1199 -17.70 12.85 -29.35
N GLY A 1200 -17.35 11.57 -29.42
CA GLY A 1200 -16.08 11.10 -29.94
C GLY A 1200 -16.14 10.68 -31.41
N GLU A 1201 -15.03 10.15 -31.90
CA GLU A 1201 -14.87 9.70 -33.28
C GLU A 1201 -15.87 8.59 -33.65
N MET A 1202 -16.10 7.62 -32.77
CA MET A 1202 -17.05 6.54 -33.03
C MET A 1202 -18.49 7.03 -33.16
N GLU A 1203 -18.89 8.01 -32.35
CA GLU A 1203 -20.23 8.61 -32.45
C GLU A 1203 -20.37 9.48 -33.71
N VAL A 1204 -19.29 10.12 -34.17
CA VAL A 1204 -19.25 10.84 -35.46
C VAL A 1204 -19.48 9.86 -36.62
N TRP A 1205 -18.74 8.75 -36.66
CA TRP A 1205 -18.92 7.72 -37.70
C TRP A 1205 -20.34 7.17 -37.75
N ALA A 1206 -20.99 7.03 -36.58
CA ALA A 1206 -22.38 6.60 -36.52
C ALA A 1206 -23.30 7.61 -37.25
N LEU A 1207 -23.15 8.91 -37.01
CA LEU A 1207 -23.95 9.94 -37.71
C LEU A 1207 -23.63 10.03 -39.20
N GLU A 1208 -22.35 9.87 -39.58
CA GLU A 1208 -21.93 9.82 -40.98
C GLU A 1208 -22.57 8.63 -41.71
N ALA A 1209 -22.60 7.45 -41.08
CA ALA A 1209 -23.23 6.26 -41.65
C ALA A 1209 -24.74 6.44 -41.90
N TYR A 1210 -25.43 7.22 -41.06
CA TYR A 1210 -26.83 7.60 -41.28
C TYR A 1210 -27.02 8.73 -42.30
N GLY A 1211 -25.95 9.39 -42.74
CA GLY A 1211 -26.03 10.59 -43.58
C GLY A 1211 -26.59 11.80 -42.84
N ALA A 1212 -26.52 11.84 -41.50
CA ALA A 1212 -27.08 12.88 -40.65
C ALA A 1212 -26.16 14.13 -40.58
N SER A 1213 -25.79 14.67 -41.74
CA SER A 1213 -24.80 15.75 -41.87
C SER A 1213 -25.17 17.02 -41.10
N SER A 1214 -26.45 17.43 -41.10
CA SER A 1214 -26.92 18.61 -40.35
C SER A 1214 -26.77 18.43 -38.84
N THR A 1215 -27.07 17.24 -38.31
CA THR A 1215 -26.94 16.93 -36.88
C THR A 1215 -25.46 16.91 -36.49
N LEU A 1216 -24.63 16.28 -37.30
CA LEU A 1216 -23.19 16.26 -37.08
C LEU A 1216 -22.59 17.66 -37.11
N ARG A 1217 -22.97 18.47 -38.11
CA ARG A 1217 -22.52 19.86 -38.24
C ARG A 1217 -22.91 20.68 -37.00
N GLU A 1218 -24.14 20.55 -36.51
CA GLU A 1218 -24.60 21.23 -35.30
C GLU A 1218 -23.78 20.83 -34.05
N ILE A 1219 -23.55 19.53 -33.86
CA ILE A 1219 -22.81 18.98 -32.71
C ILE A 1219 -21.35 19.48 -32.70
N LEU A 1220 -20.70 19.50 -33.86
CA LEU A 1220 -19.29 19.90 -33.99
C LEU A 1220 -19.07 21.41 -33.96
N THR A 1221 -20.13 22.22 -34.07
CA THR A 1221 -20.02 23.70 -34.16
C THR A 1221 -20.81 24.39 -33.03
N VAL A 1222 -22.09 24.71 -33.26
CA VAL A 1222 -22.93 25.55 -32.40
C VAL A 1222 -23.23 24.93 -31.04
N LYS A 1223 -23.16 23.60 -30.89
CA LYS A 1223 -23.26 22.92 -29.58
C LYS A 1223 -21.91 22.79 -28.86
N SER A 1224 -20.81 23.10 -29.54
CA SER A 1224 -19.44 22.94 -29.04
C SER A 1224 -18.75 24.30 -28.90
N ASP A 1225 -17.94 24.68 -29.88
CA ASP A 1225 -16.91 25.71 -29.79
C ASP A 1225 -17.07 26.86 -30.81
N ASP A 1226 -18.15 26.89 -31.59
CA ASP A 1226 -18.53 28.10 -32.33
C ASP A 1226 -19.13 29.13 -31.36
N VAL A 1227 -18.28 30.08 -30.92
CA VAL A 1227 -18.63 31.07 -29.90
C VAL A 1227 -19.76 31.99 -30.32
N ILE A 1228 -19.77 32.43 -31.58
CA ILE A 1228 -20.78 33.35 -32.10
C ILE A 1228 -22.04 32.56 -32.47
N GLY A 1229 -21.86 31.42 -33.15
CA GLY A 1229 -22.96 30.58 -33.60
C GLY A 1229 -23.77 30.01 -32.44
N ARG A 1230 -23.15 29.63 -31.32
CA ARG A 1230 -23.88 29.14 -30.14
C ARG A 1230 -24.77 30.20 -29.50
N ALA A 1231 -24.28 31.44 -29.40
CA ALA A 1231 -25.04 32.55 -28.80
C ALA A 1231 -26.25 32.92 -29.68
N LYS A 1232 -26.04 33.04 -30.99
CA LYS A 1232 -27.12 33.28 -31.97
C LYS A 1232 -28.11 32.13 -31.99
N THR A 1233 -27.63 30.89 -31.97
CA THR A 1233 -28.48 29.70 -31.92
C THR A 1233 -29.38 29.71 -30.68
N TYR A 1234 -28.83 30.04 -29.51
CA TYR A 1234 -29.63 30.16 -28.29
C TYR A 1234 -30.70 31.26 -28.41
N GLU A 1235 -30.33 32.43 -28.93
CA GLU A 1235 -31.27 33.53 -29.17
C GLU A 1235 -32.39 33.13 -30.14
N SER A 1236 -32.06 32.48 -31.26
CA SER A 1236 -33.04 31.98 -32.24
C SER A 1236 -33.96 30.93 -31.62
N ILE A 1237 -33.45 30.01 -30.80
CA ILE A 1237 -34.28 29.03 -30.08
C ILE A 1237 -35.27 29.73 -29.15
N VAL A 1238 -34.82 30.73 -28.38
CA VAL A 1238 -35.69 31.50 -27.46
C VAL A 1238 -36.76 32.29 -28.22
N LYS A 1239 -36.41 32.84 -29.39
CA LYS A 1239 -37.33 33.58 -30.26
C LYS A 1239 -38.24 32.69 -31.11
N GLY A 1240 -37.95 31.39 -31.23
CA GLY A 1240 -38.63 30.48 -32.14
C GLY A 1240 -38.28 30.71 -33.62
N GLU A 1241 -37.11 31.27 -33.90
CA GLU A 1241 -36.59 31.55 -35.25
C GLU A 1241 -35.79 30.36 -35.81
N THR A 1242 -35.56 30.35 -37.12
CA THR A 1242 -34.70 29.35 -37.77
C THR A 1242 -33.26 29.46 -37.30
N MET A 1243 -32.60 28.31 -37.09
CA MET A 1243 -31.21 28.30 -36.63
C MET A 1243 -30.27 28.97 -37.66
N PRO A 1244 -29.29 29.76 -37.19
CA PRO A 1244 -28.32 30.40 -38.07
C PRO A 1244 -27.38 29.38 -38.71
N GLU A 1245 -26.73 29.76 -39.80
CA GLU A 1245 -25.65 28.95 -40.36
C GLU A 1245 -24.43 28.92 -39.42
N PRO A 1246 -23.87 27.73 -39.13
CA PRO A 1246 -22.69 27.62 -38.27
C PRO A 1246 -21.45 28.26 -38.89
N GLY A 1247 -20.62 28.85 -38.03
CA GLY A 1247 -19.30 29.36 -38.38
C GLY A 1247 -18.19 28.32 -38.27
N LEU A 1248 -16.94 28.79 -38.28
CA LEU A 1248 -15.76 27.95 -38.07
C LEU A 1248 -15.61 27.59 -36.58
N PRO A 1249 -15.33 26.31 -36.26
CA PRO A 1249 -14.98 25.90 -34.90
C PRO A 1249 -13.75 26.61 -34.36
N GLU A 1250 -13.77 27.01 -33.08
CA GLU A 1250 -12.60 27.64 -32.47
C GLU A 1250 -11.42 26.67 -32.34
N SER A 1251 -11.64 25.36 -32.17
CA SER A 1251 -10.54 24.39 -32.17
C SER A 1251 -9.74 24.40 -33.48
N PHE A 1252 -10.40 24.66 -34.61
CA PHE A 1252 -9.74 24.78 -35.90
C PHE A 1252 -8.92 26.07 -35.99
N ASN A 1253 -9.45 27.19 -35.48
CA ASN A 1253 -8.70 28.43 -35.36
C ASN A 1253 -7.45 28.24 -34.49
N VAL A 1254 -7.57 27.58 -33.33
CA VAL A 1254 -6.43 27.28 -32.45
C VAL A 1254 -5.37 26.47 -33.19
N LEU A 1255 -5.76 25.41 -33.90
CA LEU A 1255 -4.84 24.61 -34.72
C LEU A 1255 -4.12 25.45 -35.77
N MET A 1256 -4.82 26.34 -36.49
CA MET A 1256 -4.21 27.23 -37.46
C MET A 1256 -3.16 28.16 -36.81
N HIS A 1257 -3.44 28.68 -35.61
CA HIS A 1257 -2.51 29.53 -34.88
C HIS A 1257 -1.30 28.74 -34.35
N GLU A 1258 -1.49 27.51 -33.87
CA GLU A 1258 -0.40 26.63 -33.43
C GLU A 1258 0.54 26.30 -34.59
N LEU A 1259 -0.01 25.96 -35.77
CA LEU A 1259 0.79 25.70 -36.97
C LEU A 1259 1.53 26.95 -37.46
N LYS A 1260 0.89 28.13 -37.41
CA LYS A 1260 1.57 29.41 -37.67
C LYS A 1260 2.67 29.71 -36.65
N GLY A 1261 2.49 29.31 -35.39
CA GLY A 1261 3.50 29.40 -34.33
C GLY A 1261 4.74 28.55 -34.61
N LEU A 1262 4.61 27.48 -35.40
CA LEU A 1262 5.74 26.68 -35.91
C LEU A 1262 6.48 27.36 -37.09
N GLY A 1263 6.00 28.51 -37.57
CA GLY A 1263 6.55 29.22 -38.73
C GLY A 1263 5.98 28.78 -40.08
N LEU A 1264 4.86 28.04 -40.11
CA LEU A 1264 4.17 27.65 -41.34
C LEU A 1264 3.17 28.74 -41.77
N ASP A 1265 3.18 29.17 -43.04
CA ASP A 1265 2.14 30.07 -43.58
C ASP A 1265 0.93 29.26 -44.05
N ILE A 1266 -0.16 29.31 -43.27
CA ILE A 1266 -1.42 28.63 -43.57
C ILE A 1266 -2.52 29.65 -43.79
N ARG A 1267 -3.17 29.57 -44.95
CA ARG A 1267 -4.27 30.44 -45.35
C ARG A 1267 -5.45 29.58 -45.81
N LEU A 1268 -6.66 30.06 -45.50
CA LEU A 1268 -7.88 29.51 -46.09
C LEU A 1268 -8.05 30.19 -47.45
N GLU A 1269 -8.07 29.41 -48.53
CA GLU A 1269 -8.48 29.90 -49.84
C GLU A 1269 -10.01 29.75 -49.93
N GLU A 1270 -10.68 30.82 -50.35
CA GLU A 1270 -12.15 30.88 -50.53
C GLU A 1270 -12.62 30.13 -51.77
#